data_AF-A0A6C0H7A9-F1
#
_entry.id   AF-A0A6C0H7A9-F1
#
_cell.length_a   1.000
_cell.length_b   1.000
_cell.length_c   1.000
_cell.angle_alpha   90.00
_cell.angle_beta   90.00
_cell.angle_gamma   90.00
#
_symmetry.space_group_name_H-M   'P 1'
#
loop_
_entity.id
_entity.type
_entity.pdbx_description
1 polymer ?
#
loop_
_entity_poly.entity_id
_entity_poly.type
_entity_poly.pdbx_seq_one_letter_code
_entity_poly.pdbx_strand_id
1 'polypeptide(L)'
;MSLTILVVDASSGKVINTEGPHILIDDYPADIKAKLFAFNQGYDYIPNLLKLELETNTVKQVIISNSPLVAELKSLPEQSRLYITNIFAVIESILDMSQLFNETENNSQSLDASLQKLREDGFVDLTIDDLEFVIRVNMLKTNPVLYSHFKVEIEEYITFSNETQHKLERKYREQEKALSNFYRGVESITDFTEYLDSHFQFNYTNVAIEMRGHSFEYGVKGRFIRLLNIFNQYQLTEQIPFVALQNVNGSRYPTIKVYNKLLEKVTQKEIRSWVLNEKKKRGIMSYKKVKGLMFKYKYIGICSGLPNESDTYMTVSIADNGIIEAKLAFEEERFESDLETITSNMKKGIDELLETINHLQSVFLRSRRLESSSESETTISSLSGFTVTNTKLSKQKLTEAMYHEEIATTVFELKEIRSEEMVSTYYKKSQLSDQDPDSERKGLTVNIRDNPYKLDSSIITVYGASNLAQIEAIVKQLIVLSSVYESETEDTKQKLKQKSHIKNLRKQGVDILSTKCQKPRQPSVDASTNPVKDSYTLEYKNIKYVCPGKEYPYPGFTNENIVCCFKKDQRRRPAYIRNIKSEDFDVLVQPSNFKIHVTENLSKSKYETFAIKVISDYVSGFDNTNSMSRYYFLSNDNNLISITNPKLIEELESAEEQNIWLDSMSLVKLTAEPPKNKCNFPPKLENKSADNINAPCQHHQFNRFFGYNINSYPCCFDKPREAEITRKRKEIDVTKQHLLLTDKILDYQRIGVLPPGLDKLFNSVIGSKATGKFYRMGVLQNANAFYNAVLLACENKIDNKQVNNSGELKKYLGSYLEENPEEFQKLNSGNIALRYGSLKNYINSLLEPQTRFHWNDIQDLLQRVTKRNIIILDIPYKASDSTKIADYENIKLLCNSNVKQMQNLPFIILLKRLATFEVIIFTNGLQSSSVRQQSDNNSKSKIVYTFRYQPNREITSNVVNFLVEYYDSSCVKENVYPESFPYQEMLDLSEIVSTLKDTSHQIVAQVINKFRKVEYVMTKKGVLVPIKDSGVSDVGKIVSLSQLVKANKLLDINTYRKGLDGLNHYLKSKGKSLEILGAATERSDDSELYYTAIFTNFGKFVPLSHTPINPQDSIQLLDFKYYPKVDDALAMDDPNQLPTTAEHRYNLNLIKLKRDIFNLRRELGAGLQVSPDIKKNIADITTDTKMGRYAKIEKLIDMFIVILGNSAKQTSNTKFLLQHIANEVLDDNIENLLLNNLVTSEVFNPEEITKRDSESVLFSIDDIQRWIKRFNTETES
;
A
#
# COMPACT_ATOMS: atom_id res chain seq x y z
N MET A 1 22.56 -4.77 -43.26
CA MET A 1 21.29 -4.03 -43.16
C MET A 1 21.56 -2.54 -43.26
N SER A 2 21.20 -1.93 -44.39
CA SER A 2 21.60 -0.56 -44.74
C SER A 2 20.74 0.53 -44.08
N LEU A 3 21.38 1.64 -43.72
CA LEU A 3 20.72 2.91 -43.38
C LEU A 3 20.49 3.79 -44.63
N THR A 4 21.23 3.55 -45.72
CA THR A 4 21.10 4.29 -46.98
C THR A 4 20.10 3.64 -47.92
N ILE A 5 19.45 4.47 -48.74
CA ILE A 5 18.54 4.03 -49.80
C ILE A 5 19.16 4.29 -51.15
N LEU A 6 19.09 3.29 -52.04
CA LEU A 6 19.34 3.50 -53.47
C LEU A 6 18.04 3.90 -54.15
N VAL A 7 18.03 5.07 -54.79
CA VAL A 7 16.88 5.55 -55.54
C VAL A 7 17.05 5.14 -57.00
N VAL A 8 16.05 4.46 -57.55
CA VAL A 8 16.05 3.91 -58.90
C VAL A 8 14.94 4.56 -59.72
N ASP A 9 15.28 5.11 -60.87
CA ASP A 9 14.27 5.54 -61.84
C ASP A 9 13.58 4.31 -62.44
N ALA A 10 12.26 4.21 -62.26
CA ALA A 10 11.49 3.03 -62.67
C ALA A 10 11.44 2.83 -64.19
N SER A 11 11.56 3.91 -64.97
CA SER A 11 11.49 3.87 -66.43
C SER A 11 12.82 3.48 -67.07
N SER A 12 13.95 3.96 -66.52
CA SER A 12 15.28 3.73 -67.06
C SER A 12 16.07 2.64 -66.33
N GLY A 13 15.65 2.25 -65.12
CA GLY A 13 16.33 1.29 -64.25
C GLY A 13 17.65 1.81 -63.65
N LYS A 14 17.98 3.10 -63.84
CA LYS A 14 19.23 3.69 -63.36
C LYS A 14 19.11 4.16 -61.90
N VAL A 15 20.18 3.99 -61.13
CA VAL A 15 20.30 4.57 -59.79
C VAL A 15 20.64 6.05 -59.92
N ILE A 16 19.88 6.92 -59.27
CA ILE A 16 19.97 8.38 -59.47
C ILE A 16 20.70 9.14 -58.35
N ASN A 17 21.00 8.48 -57.22
CA ASN A 17 21.62 9.14 -56.06
C ASN A 17 23.03 8.62 -55.72
N THR A 18 23.80 8.17 -56.73
CA THR A 18 25.14 7.61 -56.53
C THR A 18 26.20 8.63 -56.10
N GLU A 19 26.05 9.91 -56.46
CA GLU A 19 26.96 11.01 -56.09
C GLU A 19 26.26 12.10 -55.23
N GLY A 20 25.07 11.77 -54.70
CA GLY A 20 24.18 12.69 -54.00
C GLY A 20 22.82 12.82 -54.69
N PRO A 21 21.74 13.16 -53.96
CA PRO A 21 21.70 13.44 -52.51
C PRO A 21 21.75 12.16 -51.65
N HIS A 22 22.33 12.25 -50.46
CA HIS A 22 22.33 11.14 -49.52
C HIS A 22 20.92 10.99 -48.92
N ILE A 23 20.32 9.82 -49.12
CA ILE A 23 18.97 9.49 -48.66
C ILE A 23 19.07 8.38 -47.63
N LEU A 24 18.54 8.67 -46.45
CA LEU A 24 18.50 7.72 -45.34
C LEU A 24 17.11 7.08 -45.24
N ILE A 25 17.08 5.86 -44.70
CA ILE A 25 15.85 5.08 -44.56
C ILE A 25 14.80 5.74 -43.66
N ASP A 26 15.19 6.72 -42.87
CA ASP A 26 14.32 7.49 -41.99
C ASP A 26 14.01 8.90 -42.51
N ASP A 27 14.31 9.20 -43.78
CA ASP A 27 13.86 10.43 -44.42
C ASP A 27 12.36 10.38 -44.79
N TYR A 28 11.71 11.54 -44.78
CA TYR A 28 10.31 11.68 -45.20
C TYR A 28 10.18 11.66 -46.73
N PRO A 29 9.09 11.11 -47.29
CA PRO A 29 8.80 11.15 -48.73
C PRO A 29 8.93 12.55 -49.36
N ALA A 30 8.41 13.58 -48.68
CA ALA A 30 8.51 14.96 -49.14
C ALA A 30 9.97 15.47 -49.19
N ASP A 31 10.77 15.17 -48.16
CA ASP A 31 12.19 15.54 -48.13
C ASP A 31 12.98 14.81 -49.21
N ILE A 32 12.66 13.53 -49.46
CA ILE A 32 13.28 12.73 -50.52
C ILE A 32 12.99 13.34 -51.88
N LYS A 33 11.72 13.63 -52.19
CA LYS A 33 11.33 14.27 -53.45
C LYS A 33 11.99 15.65 -53.61
N ALA A 34 12.02 16.46 -52.56
CA ALA A 34 12.65 17.78 -52.58
C ALA A 34 14.17 17.69 -52.78
N LYS A 35 14.86 16.74 -52.13
CA LYS A 35 16.28 16.44 -52.36
C LYS A 35 16.51 15.99 -53.81
N LEU A 36 15.71 15.07 -54.33
CA LEU A 36 15.86 14.60 -55.71
C LEU A 36 15.68 15.73 -56.71
N PHE A 37 14.66 16.57 -56.51
CA PHE A 37 14.43 17.77 -57.32
C PHE A 37 15.59 18.76 -57.23
N ALA A 38 16.13 19.00 -56.05
CA ALA A 38 17.25 19.90 -55.83
C ALA A 38 18.55 19.50 -56.57
N PHE A 39 18.78 18.19 -56.78
CA PHE A 39 20.03 17.66 -57.34
C PHE A 39 19.93 17.20 -58.80
N ASN A 40 18.73 16.94 -59.33
CA ASN A 40 18.54 16.46 -60.71
C ASN A 40 17.85 17.54 -61.57
N GLN A 41 18.45 17.89 -62.71
CA GLN A 41 17.93 18.93 -63.61
C GLN A 41 16.77 18.39 -64.48
N GLY A 42 15.68 19.16 -64.60
CA GLY A 42 14.54 18.87 -65.49
C GLY A 42 13.19 18.74 -64.77
N TYR A 43 12.10 18.90 -65.52
CA TYR A 43 10.73 18.80 -64.97
C TYR A 43 10.34 17.35 -64.60
N ASP A 44 11.14 16.36 -65.00
CA ASP A 44 10.93 14.94 -64.69
C ASP A 44 11.10 14.60 -63.20
N TYR A 45 11.64 15.52 -62.39
CA TYR A 45 11.86 15.33 -60.96
C TYR A 45 11.07 16.28 -60.07
N ILE A 46 10.09 17.01 -60.62
CA ILE A 46 9.24 17.92 -59.83
C ILE A 46 8.52 17.10 -58.74
N PRO A 47 8.60 17.49 -57.44
CA PRO A 47 8.14 16.68 -56.32
C PRO A 47 6.69 16.17 -56.46
N ASN A 48 5.78 17.04 -56.89
CA ASN A 48 4.35 16.72 -57.03
C ASN A 48 4.07 15.72 -58.17
N LEU A 49 4.97 15.63 -59.15
CA LEU A 49 4.85 14.73 -60.32
C LEU A 49 5.43 13.34 -60.09
N LEU A 50 6.01 13.11 -58.90
CA LEU A 50 6.68 11.86 -58.55
C LEU A 50 5.81 10.97 -57.67
N LYS A 51 5.75 9.71 -58.04
CA LYS A 51 5.27 8.60 -57.21
C LYS A 51 6.47 7.82 -56.69
N LEU A 52 6.43 7.44 -55.41
CA LEU A 52 7.47 6.66 -54.75
C LEU A 52 6.98 5.23 -54.48
N GLU A 53 7.82 4.24 -54.77
CA GLU A 53 7.52 2.83 -54.58
C GLU A 53 8.69 2.13 -53.86
N LEU A 54 8.44 1.57 -52.69
CA LEU A 54 9.45 0.85 -51.91
C LEU A 54 9.37 -0.65 -52.23
N GLU A 55 10.52 -1.28 -52.52
CA GLU A 55 10.59 -2.71 -52.72
C GLU A 55 10.76 -3.44 -51.38
N THR A 56 9.78 -4.27 -51.02
CA THR A 56 9.82 -5.12 -49.82
C THR A 56 9.46 -6.56 -50.20
N ASN A 57 10.34 -7.53 -49.92
CA ASN A 57 10.07 -8.97 -50.12
C ASN A 57 9.39 -9.29 -51.46
N THR A 58 9.98 -8.82 -52.57
CA THR A 58 9.55 -9.01 -53.97
C THR A 58 8.25 -8.32 -54.43
N VAL A 59 7.61 -7.49 -53.59
CA VAL A 59 6.45 -6.66 -53.97
C VAL A 59 6.81 -5.18 -53.88
N LYS A 60 6.44 -4.39 -54.90
CA LYS A 60 6.55 -2.93 -54.87
C LYS A 60 5.33 -2.34 -54.16
N GLN A 61 5.56 -1.62 -53.08
CA GLN A 61 4.52 -0.92 -52.33
C GLN A 61 4.57 0.57 -52.64
N VAL A 62 3.45 1.14 -53.10
CA VAL A 62 3.30 2.59 -53.31
C VAL A 62 3.30 3.29 -51.96
N ILE A 63 4.13 4.33 -51.81
CA ILE A 63 4.23 5.12 -50.58
C ILE A 63 3.29 6.32 -50.68
N ILE A 64 2.25 6.29 -49.86
CA ILE A 64 1.17 7.30 -49.81
C ILE A 64 1.21 8.05 -48.47
N SER A 65 2.05 7.64 -47.51
CA SER A 65 2.06 8.18 -46.15
C SER A 65 2.98 9.40 -46.00
N ASN A 66 2.60 10.32 -45.09
CA ASN A 66 3.44 11.44 -44.66
C ASN A 66 4.43 11.03 -43.54
N SER A 67 4.68 9.74 -43.34
CA SER A 67 5.63 9.25 -42.33
C SER A 67 7.02 8.99 -42.94
N PRO A 68 8.09 8.96 -42.13
CA PRO A 68 9.40 8.50 -42.59
C PRO A 68 9.32 7.09 -43.19
N LEU A 69 10.12 6.77 -44.21
CA LEU A 69 10.09 5.45 -44.85
C LEU A 69 10.30 4.29 -43.87
N VAL A 70 11.14 4.48 -42.85
CA VAL A 70 11.39 3.49 -41.79
C VAL A 70 10.12 3.13 -41.01
N ALA A 71 9.11 3.99 -40.97
CA ALA A 71 7.83 3.72 -40.30
C ALA A 71 7.01 2.64 -41.02
N GLU A 72 7.23 2.43 -42.32
CA GLU A 72 6.54 1.42 -43.14
C GLU A 72 7.20 0.04 -43.07
N LEU A 73 8.40 -0.05 -42.47
CA LEU A 73 9.21 -1.27 -42.43
C LEU A 73 9.08 -2.03 -41.11
N LYS A 74 8.84 -3.35 -41.18
CA LYS A 74 8.86 -4.21 -39.99
C LYS A 74 10.27 -4.37 -39.42
N SER A 75 11.27 -4.53 -40.27
CA SER A 75 12.69 -4.63 -39.95
C SER A 75 13.53 -3.94 -41.02
N LEU A 76 14.77 -3.57 -40.72
CA LEU A 76 15.66 -2.97 -41.71
C LEU A 76 16.10 -4.01 -42.77
N PRO A 77 15.95 -3.73 -44.08
CA PRO A 77 16.40 -4.63 -45.14
C PRO A 77 17.93 -4.62 -45.26
N GLU A 78 18.48 -5.63 -45.95
CA GLU A 78 19.92 -5.66 -46.28
C GLU A 78 20.32 -4.48 -47.16
N GLN A 79 19.56 -4.22 -48.22
CA GLN A 79 19.67 -3.08 -49.12
C GLN A 79 18.27 -2.54 -49.46
N SER A 80 18.03 -1.25 -49.24
CA SER A 80 16.75 -0.60 -49.57
C SER A 80 16.80 0.00 -50.97
N ARG A 81 15.79 -0.32 -51.79
CA ARG A 81 15.58 0.30 -53.11
C ARG A 81 14.25 1.04 -53.14
N LEU A 82 14.32 2.32 -53.50
CA LEU A 82 13.16 3.17 -53.70
C LEU A 82 13.05 3.47 -55.19
N TYR A 83 11.97 3.00 -55.80
CA TYR A 83 11.64 3.29 -57.19
C TYR A 83 10.89 4.61 -57.27
N ILE A 84 11.27 5.44 -58.23
CA ILE A 84 10.54 6.66 -58.54
C ILE A 84 9.92 6.54 -59.93
N THR A 85 8.67 6.97 -60.03
CA THR A 85 7.92 6.98 -61.28
C THR A 85 7.40 8.39 -61.51
N ASN A 86 7.80 9.00 -62.62
CA ASN A 86 7.23 10.26 -63.05
C ASN A 86 5.87 10.02 -63.71
N ILE A 87 4.89 10.91 -63.44
CA ILE A 87 3.55 10.86 -64.03
C ILE A 87 3.57 10.74 -65.57
N PHE A 88 4.47 11.44 -66.27
CA PHE A 88 4.60 11.38 -67.73
C PHE A 88 4.94 9.99 -68.26
N ALA A 89 5.54 9.10 -67.46
CA ALA A 89 5.85 7.74 -67.88
C ALA A 89 4.62 6.82 -67.87
N VAL A 90 3.55 7.18 -67.13
CA VAL A 90 2.40 6.31 -66.87
C VAL A 90 1.04 6.93 -67.18
N ILE A 91 0.96 8.25 -67.35
CA ILE A 91 -0.33 8.97 -67.45
C ILE A 91 -1.23 8.47 -68.58
N GLU A 92 -0.68 8.14 -69.74
CA GLU A 92 -1.45 7.63 -70.89
C GLU A 92 -2.03 6.23 -70.65
N SER A 93 -1.49 5.49 -69.69
CA SER A 93 -2.06 4.20 -69.26
C SER A 93 -3.16 4.35 -68.21
N ILE A 94 -3.23 5.51 -67.55
CA ILE A 94 -4.15 5.80 -66.44
C ILE A 94 -5.36 6.63 -66.91
N LEU A 95 -5.15 7.58 -67.84
CA LEU A 95 -6.13 8.57 -68.28
C LEU A 95 -6.18 8.69 -69.81
N ASP A 96 -7.37 8.94 -70.36
CA ASP A 96 -7.54 9.33 -71.76
C ASP A 96 -7.26 10.83 -71.92
N MET A 97 -6.04 11.14 -72.34
CA MET A 97 -5.54 12.52 -72.46
C MET A 97 -6.28 13.32 -73.53
N SER A 98 -6.85 12.67 -74.55
CA SER A 98 -7.59 13.34 -75.61
C SER A 98 -8.96 13.82 -75.15
N GLN A 99 -9.61 13.06 -74.26
CA GLN A 99 -10.88 13.43 -73.63
C GLN A 99 -10.69 14.55 -72.60
N LEU A 100 -9.69 14.42 -71.73
CA LEU A 100 -9.38 15.40 -70.68
C LEU A 100 -9.08 16.80 -71.21
N PHE A 101 -8.44 16.89 -72.38
CA PHE A 101 -8.17 18.17 -73.03
C PHE A 101 -9.44 18.94 -73.40
N ASN A 102 -10.42 18.27 -74.02
CA ASN A 102 -11.69 18.91 -74.39
C ASN A 102 -12.49 19.37 -73.16
N GLU A 103 -12.28 18.69 -72.02
CA GLU A 103 -12.91 18.99 -70.74
C GLU A 103 -12.23 20.15 -70.01
N THR A 104 -10.90 20.33 -70.16
CA THR A 104 -10.15 21.48 -69.60
C THR A 104 -10.62 22.84 -70.14
N GLU A 105 -11.14 22.90 -71.37
CA GLU A 105 -11.71 24.14 -71.93
C GLU A 105 -13.15 24.45 -71.45
N ASN A 106 -13.90 23.46 -70.93
CA ASN A 106 -15.35 23.58 -70.77
C ASN A 106 -15.96 23.15 -69.42
N ASN A 107 -15.27 22.40 -68.54
CA ASN A 107 -15.87 21.92 -67.27
C ASN A 107 -14.85 21.56 -66.16
N SER A 108 -14.77 22.38 -65.10
CA SER A 108 -13.81 22.18 -63.99
C SER A 108 -14.07 20.93 -63.14
N GLN A 109 -15.29 20.38 -63.13
CA GLN A 109 -15.64 19.21 -62.29
C GLN A 109 -14.99 17.89 -62.77
N SER A 110 -14.57 17.79 -64.03
CA SER A 110 -13.95 16.55 -64.56
C SER A 110 -12.47 16.39 -64.16
N LEU A 111 -11.77 17.51 -63.99
CA LEU A 111 -10.37 17.54 -63.55
C LEU A 111 -10.22 17.03 -62.11
N ASP A 112 -11.16 17.39 -61.23
CA ASP A 112 -11.17 16.91 -59.84
C ASP A 112 -11.26 15.38 -59.75
N ALA A 113 -12.10 14.75 -60.58
CA ALA A 113 -12.25 13.31 -60.62
C ALA A 113 -10.97 12.61 -61.12
N SER A 114 -10.33 13.16 -62.16
CA SER A 114 -9.08 12.62 -62.70
C SER A 114 -7.90 12.82 -61.76
N LEU A 115 -7.84 13.98 -61.08
CA LEU A 115 -6.87 14.26 -60.03
C LEU A 115 -7.00 13.27 -58.87
N GLN A 116 -8.24 13.00 -58.44
CA GLN A 116 -8.51 12.01 -57.39
C GLN A 116 -8.04 10.61 -57.79
N LYS A 117 -8.28 10.19 -59.04
CA LYS A 117 -7.79 8.91 -59.57
C LYS A 117 -6.25 8.82 -59.58
N LEU A 118 -5.56 9.89 -59.96
CA LEU A 118 -4.08 9.93 -59.95
C LEU A 118 -3.50 9.91 -58.53
N ARG A 119 -4.16 10.59 -57.59
CA ARG A 119 -3.79 10.52 -56.17
C ARG A 119 -3.97 9.10 -55.61
N GLU A 120 -5.05 8.42 -56.00
CA GLU A 120 -5.29 7.01 -55.67
C GLU A 120 -4.23 6.07 -56.27
N ASP A 121 -3.67 6.41 -57.43
CA ASP A 121 -2.59 5.63 -58.07
C ASP A 121 -1.19 5.90 -57.47
N GLY A 122 -1.05 6.89 -56.57
CA GLY A 122 0.17 7.17 -55.82
C GLY A 122 0.77 8.57 -56.01
N PHE A 123 0.16 9.42 -56.83
CA PHE A 123 0.59 10.83 -57.02
C PHE A 123 -0.09 11.74 -56.00
N VAL A 124 0.14 11.46 -54.71
CA VAL A 124 -0.60 12.09 -53.59
C VAL A 124 -0.48 13.61 -53.51
N ASP A 125 0.68 14.15 -53.89
CA ASP A 125 0.99 15.58 -53.78
C ASP A 125 0.53 16.39 -55.00
N LEU A 126 -0.07 15.73 -56.01
CA LEU A 126 -0.48 16.38 -57.24
C LEU A 126 -1.58 17.42 -56.98
N THR A 127 -1.40 18.63 -57.49
CA THR A 127 -2.39 19.71 -57.49
C THR A 127 -3.08 19.83 -58.85
N ILE A 128 -4.13 20.65 -58.92
CA ILE A 128 -4.83 20.94 -60.19
C ILE A 128 -3.88 21.63 -61.16
N ASP A 129 -3.11 22.62 -60.71
CA ASP A 129 -2.14 23.34 -61.54
C ASP A 129 -1.05 22.40 -62.09
N ASP A 130 -0.58 21.44 -61.27
CA ASP A 130 0.36 20.40 -61.72
C ASP A 130 -0.27 19.53 -62.82
N LEU A 131 -1.53 19.13 -62.66
CA LEU A 131 -2.26 18.31 -63.65
C LEU A 131 -2.48 19.06 -64.96
N GLU A 132 -2.86 20.34 -64.91
CA GLU A 132 -2.98 21.19 -66.10
C GLU A 132 -1.67 21.31 -66.85
N PHE A 133 -0.56 21.52 -66.14
CA PHE A 133 0.78 21.53 -66.73
C PHE A 133 1.09 20.20 -67.44
N VAL A 134 0.84 19.07 -66.78
CA VAL A 134 1.07 17.74 -67.35
C VAL A 134 0.23 17.49 -68.61
N ILE A 135 -1.04 17.90 -68.61
CA ILE A 135 -1.93 17.80 -69.78
C ILE A 135 -1.38 18.63 -70.95
N ARG A 136 -1.05 19.90 -70.71
CA ARG A 136 -0.52 20.81 -71.75
C ARG A 136 0.78 20.27 -72.35
N VAL A 137 1.72 19.81 -71.52
CA VAL A 137 2.98 19.21 -71.98
C VAL A 137 2.75 17.94 -72.80
N ASN A 138 1.81 17.07 -72.40
CA ASN A 138 1.52 15.86 -73.16
C ASN A 138 0.86 16.15 -74.53
N MET A 139 0.02 17.18 -74.60
CA MET A 139 -0.60 17.63 -75.86
C MET A 139 0.41 18.23 -76.84
N LEU A 140 1.47 18.89 -76.35
CA LEU A 140 2.57 19.33 -77.21
C LEU A 140 3.32 18.16 -77.85
N LYS A 141 3.45 17.03 -77.13
CA LYS A 141 4.10 15.82 -77.66
C LYS A 141 3.28 15.19 -78.78
N THR A 142 1.94 15.24 -78.70
CA THR A 142 1.03 14.60 -79.65
C THR A 142 0.60 15.51 -80.81
N ASN A 143 0.53 16.84 -80.60
CA ASN A 143 0.22 17.82 -81.64
C ASN A 143 1.10 19.09 -81.53
N PRO A 144 2.24 19.14 -82.25
CA PRO A 144 3.20 20.25 -82.18
C PRO A 144 2.65 21.63 -82.56
N VAL A 145 1.52 21.71 -83.27
CA VAL A 145 0.91 22.98 -83.70
C VAL A 145 0.35 23.78 -82.50
N LEU A 146 -0.04 23.08 -81.43
CA LEU A 146 -0.53 23.69 -80.18
C LEU A 146 0.58 24.38 -79.37
N TYR A 147 1.85 24.29 -79.80
CA TYR A 147 2.98 24.94 -79.14
C TYR A 147 2.76 26.43 -78.93
N SER A 148 2.28 27.16 -79.94
CA SER A 148 2.03 28.60 -79.81
C SER A 148 0.96 28.97 -78.78
N HIS A 149 0.05 28.05 -78.46
CA HIS A 149 -1.07 28.29 -77.55
C HIS A 149 -0.69 28.10 -76.08
N PHE A 150 0.10 27.08 -75.76
CA PHE A 150 0.48 26.74 -74.37
C PHE A 150 1.89 27.17 -73.97
N LYS A 151 2.65 27.78 -74.89
CA LYS A 151 4.06 28.11 -74.65
C LYS A 151 4.26 28.99 -73.43
N VAL A 152 3.44 30.04 -73.27
CA VAL A 152 3.60 31.01 -72.18
C VAL A 152 3.33 30.35 -70.83
N GLU A 153 2.23 29.62 -70.67
CA GLU A 153 1.92 28.99 -69.38
C GLU A 153 2.91 27.89 -69.01
N ILE A 154 3.41 27.12 -70.00
CA ILE A 154 4.44 26.10 -69.78
C ILE A 154 5.77 26.74 -69.38
N GLU A 155 6.19 27.82 -70.05
CA GLU A 155 7.43 28.55 -69.71
C GLU A 155 7.35 29.21 -68.33
N GLU A 156 6.19 29.76 -67.95
CA GLU A 156 5.95 30.32 -66.62
C GLU A 156 6.05 29.26 -65.53
N TYR A 157 5.41 28.10 -65.71
CA TYR A 157 5.48 26.99 -64.78
C TYR A 157 6.91 26.43 -64.65
N ILE A 158 7.62 26.28 -65.76
CA ILE A 158 9.03 25.85 -65.76
C ILE A 158 9.91 26.87 -65.04
N THR A 159 9.69 28.17 -65.26
CA THR A 159 10.47 29.23 -64.60
C THR A 159 10.25 29.19 -63.09
N PHE A 160 9.00 29.12 -62.64
CA PHE A 160 8.64 28.98 -61.23
C PHE A 160 9.26 27.73 -60.59
N SER A 161 9.21 26.60 -61.31
CA SER A 161 9.80 25.34 -60.89
C SER A 161 11.33 25.44 -60.74
N ASN A 162 12.04 26.03 -61.72
CA ASN A 162 13.48 26.24 -61.68
C ASN A 162 13.91 27.19 -60.54
N GLU A 163 13.17 28.27 -60.29
CA GLU A 163 13.43 29.16 -59.15
C GLU A 163 13.30 28.44 -57.81
N THR A 164 12.29 27.58 -57.69
CA THR A 164 12.07 26.74 -56.51
C THR A 164 13.19 25.72 -56.36
N GLN A 165 13.62 25.10 -57.46
CA GLN A 165 14.74 24.16 -57.51
C GLN A 165 16.03 24.80 -56.99
N HIS A 166 16.41 25.98 -57.49
CA HIS A 166 17.64 26.66 -57.06
C HIS A 166 17.62 27.04 -55.58
N LYS A 167 16.46 27.45 -55.04
CA LYS A 167 16.30 27.72 -53.60
C LYS A 167 16.54 26.45 -52.77
N LEU A 168 15.96 25.32 -53.19
CA LEU A 168 16.13 24.03 -52.52
C LEU A 168 17.55 23.49 -52.67
N GLU A 169 18.14 23.60 -53.85
CA GLU A 169 19.52 23.19 -54.14
C GLU A 169 20.52 23.86 -53.19
N ARG A 170 20.42 25.19 -53.03
CA ARG A 170 21.28 25.92 -52.10
C ARG A 170 21.15 25.39 -50.68
N LYS A 171 19.91 25.21 -50.21
CA LYS A 171 19.61 24.71 -48.86
C LYS A 171 20.20 23.31 -48.65
N TYR A 172 19.91 22.36 -49.53
CA TYR A 172 20.31 20.97 -49.34
C TYR A 172 21.82 20.76 -49.59
N ARG A 173 22.47 21.49 -50.50
CA ARG A 173 23.93 21.41 -50.66
C ARG A 173 24.69 21.90 -49.42
N GLU A 174 24.21 22.99 -48.79
CA GLU A 174 24.79 23.48 -47.52
C GLU A 174 24.65 22.42 -46.41
N GLN A 175 23.47 21.79 -46.30
CA GLN A 175 23.21 20.70 -45.34
C GLN A 175 24.07 19.45 -45.61
N GLU A 176 24.15 19.00 -46.87
CA GLU A 176 24.96 17.84 -47.29
C GLU A 176 26.45 18.04 -46.97
N LYS A 177 26.96 19.26 -47.19
CA LYS A 177 28.35 19.59 -46.84
C LYS A 177 28.60 19.52 -45.34
N ALA A 178 27.68 20.05 -44.53
CA ALA A 178 27.79 20.04 -43.07
C ALA A 178 27.68 18.62 -42.48
N LEU A 179 26.87 17.75 -43.09
CA LEU A 179 26.64 16.37 -42.65
C LEU A 179 27.56 15.34 -43.34
N SER A 180 28.49 15.77 -44.19
CA SER A 180 29.37 14.90 -44.99
C SER A 180 30.11 13.83 -44.18
N ASN A 181 30.64 14.18 -42.99
CA ASN A 181 31.28 13.23 -42.10
C ASN A 181 30.31 12.16 -41.59
N PHE A 182 29.10 12.57 -41.21
CA PHE A 182 28.07 11.66 -40.76
C PHE A 182 27.64 10.71 -41.88
N TYR A 183 27.35 11.21 -43.09
CA TYR A 183 26.96 10.39 -44.23
C TYR A 183 28.04 9.41 -44.66
N ARG A 184 29.31 9.84 -44.72
CA ARG A 184 30.45 8.95 -44.97
C ARG A 184 30.56 7.86 -43.90
N GLY A 185 30.31 8.20 -42.64
CA GLY A 185 30.26 7.23 -41.54
C GLY A 185 29.17 6.19 -41.75
N VAL A 186 27.97 6.62 -42.12
CA VAL A 186 26.84 5.74 -42.44
C VAL A 186 27.18 4.78 -43.59
N GLU A 187 27.87 5.26 -44.63
CA GLU A 187 28.28 4.43 -45.78
C GLU A 187 29.43 3.47 -45.44
N SER A 188 30.31 3.86 -44.51
CA SER A 188 31.47 3.06 -44.12
C SER A 188 31.13 1.87 -43.20
N ILE A 189 30.08 1.98 -42.38
CA ILE A 189 29.69 0.95 -41.42
C ILE A 189 28.48 0.18 -41.97
N THR A 190 28.77 -0.95 -42.63
CA THR A 190 27.74 -1.83 -43.21
C THR A 190 27.34 -2.98 -42.27
N ASP A 191 28.26 -3.39 -41.39
CA ASP A 191 28.05 -4.37 -40.32
C ASP A 191 28.24 -3.72 -38.93
N PHE A 192 27.24 -3.88 -38.07
CA PHE A 192 27.19 -3.29 -36.73
C PHE A 192 27.45 -4.33 -35.61
N THR A 193 27.81 -5.55 -35.96
CA THR A 193 28.05 -6.66 -35.01
C THR A 193 29.14 -6.37 -33.99
N GLU A 194 30.17 -5.62 -34.35
CA GLU A 194 31.25 -5.20 -33.43
C GLU A 194 30.73 -4.30 -32.29
N TYR A 195 29.63 -3.59 -32.52
CA TYR A 195 29.08 -2.61 -31.58
C TYR A 195 27.95 -3.16 -30.71
N LEU A 196 27.35 -4.31 -31.05
CA LEU A 196 26.14 -4.85 -30.40
C LEU A 196 26.33 -6.29 -29.90
N ASP A 197 25.86 -6.59 -28.68
CA ASP A 197 26.05 -7.89 -27.99
C ASP A 197 25.42 -9.09 -28.70
N SER A 198 24.44 -8.83 -29.58
CA SER A 198 23.79 -9.80 -30.46
C SER A 198 23.35 -9.07 -31.73
N HIS A 199 23.08 -9.79 -32.82
CA HIS A 199 22.61 -9.25 -34.09
C HIS A 199 21.18 -8.66 -33.97
N PHE A 200 20.98 -7.61 -33.17
CA PHE A 200 19.72 -6.87 -32.99
C PHE A 200 18.68 -7.50 -32.02
N GLN A 201 19.08 -8.16 -30.93
CA GLN A 201 18.11 -8.47 -29.87
C GLN A 201 17.83 -7.23 -29.00
N PHE A 202 16.56 -6.81 -29.00
CA PHE A 202 16.05 -5.76 -28.15
C PHE A 202 15.24 -6.36 -27.01
N ASN A 203 15.39 -5.77 -25.83
CA ASN A 203 14.56 -6.08 -24.69
C ASN A 203 13.43 -5.05 -24.64
N TYR A 204 12.19 -5.52 -24.81
CA TYR A 204 11.03 -4.64 -24.87
C TYR A 204 10.53 -4.31 -23.47
N THR A 205 10.27 -3.02 -23.25
CA THR A 205 9.78 -2.48 -21.97
C THR A 205 8.33 -2.01 -22.08
N ASN A 206 7.89 -1.64 -23.28
CA ASN A 206 6.51 -1.24 -23.54
C ASN A 206 6.15 -1.58 -24.98
N VAL A 207 5.03 -2.27 -25.17
CA VAL A 207 4.48 -2.65 -26.47
C VAL A 207 3.03 -2.20 -26.50
N ALA A 208 2.64 -1.45 -27.53
CA ALA A 208 1.28 -1.06 -27.79
C ALA A 208 0.87 -1.52 -29.20
N ILE A 209 -0.30 -2.13 -29.28
CA ILE A 209 -0.92 -2.58 -30.53
C ILE A 209 -2.28 -1.90 -30.71
N GLU A 210 -2.63 -1.69 -31.96
CA GLU A 210 -3.95 -1.23 -32.38
C GLU A 210 -4.58 -2.30 -33.26
N MET A 211 -5.86 -2.61 -33.03
CA MET A 211 -6.64 -3.56 -33.80
C MET A 211 -7.85 -2.88 -34.42
N ARG A 212 -8.04 -3.14 -35.72
CA ARG A 212 -9.16 -2.64 -36.52
C ARG A 212 -9.85 -3.81 -37.21
N GLY A 213 -11.16 -3.97 -37.00
CA GLY A 213 -11.94 -4.98 -37.72
C GLY A 213 -12.07 -4.64 -39.21
N HIS A 214 -12.20 -5.65 -40.07
CA HIS A 214 -12.32 -5.49 -41.53
C HIS A 214 -13.55 -4.66 -41.93
N SER A 215 -14.61 -4.73 -41.14
CA SER A 215 -15.83 -3.98 -41.39
C SER A 215 -15.77 -2.50 -40.97
N PHE A 216 -14.62 -1.99 -40.50
CA PHE A 216 -14.46 -0.66 -39.88
C PHE A 216 -14.92 0.50 -40.79
N GLU A 217 -15.61 1.47 -40.18
CA GLU A 217 -16.07 2.70 -40.85
C GLU A 217 -15.63 3.93 -40.04
N TYR A 218 -15.14 4.96 -40.72
CA TYR A 218 -14.77 6.23 -40.08
C TYR A 218 -16.01 7.06 -39.72
N GLY A 219 -15.85 7.95 -38.73
CA GLY A 219 -16.86 8.94 -38.33
C GLY A 219 -18.06 8.37 -37.57
N VAL A 220 -19.14 9.16 -37.50
CA VAL A 220 -20.34 8.84 -36.69
C VAL A 220 -21.07 7.58 -37.20
N LYS A 221 -20.98 7.29 -38.51
CA LYS A 221 -21.59 6.11 -39.14
C LYS A 221 -20.98 4.80 -38.65
N GLY A 222 -19.71 4.80 -38.24
CA GLY A 222 -19.01 3.64 -37.69
C GLY A 222 -19.27 3.38 -36.22
N ARG A 223 -20.03 4.21 -35.50
CA ARG A 223 -20.34 3.98 -34.07
C ARG A 223 -21.42 2.90 -33.92
N PHE A 224 -21.04 1.75 -33.36
CA PHE A 224 -21.97 0.63 -33.15
C PHE A 224 -21.94 0.04 -31.74
N ILE A 225 -21.08 0.54 -30.85
CA ILE A 225 -20.88 0.00 -29.49
C ILE A 225 -21.37 0.99 -28.43
N ARG A 226 -22.20 0.52 -27.50
CA ARG A 226 -22.66 1.27 -26.32
C ARG A 226 -21.71 1.03 -25.14
N LEU A 227 -20.61 1.78 -25.10
CA LEU A 227 -19.56 1.64 -24.07
C LEU A 227 -20.09 1.73 -22.63
N LEU A 228 -21.09 2.58 -22.36
CA LEU A 228 -21.73 2.68 -21.04
C LEU A 228 -22.48 1.39 -20.65
N ASN A 229 -23.12 0.72 -21.62
CA ASN A 229 -23.83 -0.54 -21.36
C ASN A 229 -22.84 -1.65 -21.03
N ILE A 230 -21.71 -1.71 -21.74
CA ILE A 230 -20.62 -2.63 -21.41
C ILE A 230 -20.10 -2.31 -20.01
N PHE A 231 -19.77 -1.06 -19.71
CA PHE A 231 -19.30 -0.65 -18.39
C PHE A 231 -20.27 -1.10 -17.28
N ASN A 232 -21.58 -0.93 -17.48
CA ASN A 232 -22.61 -1.29 -16.49
C ASN A 232 -22.77 -2.81 -16.31
N GLN A 233 -22.75 -3.59 -17.40
CA GLN A 233 -23.02 -5.03 -17.37
C GLN A 233 -21.77 -5.88 -17.11
N TYR A 234 -20.58 -5.39 -17.42
CA TYR A 234 -19.35 -6.17 -17.29
C TYR A 234 -19.06 -6.48 -15.81
N GLN A 235 -18.99 -7.76 -15.47
CA GLN A 235 -18.64 -8.25 -14.14
C GLN A 235 -17.12 -8.40 -14.02
N LEU A 236 -16.53 -7.78 -13.01
CA LEU A 236 -15.09 -7.84 -12.79
C LEU A 236 -14.66 -9.17 -12.20
N THR A 237 -13.47 -9.62 -12.59
CA THR A 237 -12.86 -10.89 -12.16
C THR A 237 -11.42 -10.64 -11.69
N GLU A 238 -10.74 -11.66 -11.16
CA GLU A 238 -9.31 -11.56 -10.88
C GLU A 238 -8.47 -11.29 -12.13
N GLN A 239 -8.92 -11.80 -13.29
CA GLN A 239 -8.27 -11.65 -14.58
C GLN A 239 -8.47 -10.24 -15.16
N ILE A 240 -9.66 -9.66 -14.95
CA ILE A 240 -9.99 -8.30 -15.37
C ILE A 240 -10.53 -7.54 -14.16
N PRO A 241 -9.62 -7.03 -13.31
CA PRO A 241 -10.00 -6.47 -12.02
C PRO A 241 -10.35 -4.98 -12.06
N PHE A 242 -10.28 -4.34 -13.24
CA PHE A 242 -10.45 -2.89 -13.33
C PHE A 242 -11.03 -2.50 -14.69
N VAL A 243 -12.05 -1.64 -14.68
CA VAL A 243 -12.58 -0.99 -15.89
C VAL A 243 -12.86 0.49 -15.60
N ALA A 244 -12.59 1.36 -16.56
CA ALA A 244 -12.81 2.80 -16.47
C ALA A 244 -13.45 3.34 -17.76
N LEU A 245 -14.37 4.28 -17.62
CA LEU A 245 -15.07 4.94 -18.71
C LEU A 245 -15.04 6.46 -18.49
N GLN A 246 -14.69 7.22 -19.54
CA GLN A 246 -14.78 8.69 -19.47
C GLN A 246 -16.24 9.12 -19.34
N ASN A 247 -16.51 10.00 -18.38
CA ASN A 247 -17.88 10.46 -18.12
C ASN A 247 -18.42 11.28 -19.30
N VAL A 248 -19.58 10.88 -19.82
CA VAL A 248 -20.24 11.47 -21.00
C VAL A 248 -20.90 12.82 -20.67
N ASN A 249 -21.13 13.14 -19.39
CA ASN A 249 -21.89 14.30 -18.93
C ASN A 249 -21.02 15.55 -18.61
N GLY A 250 -19.86 15.72 -19.25
CA GLY A 250 -19.01 16.92 -19.09
C GLY A 250 -18.14 16.97 -17.82
N SER A 251 -18.14 15.93 -16.98
CA SER A 251 -17.22 15.80 -15.85
C SER A 251 -15.79 15.50 -16.33
N ARG A 252 -14.79 16.15 -15.70
CA ARG A 252 -13.36 15.88 -15.95
C ARG A 252 -12.87 14.54 -15.38
N TYR A 253 -13.72 13.79 -14.68
CA TYR A 253 -13.37 12.58 -13.94
C TYR A 253 -13.90 11.30 -14.61
N PRO A 254 -13.07 10.25 -14.78
CA PRO A 254 -13.54 8.96 -15.28
C PRO A 254 -14.34 8.19 -14.22
N THR A 255 -15.33 7.41 -14.66
CA THR A 255 -16.06 6.45 -13.84
C THR A 255 -15.29 5.15 -13.82
N ILE A 256 -15.10 4.53 -12.65
CA ILE A 256 -14.23 3.35 -12.47
C ILE A 256 -14.98 2.28 -11.71
N LYS A 257 -14.88 1.01 -12.13
CA LYS A 257 -15.18 -0.17 -11.30
C LYS A 257 -13.88 -0.90 -10.99
N VAL A 258 -13.75 -1.38 -9.76
CA VAL A 258 -12.58 -2.13 -9.27
C VAL A 258 -13.04 -3.41 -8.59
N TYR A 259 -12.35 -4.51 -8.84
CA TYR A 259 -12.58 -5.79 -8.16
C TYR A 259 -12.00 -5.73 -6.75
N ASN A 260 -12.78 -6.13 -5.74
CA ASN A 260 -12.44 -5.90 -4.32
C ASN A 260 -11.07 -6.45 -3.92
N LYS A 261 -10.69 -7.65 -4.41
CA LYS A 261 -9.39 -8.26 -4.08
C LYS A 261 -8.20 -7.65 -4.82
N LEU A 262 -8.41 -6.70 -5.73
CA LEU A 262 -7.30 -6.05 -6.45
C LEU A 262 -6.32 -5.39 -5.47
N LEU A 263 -6.84 -4.79 -4.39
CA LEU A 263 -6.04 -4.07 -3.38
C LEU A 263 -5.16 -5.00 -2.53
N GLU A 264 -5.43 -6.31 -2.54
CA GLU A 264 -4.60 -7.32 -1.88
C GLU A 264 -3.34 -7.64 -2.70
N LYS A 265 -3.42 -7.52 -4.03
CA LYS A 265 -2.37 -7.94 -4.98
C LYS A 265 -1.61 -6.76 -5.60
N VAL A 266 -2.26 -5.60 -5.73
CA VAL A 266 -1.71 -4.42 -6.44
C VAL A 266 -1.63 -3.21 -5.51
N THR A 267 -0.47 -2.55 -5.50
CA THR A 267 -0.24 -1.41 -4.61
C THR A 267 -1.10 -0.19 -4.99
N GLN A 268 -1.46 0.62 -3.99
CA GLN A 268 -2.20 1.87 -4.23
C GLN A 268 -1.46 2.82 -5.19
N LYS A 269 -0.12 2.82 -5.15
CA LYS A 269 0.72 3.62 -6.05
C LYS A 269 0.53 3.18 -7.51
N GLU A 270 0.45 1.89 -7.75
CA GLU A 270 0.27 1.33 -9.09
C GLU A 270 -1.13 1.64 -9.63
N ILE A 271 -2.18 1.44 -8.82
CA ILE A 271 -3.56 1.81 -9.19
C ILE A 271 -3.66 3.32 -9.48
N ARG A 272 -3.05 4.17 -8.65
CA ARG A 272 -2.97 5.63 -8.91
C ARG A 272 -2.32 5.91 -10.26
N SER A 273 -1.25 5.21 -10.61
CA SER A 273 -0.57 5.39 -11.90
C SER A 273 -1.46 5.04 -13.11
N TRP A 274 -2.48 4.19 -12.94
CA TRP A 274 -3.39 3.82 -14.03
C TRP A 274 -4.37 4.93 -14.39
N VAL A 275 -4.77 5.76 -13.43
CA VAL A 275 -5.81 6.78 -13.59
C VAL A 275 -5.35 8.22 -13.37
N LEU A 276 -4.17 8.45 -12.80
CA LEU A 276 -3.66 9.78 -12.48
C LEU A 276 -2.36 10.12 -13.23
N ASN A 277 -2.26 11.39 -13.61
CA ASN A 277 -1.05 12.08 -14.03
C ASN A 277 -0.51 12.88 -12.84
N GLU A 278 0.62 12.44 -12.28
CA GLU A 278 1.31 13.13 -11.18
C GLU A 278 2.46 13.99 -11.71
N LYS A 279 2.26 15.31 -11.79
CA LYS A 279 3.35 16.25 -12.13
C LYS A 279 4.14 16.57 -10.87
N LYS A 280 4.99 15.63 -10.43
CA LYS A 280 5.73 15.66 -9.14
C LYS A 280 6.47 16.98 -8.84
N LYS A 281 7.07 17.63 -9.85
CA LYS A 281 7.77 18.92 -9.68
C LYS A 281 6.84 20.12 -9.41
N ARG A 282 5.56 20.03 -9.79
CA ARG A 282 4.57 21.11 -9.64
C ARG A 282 3.52 20.82 -8.55
N GLY A 283 3.55 19.65 -7.90
CA GLY A 283 2.57 19.26 -6.89
C GLY A 283 1.13 19.10 -7.41
N ILE A 284 0.94 19.01 -8.73
CA ILE A 284 -0.37 18.95 -9.37
C ILE A 284 -0.68 17.50 -9.76
N MET A 285 -1.87 17.04 -9.37
CA MET A 285 -2.44 15.75 -9.76
C MET A 285 -3.67 15.99 -10.65
N SER A 286 -3.76 15.25 -11.76
CA SER A 286 -4.90 15.31 -12.68
C SER A 286 -5.27 13.91 -13.15
N TYR A 287 -6.53 13.66 -13.51
CA TYR A 287 -6.90 12.37 -14.07
C TYR A 287 -6.38 12.22 -15.50
N LYS A 288 -5.97 10.99 -15.84
CA LYS A 288 -5.71 10.61 -17.22
C LYS A 288 -7.02 10.65 -18.00
N LYS A 289 -7.00 11.27 -19.17
CA LYS A 289 -8.13 11.24 -20.10
C LYS A 289 -8.28 9.80 -20.58
N VAL A 290 -9.41 9.16 -20.23
CA VAL A 290 -9.71 7.80 -20.70
C VAL A 290 -10.33 7.94 -22.10
N LYS A 291 -9.74 7.32 -23.12
CA LYS A 291 -10.34 7.25 -24.45
C LYS A 291 -11.20 5.99 -24.51
N GLY A 292 -12.49 6.13 -24.78
CA GLY A 292 -13.43 5.01 -24.81
C GLY A 292 -13.57 4.31 -23.44
N LEU A 293 -13.60 2.98 -23.47
CA LEU A 293 -13.71 2.10 -22.30
C LEU A 293 -12.37 1.38 -22.07
N MET A 294 -11.73 1.63 -20.94
CA MET A 294 -10.41 1.09 -20.59
C MET A 294 -10.51 -0.04 -19.58
N PHE A 295 -9.93 -1.19 -19.88
CA PHE A 295 -9.80 -2.36 -19.02
C PHE A 295 -8.35 -2.54 -18.58
N LYS A 296 -8.15 -3.13 -17.40
CA LYS A 296 -6.88 -3.76 -17.03
C LYS A 296 -7.06 -5.26 -17.06
N TYR A 297 -6.23 -5.91 -17.86
CA TYR A 297 -6.21 -7.34 -18.08
C TYR A 297 -4.91 -7.91 -17.51
N LYS A 298 -4.99 -8.94 -16.67
CA LYS A 298 -3.82 -9.60 -16.08
C LYS A 298 -3.07 -10.35 -17.18
N TYR A 299 -1.86 -9.91 -17.51
CA TYR A 299 -1.08 -10.50 -18.60
C TYR A 299 -0.59 -11.90 -18.22
N ILE A 300 -0.95 -12.90 -19.04
CA ILE A 300 -0.53 -14.29 -18.89
C ILE A 300 0.55 -14.55 -19.93
N GLY A 301 1.82 -14.43 -19.53
CA GLY A 301 2.96 -14.71 -20.39
C GLY A 301 4.21 -15.01 -19.57
N ILE A 302 5.10 -15.83 -20.13
CA ILE A 302 6.41 -16.12 -19.53
C ILE A 302 7.27 -14.87 -19.74
N CYS A 303 7.80 -14.29 -18.66
CA CYS A 303 8.84 -13.27 -18.73
C CYS A 303 10.14 -13.91 -18.27
N SER A 304 11.23 -13.69 -19.00
CA SER A 304 12.54 -14.17 -18.59
C SER A 304 12.89 -13.76 -17.13
N GLY A 305 13.13 -14.76 -16.25
CA GLY A 305 13.70 -14.56 -14.91
C GLY A 305 12.85 -14.94 -13.67
N LEU A 306 11.57 -15.31 -13.77
CA LEU A 306 10.74 -15.74 -12.62
C LEU A 306 9.57 -16.68 -13.05
N PRO A 307 9.14 -17.67 -12.23
CA PRO A 307 8.04 -18.57 -12.58
C PRO A 307 6.63 -17.96 -12.37
N ASN A 308 5.74 -18.25 -13.33
CA ASN A 308 4.27 -18.31 -13.42
C ASN A 308 3.30 -17.34 -12.69
N GLU A 309 3.74 -16.41 -11.86
CA GLU A 309 2.82 -15.40 -11.30
C GLU A 309 3.44 -14.01 -11.38
N SER A 310 3.19 -13.35 -12.51
CA SER A 310 3.52 -11.94 -12.72
C SER A 310 2.24 -11.12 -12.59
N ASP A 311 2.18 -10.19 -11.62
CA ASP A 311 1.12 -9.18 -11.50
C ASP A 311 1.31 -8.05 -12.54
N THR A 312 1.60 -8.40 -13.79
CA THR A 312 1.74 -7.45 -14.88
C THR A 312 0.37 -7.25 -15.52
N TYR A 313 -0.04 -6.00 -15.75
CA TYR A 313 -1.35 -5.68 -16.32
C TYR A 313 -1.23 -5.02 -17.70
N MET A 314 -1.88 -5.63 -18.69
CA MET A 314 -2.15 -5.02 -19.98
C MET A 314 -3.31 -4.03 -19.85
N THR A 315 -3.22 -2.89 -20.51
CA THR A 315 -4.31 -1.91 -20.61
C THR A 315 -4.98 -2.05 -21.96
N VAL A 316 -6.26 -2.38 -22.00
CA VAL A 316 -7.02 -2.52 -23.26
C VAL A 316 -8.08 -1.44 -23.32
N SER A 317 -8.11 -0.62 -24.36
CA SER A 317 -9.06 0.47 -24.55
C SER A 317 -9.92 0.20 -25.78
N ILE A 318 -11.24 0.28 -25.64
CA ILE A 318 -12.21 0.03 -26.71
C ILE A 318 -12.97 1.31 -27.01
N ALA A 319 -12.95 1.73 -28.27
CA ALA A 319 -13.69 2.89 -28.76
C ALA A 319 -15.12 2.53 -29.21
N ASP A 320 -15.98 3.54 -29.35
CA ASP A 320 -17.39 3.37 -29.75
C ASP A 320 -17.58 2.90 -31.20
N ASN A 321 -16.54 3.10 -32.03
CA ASN A 321 -16.43 2.62 -33.39
C ASN A 321 -15.73 1.25 -33.53
N GLY A 322 -15.37 0.61 -32.41
CA GLY A 322 -14.78 -0.73 -32.40
C GLY A 322 -13.25 -0.78 -32.54
N ILE A 323 -12.53 0.35 -32.57
CA ILE A 323 -11.06 0.34 -32.48
C ILE A 323 -10.63 -0.14 -31.09
N ILE A 324 -9.65 -1.03 -31.05
CA ILE A 324 -9.08 -1.55 -29.81
C ILE A 324 -7.60 -1.17 -29.74
N GLU A 325 -7.22 -0.45 -28.69
CA GLU A 325 -5.82 -0.14 -28.38
C GLU A 325 -5.39 -0.92 -27.14
N ALA A 326 -4.37 -1.77 -27.25
CA ALA A 326 -3.84 -2.52 -26.13
C ALA A 326 -2.38 -2.12 -25.85
N LYS A 327 -2.06 -1.87 -24.58
CA LYS A 327 -0.73 -1.45 -24.14
C LYS A 327 -0.24 -2.29 -22.98
N LEU A 328 0.94 -2.89 -23.13
CA LEU A 328 1.63 -3.67 -22.12
C LEU A 328 2.93 -2.97 -21.74
N ALA A 329 3.14 -2.73 -20.45
CA ALA A 329 4.38 -2.15 -19.94
C ALA A 329 4.99 -3.09 -18.89
N PHE A 330 6.28 -3.37 -19.02
CA PHE A 330 7.04 -4.20 -18.10
C PHE A 330 7.83 -3.32 -17.11
N GLU A 331 8.07 -3.83 -15.90
CA GLU A 331 8.97 -3.18 -14.95
C GLU A 331 10.43 -3.23 -15.42
N GLU A 332 11.29 -2.29 -15.03
CA GLU A 332 12.70 -2.19 -15.49
C GLU A 332 13.57 -3.46 -15.32
N GLU A 333 13.16 -4.40 -14.46
CA GLU A 333 13.87 -5.68 -14.22
C GLU A 333 13.22 -6.89 -14.92
N ARG A 334 12.08 -6.70 -15.59
CA ARG A 334 11.36 -7.71 -16.36
C ARG A 334 11.28 -7.26 -17.80
N PHE A 335 11.75 -8.09 -18.71
CA PHE A 335 11.67 -7.81 -20.12
C PHE A 335 11.52 -9.12 -20.87
N GLU A 336 10.96 -9.00 -22.07
CA GLU A 336 10.88 -10.09 -23.01
C GLU A 336 11.55 -9.65 -24.30
N SER A 337 12.28 -10.56 -24.92
CA SER A 337 13.09 -10.28 -26.12
C SER A 337 12.34 -10.65 -27.40
N ASP A 338 11.30 -11.47 -27.29
CA ASP A 338 10.51 -11.91 -28.45
C ASP A 338 9.21 -11.09 -28.60
N LEU A 339 9.22 -10.21 -29.60
CA LEU A 339 8.08 -9.34 -29.91
C LEU A 339 6.87 -10.12 -30.44
N GLU A 340 7.08 -11.24 -31.14
CA GLU A 340 6.00 -12.07 -31.68
C GLU A 340 5.27 -12.78 -30.55
N THR A 341 6.02 -13.35 -29.60
CA THR A 341 5.45 -13.96 -28.39
C THR A 341 4.67 -12.93 -27.57
N ILE A 342 5.20 -11.72 -27.36
CA ILE A 342 4.47 -10.65 -26.65
C ILE A 342 3.16 -10.33 -27.37
N THR A 343 3.23 -10.08 -28.68
CA THR A 343 2.06 -9.69 -29.48
C THR A 343 1.01 -10.79 -29.53
N SER A 344 1.42 -12.05 -29.66
CA SER A 344 0.53 -13.22 -29.64
C SER A 344 -0.22 -13.35 -28.30
N ASN A 345 0.48 -13.20 -27.17
CA ASN A 345 -0.14 -13.25 -25.85
C ASN A 345 -1.09 -12.05 -25.60
N MET A 346 -0.73 -10.86 -26.09
CA MET A 346 -1.62 -9.69 -26.05
C MET A 346 -2.91 -9.95 -26.83
N LYS A 347 -2.80 -10.47 -28.07
CA LYS A 347 -3.95 -10.83 -28.90
C LYS A 347 -4.88 -11.84 -28.21
N LYS A 348 -4.32 -12.91 -27.64
CA LYS A 348 -5.10 -13.90 -26.89
C LYS A 348 -5.89 -13.27 -25.74
N GLY A 349 -5.25 -12.41 -24.94
CA GLY A 349 -5.94 -11.72 -23.84
C GLY A 349 -7.02 -10.73 -24.30
N ILE A 350 -6.85 -10.13 -25.48
CA ILE A 350 -7.89 -9.30 -26.11
C ILE A 350 -9.05 -10.19 -26.57
N ASP A 351 -8.79 -11.30 -27.24
CA ASP A 351 -9.85 -12.20 -27.73
C ASP A 351 -10.73 -12.74 -26.60
N GLU A 352 -10.15 -13.12 -25.46
CA GLU A 352 -10.90 -13.53 -24.26
C GLU A 352 -11.81 -12.41 -23.71
N LEU A 353 -11.32 -11.16 -23.73
CA LEU A 353 -12.12 -9.99 -23.37
C LEU A 353 -13.27 -9.76 -24.36
N LEU A 354 -12.99 -9.85 -25.67
CA LEU A 354 -13.97 -9.64 -26.73
C LEU A 354 -15.07 -10.69 -26.73
N GLU A 355 -14.72 -11.95 -26.48
CA GLU A 355 -15.69 -13.04 -26.33
C GLU A 355 -16.70 -12.70 -25.23
N THR A 356 -16.22 -12.25 -24.06
CA THR A 356 -17.09 -11.86 -22.95
C THR A 356 -17.99 -10.67 -23.32
N ILE A 357 -17.46 -9.64 -23.99
CA ILE A 357 -18.22 -8.46 -24.39
C ILE A 357 -19.31 -8.81 -25.42
N ASN A 358 -18.98 -9.68 -26.39
CA ASN A 358 -19.90 -10.06 -27.46
C ASN A 358 -21.13 -10.83 -26.94
N HIS A 359 -21.06 -11.46 -25.76
CA HIS A 359 -22.17 -12.13 -25.08
C HIS A 359 -23.08 -11.19 -24.27
N LEU A 360 -22.70 -9.93 -24.06
CA LEU A 360 -23.51 -8.98 -23.29
C LEU A 360 -24.76 -8.53 -24.07
N GLN A 361 -25.89 -8.42 -23.37
CA GLN A 361 -27.15 -8.04 -24.00
C GLN A 361 -27.23 -6.53 -24.24
N SER A 362 -27.77 -6.11 -25.39
CA SER A 362 -28.05 -4.70 -25.69
C SER A 362 -26.83 -3.75 -25.67
N VAL A 363 -25.62 -4.28 -25.92
CA VAL A 363 -24.39 -3.46 -26.01
C VAL A 363 -24.06 -2.99 -27.43
N PHE A 364 -24.67 -3.61 -28.45
CA PHE A 364 -24.49 -3.23 -29.86
C PHE A 364 -25.71 -2.48 -30.40
N LEU A 365 -25.48 -1.43 -31.19
CA LEU A 365 -26.51 -0.64 -31.87
C LEU A 365 -26.98 -1.28 -33.19
N ARG A 366 -26.21 -2.22 -33.73
CA ARG A 366 -26.43 -2.92 -35.02
C ARG A 366 -26.18 -4.42 -34.84
N SER A 367 -26.46 -5.23 -35.85
CA SER A 367 -26.10 -6.67 -35.88
C SER A 367 -24.58 -6.93 -35.88
N ARG A 368 -23.78 -5.87 -35.96
CA ARG A 368 -22.32 -5.91 -35.94
C ARG A 368 -21.77 -6.25 -34.55
N ARG A 369 -20.67 -7.01 -34.50
CA ARG A 369 -19.96 -7.44 -33.28
C ARG A 369 -18.49 -7.01 -33.33
N LEU A 370 -17.79 -7.12 -32.20
CA LEU A 370 -16.34 -6.96 -32.18
C LEU A 370 -15.70 -8.21 -32.80
N GLU A 371 -14.86 -8.01 -33.81
CA GLU A 371 -14.13 -9.06 -34.52
C GLU A 371 -12.92 -9.51 -33.68
N SER A 372 -12.54 -10.79 -33.77
CA SER A 372 -11.37 -11.33 -33.07
C SER A 372 -10.07 -10.84 -33.69
N SER A 373 -8.94 -11.14 -33.05
CA SER A 373 -7.60 -10.77 -33.51
C SER A 373 -7.18 -11.46 -34.82
N SER A 374 -7.75 -12.62 -35.13
CA SER A 374 -7.57 -13.28 -36.44
C SER A 374 -8.36 -12.62 -37.55
N GLU A 375 -9.48 -11.98 -37.19
CA GLU A 375 -10.37 -11.27 -38.09
C GLU A 375 -10.15 -9.75 -38.02
N SER A 376 -9.03 -9.28 -37.49
CA SER A 376 -8.72 -7.85 -37.40
C SER A 376 -7.34 -7.55 -37.96
N GLU A 377 -7.20 -6.41 -38.63
CA GLU A 377 -5.89 -5.85 -38.94
C GLU A 377 -5.25 -5.38 -37.63
N THR A 378 -4.06 -5.91 -37.31
CA THR A 378 -3.31 -5.56 -36.10
C THR A 378 -2.00 -4.89 -36.46
N THR A 379 -1.76 -3.69 -35.94
CA THR A 379 -0.51 -2.94 -36.13
C THR A 379 0.12 -2.58 -34.78
N ILE A 380 1.44 -2.46 -34.75
CA ILE A 380 2.16 -1.94 -33.59
C ILE A 380 2.04 -0.42 -33.64
N SER A 381 1.41 0.18 -32.62
CA SER A 381 1.22 1.62 -32.53
C SER A 381 2.31 2.32 -31.72
N SER A 382 2.99 1.59 -30.82
CA SER A 382 4.12 2.14 -30.06
C SER A 382 5.00 1.03 -29.50
N LEU A 383 6.31 1.20 -29.59
CA LEU A 383 7.32 0.25 -29.15
C LEU A 383 8.41 0.98 -28.36
N SER A 384 8.76 0.46 -27.19
CA SER A 384 9.89 0.96 -26.41
C SER A 384 10.76 -0.21 -26.00
N GLY A 385 12.07 -0.05 -26.20
CA GLY A 385 13.02 -1.12 -25.93
C GLY A 385 14.40 -0.58 -25.63
N PHE A 386 15.25 -1.45 -25.09
CA PHE A 386 16.66 -1.15 -24.90
C PHE A 386 17.54 -2.25 -25.47
N THR A 387 18.76 -1.87 -25.82
CA THR A 387 19.81 -2.79 -26.21
C THR A 387 21.11 -2.46 -25.47
N VAL A 388 22.03 -3.42 -25.47
CA VAL A 388 23.32 -3.34 -24.80
C VAL A 388 24.41 -3.35 -25.86
N THR A 389 25.32 -2.38 -25.81
CA THR A 389 26.44 -2.30 -26.74
C THR A 389 27.63 -3.15 -26.25
N ASN A 390 28.46 -3.60 -27.18
CA ASN A 390 29.73 -4.27 -26.91
C ASN A 390 30.87 -3.30 -26.63
N THR A 391 30.74 -2.06 -27.11
CA THR A 391 31.69 -0.99 -26.90
C THR A 391 31.02 0.17 -26.18
N LYS A 392 31.76 0.87 -25.33
CA LYS A 392 31.25 2.03 -24.60
C LYS A 392 31.11 3.20 -25.58
N LEU A 393 29.91 3.73 -25.71
CA LEU A 393 29.68 4.96 -26.46
C LEU A 393 30.11 6.15 -25.61
N SER A 394 31.01 6.97 -26.14
CA SER A 394 31.46 8.17 -25.41
C SER A 394 30.32 9.18 -25.35
N LYS A 395 29.86 9.45 -24.13
CA LYS A 395 28.83 10.46 -23.87
C LYS A 395 29.29 11.84 -24.33
N GLN A 396 30.58 12.14 -24.23
CA GLN A 396 31.13 13.43 -24.63
C GLN A 396 31.12 13.58 -26.16
N LYS A 397 31.63 12.59 -26.91
CA LYS A 397 31.57 12.57 -28.39
C LYS A 397 30.14 12.74 -28.90
N LEU A 398 29.20 12.02 -28.30
CA LEU A 398 27.78 12.14 -28.64
C LEU A 398 27.23 13.53 -28.36
N THR A 399 27.60 14.14 -27.23
CA THR A 399 27.14 15.48 -26.86
C THR A 399 27.72 16.53 -27.81
N GLU A 400 29.01 16.45 -28.14
CA GLU A 400 29.69 17.34 -29.10
C GLU A 400 29.07 17.21 -30.50
N ALA A 401 28.84 15.98 -30.98
CA ALA A 401 28.16 15.74 -32.24
C ALA A 401 26.76 16.38 -32.28
N MET A 402 26.00 16.29 -31.19
CA MET A 402 24.66 16.86 -31.08
C MET A 402 24.63 18.38 -30.81
N TYR A 403 25.77 19.04 -30.61
CA TYR A 403 25.86 20.51 -30.60
C TYR A 403 26.00 21.10 -32.00
N HIS A 404 26.38 20.30 -33.01
CA HIS A 404 26.34 20.77 -34.40
C HIS A 404 24.90 21.06 -34.81
N GLU A 405 24.66 22.28 -35.30
CA GLU A 405 23.33 22.80 -35.61
C GLU A 405 22.57 21.89 -36.59
N GLU A 406 23.28 21.35 -37.58
CA GLU A 406 22.70 20.47 -38.59
C GLU A 406 22.29 19.11 -38.01
N ILE A 407 23.08 18.53 -37.11
CA ILE A 407 22.70 17.30 -36.39
C ILE A 407 21.53 17.56 -35.46
N ALA A 408 21.56 18.67 -34.71
CA ALA A 408 20.54 19.05 -33.75
C ALA A 408 19.17 19.30 -34.40
N THR A 409 19.17 19.94 -35.57
CA THR A 409 17.96 20.29 -36.30
C THR A 409 17.41 19.12 -37.13
N THR A 410 18.28 18.24 -37.66
CA THR A 410 17.86 17.18 -38.60
C THR A 410 17.81 15.77 -38.03
N VAL A 411 18.58 15.44 -36.98
CA VAL A 411 18.70 14.06 -36.46
C VAL A 411 18.41 13.96 -34.96
N PHE A 412 19.23 14.58 -34.11
CA PHE A 412 19.19 14.43 -32.65
C PHE A 412 19.37 15.76 -31.90
N GLU A 413 18.35 16.19 -31.17
CA GLU A 413 18.37 17.41 -30.33
C GLU A 413 18.58 17.05 -28.84
N LEU A 414 19.64 17.57 -28.22
CA LEU A 414 19.89 17.36 -26.78
C LEU A 414 18.75 17.91 -25.92
N LYS A 415 18.36 17.15 -24.88
CA LYS A 415 17.42 17.67 -23.88
C LYS A 415 18.10 18.66 -22.94
N GLU A 416 17.37 19.68 -22.51
CA GLU A 416 17.84 20.67 -21.52
C GLU A 416 18.20 20.09 -20.15
N ILE A 417 17.86 18.82 -19.87
CA ILE A 417 18.15 18.16 -18.60
C ILE A 417 19.60 17.66 -18.61
N ARG A 418 20.48 18.36 -17.89
CA ARG A 418 21.87 17.91 -17.65
C ARG A 418 21.90 16.81 -16.59
N SER A 419 22.43 15.64 -16.97
CA SER A 419 22.70 14.51 -16.06
C SER A 419 24.11 13.99 -16.32
N GLU A 420 24.91 13.81 -15.28
CA GLU A 420 26.24 13.20 -15.40
C GLU A 420 26.16 11.68 -15.71
N GLU A 421 25.05 11.04 -15.32
CA GLU A 421 24.87 9.60 -15.46
C GLU A 421 24.33 9.17 -16.84
N MET A 422 23.66 10.06 -17.58
CA MET A 422 23.01 9.73 -18.86
C MET A 422 22.94 10.92 -19.83
N VAL A 423 23.04 10.64 -21.12
CA VAL A 423 22.71 11.58 -22.20
C VAL A 423 21.28 11.31 -22.64
N SER A 424 20.43 12.35 -22.66
CA SER A 424 19.05 12.27 -23.13
C SER A 424 18.87 13.19 -24.33
N THR A 425 18.29 12.66 -25.40
CA THR A 425 18.10 13.37 -26.66
C THR A 425 16.70 13.14 -27.24
N TYR A 426 16.27 14.02 -28.13
CA TYR A 426 15.10 13.87 -28.98
C TYR A 426 15.53 13.49 -30.39
N TYR A 427 15.07 12.36 -30.89
CA TYR A 427 15.21 12.00 -32.29
C TYR A 427 14.14 12.72 -33.12
N LYS A 428 14.59 13.55 -34.07
CA LYS A 428 13.75 14.53 -34.79
C LYS A 428 12.97 13.94 -35.96
N LYS A 429 13.46 12.85 -36.56
CA LYS A 429 12.84 12.18 -37.73
C LYS A 429 11.73 11.21 -37.32
N SER A 430 10.81 11.67 -36.48
CA SER A 430 9.66 10.89 -35.99
C SER A 430 8.35 11.57 -36.29
N GLN A 431 7.29 10.80 -36.58
CA GLN A 431 5.96 11.25 -36.98
C GLN A 431 5.54 12.59 -36.35
N LEU A 432 5.50 13.64 -37.18
CA LEU A 432 4.77 14.86 -36.89
C LEU A 432 3.28 14.51 -36.94
N SER A 433 2.62 14.58 -35.79
CA SER A 433 1.16 14.41 -35.73
C SER A 433 0.53 15.76 -36.09
N ASP A 434 0.06 15.91 -37.31
CA ASP A 434 -0.61 17.11 -37.84
C ASP A 434 -1.96 17.45 -37.16
N GLN A 435 -2.35 16.74 -36.10
CA GLN A 435 -3.67 16.91 -35.47
C GLN A 435 -3.73 17.87 -34.28
N ASP A 436 -2.62 18.51 -33.89
CA ASP A 436 -2.64 19.45 -32.76
C ASP A 436 -1.62 20.58 -32.97
N PRO A 437 -2.03 21.74 -33.54
CA PRO A 437 -1.14 22.88 -33.76
C PRO A 437 -0.55 23.47 -32.46
N ASP A 438 -1.04 23.06 -31.28
CA ASP A 438 -0.53 23.43 -29.96
C ASP A 438 0.45 22.38 -29.36
N SER A 439 0.73 21.27 -30.06
CA SER A 439 1.59 20.19 -29.54
C SER A 439 3.08 20.43 -29.85
N GLU A 440 3.83 20.99 -28.90
CA GLU A 440 5.31 21.06 -28.86
C GLU A 440 5.99 19.67 -28.76
N ARG A 441 5.66 18.70 -29.62
CA ARG A 441 6.34 17.40 -29.65
C ARG A 441 7.71 17.55 -30.30
N LYS A 442 8.77 17.64 -29.48
CA LYS A 442 10.17 17.79 -29.93
C LYS A 442 10.76 16.59 -30.67
N GLY A 443 10.21 15.37 -30.51
CA GLY A 443 10.69 14.13 -31.14
C GLY A 443 10.60 12.89 -30.22
N LEU A 444 11.08 11.72 -30.66
CA LEU A 444 11.16 10.51 -29.82
C LEU A 444 12.26 10.63 -28.77
N THR A 445 12.01 10.16 -27.55
CA THR A 445 13.04 10.21 -26.50
C THR A 445 14.02 9.05 -26.65
N VAL A 446 15.31 9.35 -26.59
CA VAL A 446 16.38 8.36 -26.54
C VAL A 446 17.31 8.65 -25.37
N ASN A 447 17.62 7.63 -24.58
CA ASN A 447 18.52 7.72 -23.44
C ASN A 447 19.74 6.82 -23.65
N ILE A 448 20.93 7.38 -23.47
CA ILE A 448 22.21 6.65 -23.49
C ILE A 448 22.84 6.76 -22.10
N ARG A 449 23.22 5.63 -21.52
CA ARG A 449 23.93 5.58 -20.24
C ARG A 449 25.02 4.50 -20.25
N ASP A 450 26.01 4.66 -19.39
CA ASP A 450 27.02 3.61 -19.18
C ASP A 450 26.34 2.36 -18.62
N ASN A 451 26.75 1.17 -19.08
CA ASN A 451 26.19 -0.09 -18.61
C ASN A 451 26.69 -0.39 -17.20
N PRO A 452 25.86 -0.33 -16.15
CA PRO A 452 26.34 -0.55 -14.80
C PRO A 452 26.77 -1.99 -14.52
N TYR A 453 26.50 -2.95 -15.43
CA TYR A 453 26.72 -4.38 -15.22
C TYR A 453 27.76 -5.03 -16.15
N LYS A 454 28.18 -4.36 -17.23
CA LYS A 454 29.19 -4.84 -18.20
C LYS A 454 30.22 -3.72 -18.40
N LEU A 455 31.51 -4.04 -18.30
CA LEU A 455 32.58 -3.08 -18.60
C LEU A 455 32.56 -2.74 -20.09
N ASP A 456 33.03 -1.53 -20.41
CA ASP A 456 33.21 -1.08 -21.79
C ASP A 456 31.94 -1.21 -22.64
N SER A 457 30.79 -0.91 -22.02
CA SER A 457 29.47 -1.10 -22.61
C SER A 457 28.53 0.04 -22.20
N SER A 458 27.57 0.34 -23.07
CA SER A 458 26.50 1.32 -22.87
C SER A 458 25.14 0.65 -23.03
N ILE A 459 24.11 1.26 -22.42
CA ILE A 459 22.71 0.89 -22.60
C ILE A 459 22.02 2.03 -23.35
N ILE A 460 21.45 1.71 -24.51
CA ILE A 460 20.64 2.64 -25.31
C ILE A 460 19.18 2.25 -25.12
N THR A 461 18.34 3.20 -24.73
CA THR A 461 16.90 3.00 -24.57
C THR A 461 16.13 3.95 -25.48
N VAL A 462 15.29 3.41 -26.34
CA VAL A 462 14.42 4.14 -27.28
C VAL A 462 12.98 4.06 -26.79
N TYR A 463 12.31 5.20 -26.72
CA TYR A 463 10.93 5.28 -26.23
C TYR A 463 9.97 5.72 -27.32
N GLY A 464 8.95 4.90 -27.55
CA GLY A 464 7.76 5.26 -28.35
C GLY A 464 7.93 5.16 -29.87
N ALA A 465 8.85 4.34 -30.36
CA ALA A 465 9.03 4.08 -31.79
C ALA A 465 7.78 3.40 -32.40
N SER A 466 7.56 3.54 -33.70
CA SER A 466 6.42 2.93 -34.40
C SER A 466 6.60 1.43 -34.67
N ASN A 467 7.85 0.98 -34.88
CA ASN A 467 8.18 -0.40 -35.20
C ASN A 467 9.64 -0.72 -34.79
N LEU A 468 10.08 -1.96 -35.03
CA LEU A 468 11.44 -2.40 -34.73
C LEU A 468 12.48 -1.72 -35.65
N ALA A 469 12.19 -1.57 -36.94
CA ALA A 469 13.09 -0.92 -37.90
C ALA A 469 13.50 0.50 -37.46
N GLN A 470 12.58 1.27 -36.87
CA GLN A 470 12.86 2.61 -36.37
C GLN A 470 13.76 2.58 -35.13
N ILE A 471 13.57 1.62 -34.21
CA ILE A 471 14.50 1.44 -33.07
C ILE A 471 15.90 1.09 -33.60
N GLU A 472 15.99 0.18 -34.56
CA GLU A 472 17.27 -0.21 -35.17
C GLU A 472 17.96 0.96 -35.87
N ALA A 473 17.22 1.78 -36.63
CA ALA A 473 17.76 2.94 -37.33
C ALA A 473 18.34 3.97 -36.36
N ILE A 474 17.60 4.29 -35.30
CA ILE A 474 18.03 5.22 -34.24
C ILE A 474 19.33 4.74 -33.57
N VAL A 475 19.39 3.46 -33.21
CA VAL A 475 20.57 2.87 -32.55
C VAL A 475 21.78 2.90 -33.46
N LYS A 476 21.63 2.51 -34.73
CA LYS A 476 22.73 2.53 -35.70
C LYS A 476 23.26 3.94 -35.94
N GLN A 477 22.38 4.94 -36.07
CA GLN A 477 22.81 6.33 -36.23
C GLN A 477 23.54 6.87 -35.01
N LEU A 478 23.15 6.48 -33.79
CA LEU A 478 23.89 6.83 -32.57
C LEU A 478 25.30 6.21 -32.54
N ILE A 479 25.43 4.96 -33.00
CA ILE A 479 26.73 4.30 -33.11
C ILE A 479 27.62 5.05 -34.10
N VAL A 480 27.10 5.40 -35.29
CA VAL A 480 27.82 6.19 -36.31
C VAL A 480 28.25 7.54 -35.75
N LEU A 481 27.37 8.26 -35.04
CA LEU A 481 27.72 9.55 -34.44
C LEU A 481 28.85 9.40 -33.40
N SER A 482 28.81 8.34 -32.60
CA SER A 482 29.87 8.08 -31.61
C SER A 482 31.20 7.66 -32.25
N SER A 483 31.20 7.08 -33.46
CA SER A 483 32.42 6.60 -34.13
C SER A 483 33.09 7.67 -34.98
N VAL A 484 32.31 8.57 -35.60
CA VAL A 484 32.80 9.58 -36.55
C VAL A 484 33.43 10.80 -35.87
N TYR A 485 32.98 11.17 -34.68
CA TYR A 485 33.46 12.36 -33.98
C TYR A 485 34.61 12.03 -33.00
N GLU A 486 35.64 12.87 -32.97
CA GLU A 486 36.84 12.73 -32.13
C GLU A 486 36.77 13.64 -30.90
N SER A 487 37.31 13.18 -29.76
CA SER A 487 37.46 14.01 -28.54
C SER A 487 38.83 13.75 -27.89
N GLU A 488 39.52 14.79 -27.42
CA GLU A 488 40.89 14.73 -26.88
C GLU A 488 41.02 14.27 -25.41
N THR A 489 39.91 13.96 -24.72
CA THR A 489 39.92 13.72 -23.27
C THR A 489 39.63 12.26 -22.87
N GLU A 490 40.41 11.74 -21.92
CA GLU A 490 40.26 10.39 -21.38
C GLU A 490 38.98 10.22 -20.54
N ASP A 491 38.20 9.20 -20.89
CA ASP A 491 36.99 8.81 -20.17
C ASP A 491 37.32 8.24 -18.78
N THR A 492 36.60 8.72 -17.76
CA THR A 492 36.74 8.22 -16.37
C THR A 492 36.44 6.72 -16.24
N LYS A 493 37.27 6.01 -15.45
CA LYS A 493 37.16 4.55 -15.22
C LYS A 493 35.83 4.16 -14.58
N GLN A 494 35.10 3.26 -15.23
CA GLN A 494 33.78 2.76 -14.81
C GLN A 494 33.87 1.76 -13.64
N LYS A 495 32.98 1.90 -12.64
CA LYS A 495 32.80 0.91 -11.56
C LYS A 495 31.55 0.05 -11.81
N LEU A 496 31.72 -1.27 -11.92
CA LEU A 496 30.60 -2.22 -12.03
C LEU A 496 29.72 -2.23 -10.78
N LYS A 497 28.40 -2.08 -10.96
CA LYS A 497 27.36 -2.28 -9.92
C LYS A 497 26.91 -3.75 -9.95
N GLN A 498 26.84 -4.42 -8.79
CA GLN A 498 26.25 -5.77 -8.71
C GLN A 498 24.71 -5.73 -8.71
N LYS A 499 24.07 -6.72 -9.37
CA LYS A 499 22.61 -6.89 -9.40
C LYS A 499 22.07 -7.12 -7.97
N SER A 500 20.89 -6.56 -7.68
CA SER A 500 20.26 -6.62 -6.35
C SER A 500 19.36 -7.85 -6.25
N HIS A 501 19.58 -8.73 -5.26
CA HIS A 501 18.76 -9.94 -5.06
C HIS A 501 17.60 -9.74 -4.07
N ILE A 502 17.41 -8.51 -3.56
CA ILE A 502 16.44 -8.19 -2.51
C ILE A 502 15.00 -8.60 -2.85
N LYS A 503 14.53 -8.35 -4.08
CA LYS A 503 13.15 -8.69 -4.46
C LYS A 503 12.91 -10.21 -4.47
N ASN A 504 13.90 -11.01 -4.92
CA ASN A 504 13.82 -12.47 -4.92
C ASN A 504 13.83 -13.04 -3.51
N LEU A 505 14.71 -12.51 -2.65
CA LEU A 505 14.78 -12.91 -1.24
C LEU A 505 13.48 -12.58 -0.50
N ARG A 506 12.84 -11.44 -0.79
CA ARG A 506 11.54 -11.06 -0.19
C ARG A 506 10.38 -11.94 -0.64
N LYS A 507 10.34 -12.36 -1.92
CA LYS A 507 9.32 -13.32 -2.41
C LYS A 507 9.39 -14.68 -1.71
N GLN A 508 10.56 -15.03 -1.18
CA GLN A 508 10.79 -16.24 -0.38
C GLN A 508 10.53 -16.02 1.13
N GLY A 509 9.92 -14.90 1.52
CA GLY A 509 9.57 -14.60 2.93
C GLY A 509 10.71 -14.06 3.79
N VAL A 510 11.82 -13.60 3.17
CA VAL A 510 12.99 -13.12 3.91
C VAL A 510 12.91 -11.62 4.22
N ASP A 511 12.95 -11.27 5.52
CA ASP A 511 13.02 -9.90 6.02
C ASP A 511 14.39 -9.25 5.75
N ILE A 512 14.57 -8.63 4.57
CA ILE A 512 15.79 -7.90 4.19
C ILE A 512 15.53 -6.41 3.89
N LEU A 513 16.28 -5.53 4.56
CA LEU A 513 16.33 -4.09 4.32
C LEU A 513 17.62 -3.70 3.57
N SER A 514 17.47 -3.03 2.42
CA SER A 514 18.57 -2.55 1.57
C SER A 514 19.53 -1.58 2.27
N THR A 515 19.00 -0.80 3.21
CA THR A 515 19.75 0.18 4.00
C THR A 515 20.65 -0.47 5.05
N LYS A 516 20.32 -1.70 5.48
CA LYS A 516 21.02 -2.42 6.57
C LYS A 516 21.88 -3.55 6.04
N CYS A 517 21.48 -4.17 4.93
CA CYS A 517 22.28 -5.14 4.19
C CYS A 517 22.51 -4.65 2.75
N GLN A 518 23.64 -3.96 2.58
CA GLN A 518 24.06 -3.41 1.29
C GLN A 518 24.30 -4.54 0.27
N LYS A 519 24.10 -4.23 -1.02
CA LYS A 519 24.19 -5.18 -2.13
C LYS A 519 25.33 -6.22 -2.07
N PRO A 520 26.62 -5.86 -1.86
CA PRO A 520 27.72 -6.83 -1.85
C PRO A 520 27.72 -7.77 -0.63
N ARG A 521 26.84 -7.50 0.34
CA ARG A 521 26.71 -8.25 1.58
C ARG A 521 25.45 -9.10 1.59
N GLN A 522 24.73 -9.24 0.48
CA GLN A 522 23.50 -10.03 0.45
C GLN A 522 23.81 -11.52 0.28
N PRO A 523 23.20 -12.41 1.07
CA PRO A 523 23.38 -13.85 0.95
C PRO A 523 22.51 -14.44 -0.17
N SER A 524 22.92 -15.58 -0.70
CA SER A 524 22.17 -16.43 -1.62
C SER A 524 21.28 -17.41 -0.84
N VAL A 525 20.14 -17.81 -1.42
CA VAL A 525 19.21 -18.81 -0.87
C VAL A 525 19.15 -20.03 -1.80
N ASP A 526 19.31 -21.23 -1.23
CA ASP A 526 19.05 -22.58 -1.80
C ASP A 526 20.16 -23.34 -2.61
N ALA A 527 19.91 -24.65 -2.80
CA ALA A 527 20.77 -25.83 -2.60
C ALA A 527 22.08 -26.08 -3.38
N SER A 528 22.42 -25.32 -4.43
CA SER A 528 23.56 -25.66 -5.32
C SER A 528 24.87 -24.93 -5.00
N THR A 529 24.84 -23.95 -4.10
CA THR A 529 26.02 -23.09 -3.84
C THR A 529 26.79 -23.57 -2.61
N ASN A 530 28.03 -24.05 -2.81
CA ASN A 530 28.92 -24.40 -1.70
C ASN A 530 29.50 -23.14 -1.04
N PRO A 531 29.67 -23.13 0.29
CA PRO A 531 30.32 -22.03 0.98
C PRO A 531 31.78 -21.88 0.53
N VAL A 532 32.27 -20.63 0.52
CA VAL A 532 33.70 -20.33 0.30
C VAL A 532 34.54 -21.09 1.35
N LYS A 533 35.74 -21.56 0.98
CA LYS A 533 36.68 -22.26 1.88
C LYS A 533 36.84 -21.50 3.21
N ASP A 534 36.74 -22.23 4.33
CA ASP A 534 36.74 -21.71 5.72
C ASP A 534 35.51 -20.89 6.15
N SER A 535 34.45 -20.88 5.34
CA SER A 535 33.13 -20.33 5.70
C SER A 535 32.12 -21.43 6.06
N TYR A 536 30.93 -21.03 6.50
CA TYR A 536 29.84 -21.89 6.93
C TYR A 536 28.52 -21.47 6.29
N THR A 537 27.52 -22.33 6.41
CA THR A 537 26.15 -22.02 5.99
C THR A 537 25.31 -21.63 7.19
N LEU A 538 24.37 -20.70 7.00
CA LEU A 538 23.43 -20.27 8.03
C LEU A 538 22.04 -20.80 7.71
N GLU A 539 21.40 -21.50 8.64
CA GLU A 539 20.01 -21.93 8.52
C GLU A 539 19.13 -21.10 9.48
N TYR A 540 18.09 -20.45 8.95
CA TYR A 540 17.20 -19.61 9.74
C TYR A 540 15.79 -19.60 9.12
N LYS A 541 14.76 -19.88 9.93
CA LYS A 541 13.36 -20.05 9.48
C LYS A 541 13.22 -21.07 8.34
N ASN A 542 13.91 -22.21 8.42
CA ASN A 542 13.94 -23.27 7.40
C ASN A 542 14.50 -22.83 6.03
N ILE A 543 15.27 -21.72 5.98
CA ILE A 543 15.93 -21.23 4.77
C ILE A 543 17.45 -21.30 4.97
N LYS A 544 18.15 -21.84 3.97
CA LYS A 544 19.60 -22.01 3.94
C LYS A 544 20.28 -20.84 3.22
N TYR A 545 21.11 -20.07 3.94
CA TYR A 545 21.80 -18.88 3.46
C TYR A 545 23.30 -19.11 3.28
N VAL A 546 23.80 -18.85 2.07
CA VAL A 546 25.23 -18.98 1.72
C VAL A 546 25.75 -17.64 1.22
N CYS A 547 26.94 -17.23 1.65
CA CYS A 547 27.59 -16.02 1.15
C CYS A 547 28.54 -16.36 -0.01
N PRO A 548 28.25 -15.89 -1.24
CA PRO A 548 28.99 -16.33 -2.43
C PRO A 548 30.33 -15.59 -2.64
N GLY A 549 30.52 -14.43 -2.01
CA GLY A 549 31.66 -13.56 -2.25
C GLY A 549 32.87 -13.82 -1.33
N LYS A 550 34.09 -13.79 -1.88
CA LYS A 550 35.35 -13.89 -1.10
C LYS A 550 35.58 -12.71 -0.13
N GLU A 551 35.03 -11.53 -0.41
CA GLU A 551 35.21 -10.34 0.45
C GLU A 551 34.35 -10.40 1.72
N TYR A 552 33.15 -10.99 1.63
CA TYR A 552 32.21 -11.15 2.74
C TYR A 552 31.77 -12.62 2.84
N PRO A 553 32.68 -13.55 3.19
CA PRO A 553 32.39 -14.96 3.05
C PRO A 553 31.44 -15.50 4.13
N TYR A 554 31.24 -14.79 5.25
CA TYR A 554 30.55 -15.33 6.43
C TYR A 554 29.10 -14.85 6.55
N PRO A 555 28.09 -15.75 6.52
CA PRO A 555 26.70 -15.37 6.75
C PRO A 555 26.43 -15.10 8.24
N GLY A 556 25.58 -14.13 8.54
CA GLY A 556 25.16 -13.82 9.91
C GLY A 556 24.06 -12.77 9.97
N PHE A 557 23.89 -12.13 11.13
CA PHE A 557 22.80 -11.17 11.35
C PHE A 557 23.33 -9.78 11.67
N THR A 558 22.64 -8.76 11.17
CA THR A 558 22.81 -7.39 11.63
C THR A 558 22.21 -7.21 13.03
N ASN A 559 22.48 -6.08 13.69
CA ASN A 559 21.93 -5.77 15.02
C ASN A 559 20.39 -5.69 15.05
N GLU A 560 19.75 -5.56 13.88
CA GLU A 560 18.30 -5.49 13.68
C GLU A 560 17.71 -6.84 13.20
N ASN A 561 18.45 -7.96 13.39
CA ASN A 561 18.04 -9.32 13.05
C ASN A 561 17.87 -9.62 11.56
N ILE A 562 18.52 -8.85 10.69
CA ILE A 562 18.49 -9.05 9.24
C ILE A 562 19.67 -9.91 8.81
N VAL A 563 19.41 -10.97 8.02
CA VAL A 563 20.45 -11.86 7.49
C VAL A 563 21.32 -11.13 6.47
N CYS A 564 22.65 -11.24 6.61
CA CYS A 564 23.64 -10.53 5.79
C CYS A 564 25.01 -11.24 5.79
N CYS A 565 25.89 -10.87 4.87
CA CYS A 565 27.26 -11.37 4.72
C CYS A 565 28.29 -10.42 5.33
N PHE A 566 29.33 -10.99 5.93
CA PHE A 566 30.33 -10.28 6.73
C PHE A 566 31.75 -10.75 6.40
N LYS A 567 32.72 -9.87 6.68
CA LYS A 567 34.16 -10.14 6.47
C LYS A 567 34.76 -11.13 7.48
N LYS A 568 34.11 -11.33 8.63
CA LYS A 568 34.60 -12.16 9.73
C LYS A 568 33.52 -13.15 10.16
N ASP A 569 33.92 -14.28 10.73
CA ASP A 569 33.00 -15.26 11.31
C ASP A 569 32.03 -14.59 12.30
N GLN A 570 30.74 -14.79 12.08
CA GLN A 570 29.69 -14.17 12.90
C GLN A 570 29.21 -15.08 14.04
N ARG A 571 29.59 -16.37 14.09
CA ARG A 571 29.13 -17.32 15.13
C ARG A 571 29.44 -16.88 16.56
N ARG A 572 30.44 -16.02 16.74
CA ARG A 572 30.84 -15.43 18.03
C ARG A 572 30.17 -14.07 18.34
N ARG A 573 29.35 -13.52 17.43
CA ARG A 573 28.71 -12.21 17.58
C ARG A 573 27.38 -12.33 18.33
N PRO A 574 27.04 -11.40 19.24
CA PRO A 574 25.76 -11.41 19.95
C PRO A 574 24.53 -11.47 19.04
N ALA A 575 24.54 -10.77 17.91
CA ALA A 575 23.43 -10.78 16.96
C ALA A 575 23.23 -12.15 16.30
N TYR A 576 24.31 -12.89 16.03
CA TYR A 576 24.21 -14.24 15.47
C TYR A 576 23.65 -15.22 16.49
N ILE A 577 24.24 -15.19 17.67
CA ILE A 577 23.88 -16.07 18.77
C ILE A 577 22.43 -15.84 19.19
N ARG A 578 21.98 -14.58 19.27
CA ARG A 578 20.58 -14.21 19.58
C ARG A 578 19.56 -14.81 18.61
N ASN A 579 19.88 -14.92 17.33
CA ASN A 579 18.91 -15.39 16.32
C ASN A 579 18.95 -16.91 16.10
N ILE A 580 20.05 -17.57 16.47
CA ILE A 580 20.26 -19.01 16.25
C ILE A 580 20.13 -19.82 17.54
N LYS A 581 20.46 -19.24 18.69
CA LYS A 581 20.28 -19.78 20.05
C LYS A 581 19.35 -18.86 20.84
N SER A 582 18.19 -18.53 20.28
CA SER A 582 17.28 -17.50 20.83
C SER A 582 16.76 -17.84 22.22
N GLU A 583 16.54 -19.12 22.48
CA GLU A 583 16.06 -19.65 23.75
C GLU A 583 17.00 -19.29 24.92
N ASP A 584 18.32 -19.38 24.74
CA ASP A 584 19.28 -19.09 25.81
C ASP A 584 19.61 -17.58 25.95
N PHE A 585 19.37 -16.78 24.91
CA PHE A 585 19.74 -15.36 24.91
C PHE A 585 18.83 -14.52 25.82
N ASP A 586 17.56 -14.92 25.93
CA ASP A 586 16.56 -14.29 26.79
C ASP A 586 16.76 -14.63 28.28
N VAL A 587 17.64 -15.57 28.59
CA VAL A 587 18.02 -15.91 29.97
C VAL A 587 19.07 -14.92 30.48
N LEU A 588 18.69 -14.03 31.38
CA LEU A 588 19.60 -13.17 32.14
C LEU A 588 19.96 -13.83 33.47
N VAL A 589 21.24 -13.73 33.81
CA VAL A 589 21.85 -14.35 34.98
C VAL A 589 22.85 -13.39 35.63
N GLN A 590 23.08 -13.57 36.93
CA GLN A 590 24.16 -12.97 37.70
C GLN A 590 25.06 -14.11 38.20
N PRO A 591 26.23 -14.34 37.60
CA PRO A 591 27.19 -15.28 38.16
C PRO A 591 27.81 -14.72 39.44
N SER A 592 28.44 -15.60 40.22
CA SER A 592 29.29 -15.24 41.34
C SER A 592 30.66 -15.90 41.19
N ASN A 593 31.65 -15.44 41.95
CA ASN A 593 32.89 -16.21 42.18
C ASN A 593 32.78 -17.07 43.45
N PHE A 594 31.55 -17.26 43.97
CA PHE A 594 31.27 -18.12 45.11
C PHE A 594 31.28 -19.58 44.65
N LYS A 595 32.22 -20.36 45.20
CA LYS A 595 32.42 -21.77 44.85
C LYS A 595 31.46 -22.64 45.62
N ILE A 596 30.85 -23.60 44.94
CA ILE A 596 29.96 -24.59 45.52
C ILE A 596 30.44 -26.00 45.16
N HIS A 597 30.16 -26.96 46.04
CA HIS A 597 30.41 -28.36 45.78
C HIS A 597 29.10 -29.07 45.41
N VAL A 598 29.07 -29.64 44.21
CA VAL A 598 27.90 -30.35 43.69
C VAL A 598 28.23 -31.83 43.50
N THR A 599 27.23 -32.69 43.73
CA THR A 599 27.35 -34.13 43.53
C THR A 599 26.45 -34.52 42.37
N GLU A 600 27.01 -35.15 41.34
CA GLU A 600 26.25 -35.51 40.14
C GLU A 600 25.44 -36.80 40.38
N ASN A 601 24.12 -36.76 40.11
CA ASN A 601 23.19 -37.83 40.49
C ASN A 601 23.49 -39.19 39.81
N LEU A 602 24.09 -39.20 38.62
CA LEU A 602 24.37 -40.43 37.85
C LEU A 602 25.75 -41.04 38.18
N SER A 603 26.77 -40.21 38.43
CA SER A 603 28.16 -40.66 38.63
C SER A 603 28.61 -40.69 40.10
N LYS A 604 27.85 -40.07 41.02
CA LYS A 604 28.22 -39.81 42.44
C LYS A 604 29.56 -39.07 42.61
N SER A 605 30.13 -38.52 41.55
CA SER A 605 31.34 -37.70 41.61
C SER A 605 31.03 -36.34 42.23
N LYS A 606 31.95 -35.83 43.06
CA LYS A 606 31.89 -34.48 43.66
C LYS A 606 32.80 -33.57 42.86
N TYR A 607 32.28 -32.45 42.38
CA TYR A 607 33.09 -31.42 41.72
C TYR A 607 32.75 -30.00 42.19
N GLU A 608 33.69 -29.09 41.95
CA GLU A 608 33.59 -27.67 42.31
C GLU A 608 33.10 -26.86 41.11
N THR A 609 32.14 -25.97 41.34
CA THR A 609 31.61 -25.05 40.31
C THR A 609 31.20 -23.71 40.96
N PHE A 610 30.74 -22.75 40.16
CA PHE A 610 30.31 -21.44 40.63
C PHE A 610 28.79 -21.32 40.70
N ALA A 611 28.28 -20.64 41.72
CA ALA A 611 26.86 -20.34 41.83
C ALA A 611 26.44 -19.22 40.85
N ILE A 612 25.28 -19.40 40.22
CA ILE A 612 24.69 -18.51 39.23
C ILE A 612 23.25 -18.23 39.64
N LYS A 613 22.88 -16.95 39.75
CA LYS A 613 21.51 -16.54 40.02
C LYS A 613 20.81 -16.21 38.72
N VAL A 614 19.66 -16.84 38.45
CA VAL A 614 18.83 -16.50 37.30
C VAL A 614 17.93 -15.32 37.67
N ILE A 615 17.87 -14.31 36.79
CA ILE A 615 17.09 -13.08 36.99
C ILE A 615 16.05 -12.83 35.88
N SER A 616 15.92 -13.77 34.94
CA SER A 616 14.96 -13.76 33.82
C SER A 616 14.04 -14.98 33.84
N ASP A 617 12.98 -14.95 33.03
CA ASP A 617 11.92 -15.96 33.00
C ASP A 617 12.17 -17.24 32.20
N TYR A 618 13.22 -17.36 31.37
CA TYR A 618 13.34 -18.50 30.47
C TYR A 618 14.33 -19.55 30.98
N VAL A 619 13.84 -20.73 31.36
CA VAL A 619 14.54 -22.02 31.21
C VAL A 619 13.47 -23.07 30.91
N SER A 620 13.53 -23.74 29.76
CA SER A 620 12.68 -24.89 29.46
C SER A 620 12.90 -25.98 30.52
N GLY A 621 11.82 -26.41 31.20
CA GLY A 621 11.91 -27.32 32.36
C GLY A 621 11.46 -26.71 33.70
N PHE A 622 10.93 -25.49 33.70
CA PHE A 622 10.13 -24.95 34.83
C PHE A 622 8.79 -25.71 34.93
N ASP A 623 8.82 -26.97 35.37
CA ASP A 623 7.64 -27.83 35.50
C ASP A 623 6.74 -27.42 36.70
N ASN A 624 5.48 -27.84 36.61
CA ASN A 624 4.25 -27.47 37.32
C ASN A 624 4.21 -27.72 38.84
N THR A 625 5.34 -27.89 39.53
CA THR A 625 5.37 -28.28 40.96
C THR A 625 6.03 -27.26 41.90
N ASN A 626 6.47 -26.11 41.39
CA ASN A 626 6.89 -24.96 42.22
C ASN A 626 7.94 -25.28 43.32
N SER A 627 9.06 -25.93 42.96
CA SER A 627 10.07 -26.40 43.95
C SER A 627 11.54 -26.12 43.59
N MET A 628 11.85 -25.17 42.71
CA MET A 628 13.25 -24.86 42.35
C MET A 628 13.70 -23.46 42.76
N SER A 629 14.91 -23.41 43.36
CA SER A 629 15.63 -22.19 43.74
C SER A 629 15.96 -21.31 42.53
N ARG A 630 16.06 -19.99 42.74
CA ARG A 630 16.61 -19.04 41.75
C ARG A 630 18.12 -19.19 41.54
N TYR A 631 18.76 -20.07 42.30
CA TYR A 631 20.18 -20.36 42.22
C TYR A 631 20.45 -21.65 41.43
N TYR A 632 21.42 -21.56 40.55
CA TYR A 632 21.79 -22.57 39.57
C TYR A 632 23.32 -22.70 39.52
N PHE A 633 23.80 -23.71 38.81
CA PHE A 633 25.19 -23.83 38.40
C PHE A 633 25.28 -24.33 36.95
N LEU A 634 26.44 -24.17 36.32
CA LEU A 634 26.69 -24.73 34.99
C LEU A 634 27.31 -26.13 35.13
N SER A 635 26.73 -27.10 34.43
CA SER A 635 27.31 -28.44 34.25
C SER A 635 28.50 -28.42 33.29
N ASN A 636 29.20 -29.55 33.17
CA ASN A 636 30.28 -29.74 32.19
C ASN A 636 29.81 -29.51 30.75
N ASP A 637 28.58 -29.91 30.42
CA ASP A 637 27.97 -29.71 29.10
C ASP A 637 27.41 -28.29 28.89
N ASN A 638 27.72 -27.36 29.80
CA ASN A 638 27.20 -25.98 29.80
C ASN A 638 25.68 -25.87 29.99
N ASN A 639 25.03 -26.90 30.53
CA ASN A 639 23.62 -26.85 30.89
C ASN A 639 23.45 -26.18 32.25
N LEU A 640 22.43 -25.34 32.37
CA LEU A 640 22.10 -24.66 33.62
C LEU A 640 21.26 -25.59 34.51
N ILE A 641 21.81 -26.00 35.66
CA ILE A 641 21.20 -26.96 36.59
C ILE A 641 20.80 -26.26 37.88
N SER A 642 19.57 -26.49 38.32
CA SER A 642 19.01 -25.89 39.54
C SER A 642 19.63 -26.44 40.81
N ILE A 643 19.88 -25.55 41.78
CA ILE A 643 20.30 -25.93 43.13
C ILE A 643 19.05 -26.22 43.96
N THR A 644 18.86 -27.49 44.34
CA THR A 644 17.70 -27.94 45.14
C THR A 644 18.03 -28.23 46.60
N ASN A 645 19.31 -28.15 47.00
CA ASN A 645 19.74 -28.41 48.38
C ASN A 645 19.35 -27.24 49.31
N PRO A 646 18.44 -27.42 50.29
CA PRO A 646 17.95 -26.33 51.14
C PRO A 646 19.04 -25.62 51.94
N LYS A 647 20.04 -26.36 52.45
CA LYS A 647 21.15 -25.77 53.23
C LYS A 647 22.02 -24.84 52.36
N LEU A 648 22.31 -25.27 51.13
CA LEU A 648 23.08 -24.46 50.19
C LEU A 648 22.29 -23.23 49.72
N ILE A 649 20.95 -23.33 49.65
CA ILE A 649 20.09 -22.19 49.34
C ILE A 649 20.13 -21.16 50.47
N GLU A 650 19.98 -21.57 51.73
CA GLU A 650 20.10 -20.68 52.90
C GLU A 650 21.48 -20.01 52.99
N GLU A 651 22.55 -20.76 52.69
CA GLU A 651 23.92 -20.22 52.60
C GLU A 651 24.04 -19.15 51.52
N LEU A 652 23.47 -19.38 50.32
CA LEU A 652 23.48 -18.42 49.22
C LEU A 652 22.62 -17.18 49.49
N GLU A 653 21.51 -17.34 50.21
CA GLU A 653 20.67 -16.23 50.67
C GLU A 653 21.39 -15.36 51.71
N SER A 654 22.08 -15.98 52.66
CA SER A 654 22.89 -15.27 53.65
C SER A 654 24.09 -14.58 53.01
N ALA A 655 24.76 -15.23 52.06
CA ALA A 655 25.87 -14.66 51.31
C ALA A 655 25.44 -13.53 50.35
N GLU A 656 24.17 -13.50 49.92
CA GLU A 656 23.62 -12.38 49.14
C GLU A 656 23.64 -11.05 49.91
N GLU A 657 23.50 -11.10 51.24
CA GLU A 657 23.68 -9.92 52.12
C GLU A 657 25.13 -9.42 52.14
N GLN A 658 26.08 -10.32 51.88
CA GLN A 658 27.53 -10.06 51.77
C GLN A 658 27.99 -9.71 50.35
N ASN A 659 27.05 -9.48 49.42
CA ASN A 659 27.29 -8.93 48.08
C ASN A 659 28.20 -9.81 47.17
N ILE A 660 27.83 -11.08 46.99
CA ILE A 660 28.56 -12.06 46.17
C ILE A 660 28.23 -12.06 44.66
N TRP A 661 27.12 -11.42 44.25
CA TRP A 661 26.62 -11.47 42.87
C TRP A 661 27.23 -10.39 41.96
N LEU A 662 27.65 -10.78 40.76
CA LEU A 662 28.24 -9.88 39.75
C LEU A 662 27.15 -9.22 38.85
N ASP A 663 27.56 -8.35 37.92
CA ASP A 663 26.65 -7.62 37.05
C ASP A 663 25.78 -8.57 36.19
N SER A 664 24.53 -8.21 35.92
CA SER A 664 23.64 -9.05 35.07
C SER A 664 24.16 -9.23 33.65
N MET A 665 24.11 -10.45 33.11
CA MET A 665 24.38 -10.73 31.70
C MET A 665 23.49 -11.85 31.13
N SER A 666 23.47 -12.02 29.81
CA SER A 666 22.80 -13.17 29.18
C SER A 666 23.59 -14.47 29.41
N LEU A 667 22.89 -15.57 29.71
CA LEU A 667 23.44 -16.90 29.98
C LEU A 667 24.42 -17.35 28.89
N VAL A 668 24.11 -17.06 27.62
CA VAL A 668 24.98 -17.45 26.50
C VAL A 668 26.36 -16.81 26.59
N LYS A 669 26.48 -15.65 27.25
CA LYS A 669 27.79 -14.99 27.44
C LYS A 669 28.64 -15.67 28.53
N LEU A 670 28.05 -16.52 29.38
CA LEU A 670 28.79 -17.35 30.32
C LEU A 670 29.35 -18.62 29.66
N THR A 671 28.70 -19.09 28.60
CA THR A 671 29.03 -20.34 27.89
C THR A 671 29.79 -20.09 26.59
N ALA A 672 29.96 -18.83 26.17
CA ALA A 672 30.74 -18.43 25.01
C ALA A 672 32.08 -17.77 25.39
N GLU A 673 33.11 -17.97 24.57
CA GLU A 673 34.41 -17.31 24.74
C GLU A 673 34.27 -15.78 24.67
N PRO A 674 34.73 -15.02 25.68
CA PRO A 674 34.63 -13.57 25.65
C PRO A 674 35.58 -12.94 24.63
N PRO A 675 35.20 -11.82 24.01
CA PRO A 675 36.12 -11.06 23.18
C PRO A 675 37.24 -10.43 24.02
N LYS A 676 38.44 -10.27 23.43
CA LYS A 676 39.64 -9.76 24.11
C LYS A 676 39.46 -8.41 24.82
N ASN A 677 38.56 -7.55 24.33
CA ASN A 677 38.26 -6.26 24.94
C ASN A 677 37.35 -6.34 26.19
N LYS A 678 36.77 -7.50 26.47
CA LYS A 678 35.93 -7.78 27.65
C LYS A 678 36.63 -8.70 28.65
N CYS A 679 37.57 -9.52 28.19
CA CYS A 679 38.49 -10.30 29.01
C CYS A 679 39.86 -10.34 28.33
N ASN A 680 40.89 -9.83 29.00
CA ASN A 680 42.25 -9.78 28.45
C ASN A 680 42.84 -11.17 28.21
N PHE A 681 42.47 -12.16 29.04
CA PHE A 681 42.91 -13.55 28.95
C PHE A 681 41.70 -14.49 28.83
N PRO A 682 41.14 -14.67 27.62
CA PRO A 682 39.96 -15.50 27.42
C PRO A 682 40.21 -16.97 27.79
N PRO A 683 39.27 -17.65 28.46
CA PRO A 683 39.31 -19.09 28.70
C PRO A 683 38.94 -19.88 27.44
N LYS A 684 39.42 -21.13 27.34
CA LYS A 684 38.96 -22.13 26.35
C LYS A 684 37.87 -22.97 26.99
N LEU A 685 36.61 -22.56 26.81
CA LEU A 685 35.46 -23.19 27.48
C LEU A 685 35.18 -24.62 27.00
N GLU A 686 35.72 -25.02 25.85
CA GLU A 686 35.72 -26.41 25.35
C GLU A 686 36.55 -27.37 26.22
N ASN A 687 37.51 -26.86 27.00
CA ASN A 687 38.39 -27.66 27.86
C ASN A 687 37.86 -27.80 29.30
N LYS A 688 36.55 -27.61 29.53
CA LYS A 688 35.95 -27.79 30.87
C LYS A 688 36.06 -29.26 31.31
N SER A 689 36.33 -29.47 32.60
CA SER A 689 36.45 -30.78 33.21
C SER A 689 35.86 -30.75 34.61
N ALA A 690 35.11 -31.79 34.99
CA ALA A 690 34.57 -31.95 36.34
C ALA A 690 35.68 -31.99 37.40
N ASP A 691 36.84 -32.58 37.07
CA ASP A 691 37.92 -32.78 38.03
C ASP A 691 38.73 -31.50 38.29
N ASN A 692 38.58 -30.48 37.44
CA ASN A 692 39.36 -29.26 37.53
C ASN A 692 38.64 -28.03 36.95
N ILE A 693 38.08 -27.21 37.84
CA ILE A 693 37.41 -25.94 37.52
C ILE A 693 38.29 -24.95 36.72
N ASN A 694 39.61 -25.08 36.83
CA ASN A 694 40.59 -24.21 36.17
C ASN A 694 41.08 -24.73 34.82
N ALA A 695 40.68 -25.93 34.39
CA ALA A 695 41.07 -26.53 33.11
C ALA A 695 40.91 -25.58 31.89
N PRO A 696 39.84 -24.75 31.80
CA PRO A 696 39.70 -23.77 30.72
C PRO A 696 40.83 -22.74 30.61
N CYS A 697 41.61 -22.52 31.68
CA CYS A 697 42.68 -21.52 31.76
C CYS A 697 44.09 -22.10 31.76
N GLN A 698 44.25 -23.42 31.78
CA GLN A 698 45.57 -24.07 31.87
C GLN A 698 46.48 -23.87 30.65
N HIS A 699 45.90 -23.49 29.52
CA HIS A 699 46.65 -23.15 28.31
C HIS A 699 47.41 -21.81 28.43
N HIS A 700 47.15 -21.00 29.47
CA HIS A 700 47.91 -19.79 29.78
C HIS A 700 49.08 -20.09 30.73
N GLN A 701 50.24 -19.49 30.47
CA GLN A 701 51.41 -19.70 31.32
C GLN A 701 51.24 -19.11 32.73
N PHE A 702 50.67 -17.90 32.86
CA PHE A 702 50.54 -17.16 34.12
C PHE A 702 49.10 -17.09 34.64
N ASN A 703 48.11 -16.84 33.77
CA ASN A 703 46.71 -16.67 34.17
C ASN A 703 45.96 -18.00 34.20
N ARG A 704 46.22 -18.83 35.21
CA ARG A 704 45.73 -20.21 35.28
C ARG A 704 44.40 -20.40 36.00
N PHE A 705 43.85 -19.37 36.65
CA PHE A 705 42.63 -19.48 37.45
C PHE A 705 41.39 -19.04 36.67
N PHE A 706 40.36 -19.88 36.64
CA PHE A 706 39.08 -19.58 35.99
C PHE A 706 38.13 -18.87 36.97
N GLY A 707 37.41 -17.87 36.49
CA GLY A 707 36.34 -17.19 37.24
C GLY A 707 35.62 -16.15 36.40
N TYR A 708 34.80 -15.32 37.02
CA TYR A 708 34.06 -14.24 36.38
C TYR A 708 34.60 -12.87 36.77
N ASN A 709 34.73 -11.96 35.79
CA ASN A 709 35.11 -10.58 36.06
C ASN A 709 33.92 -9.74 36.57
N ILE A 710 34.16 -8.47 36.93
CA ILE A 710 33.12 -7.59 37.47
C ILE A 710 31.92 -7.37 36.52
N ASN A 711 32.14 -7.50 35.22
CA ASN A 711 31.11 -7.40 34.19
C ASN A 711 30.54 -8.79 33.82
N SER A 712 30.76 -9.80 34.67
CA SER A 712 30.29 -11.17 34.56
C SER A 712 30.83 -12.03 33.42
N TYR A 713 31.83 -11.54 32.66
CA TYR A 713 32.44 -12.35 31.62
C TYR A 713 33.35 -13.44 32.22
N PRO A 714 33.29 -14.69 31.72
CA PRO A 714 34.24 -15.73 32.12
C PRO A 714 35.66 -15.32 31.71
N CYS A 715 36.62 -15.41 32.61
CA CYS A 715 37.97 -14.89 32.36
C CYS A 715 39.04 -15.70 33.11
N CYS A 716 40.26 -15.67 32.60
CA CYS A 716 41.41 -16.26 33.26
C CYS A 716 42.20 -15.22 34.05
N PHE A 717 42.59 -15.57 35.27
CA PHE A 717 43.29 -14.72 36.22
C PHE A 717 44.58 -15.37 36.71
N ASP A 718 45.51 -14.54 37.19
CA ASP A 718 46.75 -14.93 37.83
C ASP A 718 46.55 -15.49 39.25
N LYS A 719 45.44 -15.13 39.89
CA LYS A 719 45.02 -15.61 41.23
C LYS A 719 43.53 -15.94 41.29
N PRO A 720 43.08 -16.79 42.24
CA PRO A 720 41.66 -17.04 42.49
C PRO A 720 40.91 -15.73 42.78
N ARG A 721 39.68 -15.63 42.28
CA ARG A 721 38.81 -14.47 42.56
C ARG A 721 38.15 -14.64 43.92
N GLU A 722 38.12 -13.56 44.70
CA GLU A 722 37.35 -13.49 45.96
C GLU A 722 35.86 -13.62 45.68
N ALA A 723 35.15 -14.31 46.59
CA ALA A 723 33.71 -14.51 46.49
C ALA A 723 32.93 -13.24 46.86
N GLU A 724 33.38 -12.51 47.87
CA GLU A 724 32.80 -11.23 48.28
C GLU A 724 33.30 -10.08 47.39
N ILE A 725 32.39 -9.19 46.99
CA ILE A 725 32.72 -8.04 46.16
C ILE A 725 32.80 -6.81 47.06
N THR A 726 33.98 -6.19 47.18
CA THR A 726 34.27 -4.98 47.99
C THR A 726 33.61 -3.67 47.47
N ARG A 727 32.52 -3.76 46.72
CA ARG A 727 31.66 -2.60 46.40
C ARG A 727 30.64 -2.42 47.53
N LYS A 728 30.60 -1.23 48.15
CA LYS A 728 29.34 -0.73 48.72
C LYS A 728 28.29 -0.81 47.60
N ARG A 729 27.13 -1.48 47.83
CA ARG A 729 25.96 -1.39 46.94
C ARG A 729 25.76 0.10 46.65
N LYS A 730 26.11 0.56 45.44
CA LYS A 730 25.78 1.91 45.03
C LYS A 730 24.27 1.92 44.87
N GLU A 731 23.56 2.67 45.71
CA GLU A 731 22.27 3.21 45.31
C GLU A 731 22.45 3.77 43.90
N ILE A 732 21.53 3.44 42.99
CA ILE A 732 21.62 3.85 41.58
C ILE A 732 21.63 5.39 41.56
N ASP A 733 22.83 5.97 41.46
CA ASP A 733 23.01 7.40 41.30
C ASP A 733 22.65 7.74 39.85
N VAL A 734 21.37 8.01 39.65
CA VAL A 734 20.74 8.28 38.35
C VAL A 734 21.43 9.44 37.63
N THR A 735 22.08 10.35 38.37
CA THR A 735 22.83 11.49 37.82
C THR A 735 24.11 11.09 37.08
N LYS A 736 24.61 9.85 37.30
CA LYS A 736 25.79 9.29 36.63
C LYS A 736 25.47 8.35 35.46
N GLN A 737 24.20 8.04 35.22
CA GLN A 737 23.80 7.26 34.04
C GLN A 737 23.77 8.19 32.80
N HIS A 738 24.45 7.78 31.73
CA HIS A 738 24.35 8.49 30.45
C HIS A 738 22.90 8.42 29.92
N LEU A 739 22.23 9.58 29.90
CA LEU A 739 20.95 9.77 29.24
C LEU A 739 21.10 9.49 27.73
N LEU A 740 20.37 8.49 27.23
CA LEU A 740 20.37 8.16 25.82
C LEU A 740 19.42 9.10 25.06
N LEU A 741 19.99 9.90 24.15
CA LEU A 741 19.24 10.71 23.16
C LEU A 741 18.81 9.89 21.93
N THR A 742 18.96 8.56 21.99
CA THR A 742 18.75 7.70 20.82
C THR A 742 17.29 7.33 20.64
N ASP A 743 16.89 7.13 19.40
CA ASP A 743 15.58 6.61 19.03
C ASP A 743 15.41 5.09 19.25
N LYS A 744 16.41 4.41 19.82
CA LYS A 744 16.43 2.95 19.96
C LYS A 744 15.57 2.47 21.13
N ILE A 745 15.18 1.20 21.10
CA ILE A 745 14.59 0.50 22.24
C ILE A 745 15.66 0.43 23.32
N LEU A 746 15.30 0.81 24.54
CA LEU A 746 16.25 0.87 25.65
C LEU A 746 16.46 -0.53 26.25
N ASP A 747 17.72 -0.85 26.57
CA ASP A 747 18.05 -2.03 27.37
C ASP A 747 17.43 -1.92 28.77
N TYR A 748 17.29 -3.05 29.46
CA TYR A 748 16.69 -3.12 30.80
C TYR A 748 17.29 -2.08 31.76
N GLN A 749 16.40 -1.29 32.40
CA GLN A 749 16.70 -0.20 33.34
C GLN A 749 17.55 0.96 32.80
N ARG A 750 17.78 1.05 31.48
CA ARG A 750 18.39 2.24 30.86
C ARG A 750 17.37 3.36 30.73
N ILE A 751 17.82 4.60 30.95
CA ILE A 751 16.99 5.80 30.88
C ILE A 751 17.27 6.57 29.59
N GLY A 752 16.21 6.98 28.90
CA GLY A 752 16.26 7.80 27.70
C GLY A 752 15.24 8.94 27.73
N VAL A 753 15.45 9.94 26.87
CA VAL A 753 14.52 11.06 26.70
C VAL A 753 13.24 10.59 26.02
N LEU A 754 12.11 11.23 26.36
CA LEU A 754 10.83 11.01 25.67
C LEU A 754 10.92 11.43 24.19
N PRO A 755 10.12 10.84 23.30
CA PRO A 755 10.00 11.32 21.92
C PRO A 755 9.60 12.80 21.85
N PRO A 756 10.03 13.57 20.83
CA PRO A 756 9.89 15.03 20.81
C PRO A 756 8.48 15.57 21.10
N GLY A 757 7.44 14.97 20.51
CA GLY A 757 6.04 15.37 20.74
C GLY A 757 5.56 15.11 22.18
N LEU A 758 5.92 13.95 22.74
CA LEU A 758 5.60 13.59 24.13
C LEU A 758 6.44 14.38 25.13
N ASP A 759 7.72 14.64 24.82
CA ASP A 759 8.59 15.47 25.64
C ASP A 759 8.02 16.90 25.73
N LYS A 760 7.61 17.46 24.59
CA LYS A 760 6.92 18.76 24.56
C LYS A 760 5.63 18.73 25.40
N LEU A 761 4.79 17.72 25.25
CA LEU A 761 3.54 17.61 26.00
C LEU A 761 3.77 17.46 27.52
N PHE A 762 4.58 16.48 27.93
CA PHE A 762 4.73 16.12 29.35
C PHE A 762 5.66 17.07 30.10
N ASN A 763 6.74 17.53 29.47
CA ASN A 763 7.74 18.37 30.13
C ASN A 763 7.54 19.88 29.86
N SER A 764 6.96 20.26 28.71
CA SER A 764 6.81 21.69 28.36
C SER A 764 5.38 22.23 28.52
N VAL A 765 4.35 21.42 28.26
CA VAL A 765 2.93 21.85 28.39
C VAL A 765 2.40 21.56 29.79
N ILE A 766 2.41 20.28 30.20
CA ILE A 766 1.86 19.84 31.48
C ILE A 766 2.87 20.02 32.64
N GLY A 767 4.15 19.77 32.36
CA GLY A 767 5.23 19.80 33.36
C GLY A 767 5.89 21.16 33.58
N SER A 768 5.41 22.24 32.95
CA SER A 768 6.09 23.55 32.93
C SER A 768 6.38 24.14 34.31
N LYS A 769 5.60 23.76 35.34
CA LYS A 769 5.75 24.18 36.73
C LYS A 769 6.35 23.11 37.66
N ALA A 770 6.73 21.94 37.14
CA ALA A 770 7.24 20.83 37.95
C ALA A 770 8.76 20.95 38.18
N THR A 771 9.22 20.61 39.39
CA THR A 771 10.65 20.63 39.77
C THR A 771 11.47 19.44 39.23
N GLY A 772 10.97 18.73 38.22
CA GLY A 772 11.54 17.50 37.68
C GLY A 772 11.11 17.27 36.24
N LYS A 773 11.60 16.19 35.62
CA LYS A 773 11.30 15.83 34.21
C LYS A 773 10.89 14.37 34.06
N PHE A 774 10.02 14.14 33.08
CA PHE A 774 9.61 12.82 32.60
C PHE A 774 10.61 12.25 31.60
N TYR A 775 10.88 10.95 31.73
CA TYR A 775 11.76 10.14 30.90
C TYR A 775 11.10 8.79 30.59
N ARG A 776 11.74 7.99 29.72
CA ARG A 776 11.38 6.60 29.47
C ARG A 776 12.49 5.66 29.97
N MET A 777 12.09 4.49 30.50
CA MET A 777 12.98 3.46 31.01
C MET A 777 12.75 2.13 30.27
N GLY A 778 13.84 1.49 29.86
CA GLY A 778 13.81 0.20 29.16
C GLY A 778 13.42 -0.97 30.06
N VAL A 779 12.69 -1.93 29.50
CA VAL A 779 12.26 -3.18 30.14
C VAL A 779 12.82 -4.39 29.37
N LEU A 780 12.65 -5.60 29.90
CA LEU A 780 13.01 -6.83 29.18
C LEU A 780 12.06 -7.07 28.01
N GLN A 781 12.59 -7.05 26.78
CA GLN A 781 11.81 -7.06 25.52
C GLN A 781 11.53 -8.47 24.97
N ASN A 782 11.13 -9.40 25.85
CA ASN A 782 10.76 -10.77 25.46
C ASN A 782 9.24 -10.89 25.18
N ALA A 783 8.73 -12.11 24.99
CA ALA A 783 7.29 -12.35 24.78
C ALA A 783 6.40 -11.82 25.93
N ASN A 784 6.97 -11.62 27.11
CA ASN A 784 6.31 -11.09 28.31
C ASN A 784 6.64 -9.61 28.57
N ALA A 785 7.10 -8.84 27.57
CA ALA A 785 7.51 -7.44 27.73
C ALA A 785 6.48 -6.55 28.46
N PHE A 786 5.18 -6.81 28.24
CA PHE A 786 4.10 -6.13 28.96
C PHE A 786 4.13 -6.42 30.47
N TYR A 787 4.24 -7.69 30.86
CA TYR A 787 4.36 -8.10 32.27
C TYR A 787 5.61 -7.50 32.91
N ASN A 788 6.74 -7.52 32.20
CA ASN A 788 8.00 -6.95 32.68
C ASN A 788 7.89 -5.44 32.93
N ALA A 789 7.14 -4.72 32.08
CA ALA A 789 6.90 -3.30 32.26
C ALA A 789 6.06 -3.02 33.50
N VAL A 790 4.99 -3.79 33.72
CA VAL A 790 4.16 -3.67 34.92
C VAL A 790 4.95 -4.03 36.18
N LEU A 791 5.73 -5.11 36.17
CA LEU A 791 6.59 -5.50 37.31
C LEU A 791 7.60 -4.43 37.68
N LEU A 792 8.30 -3.87 36.68
CA LEU A 792 9.26 -2.79 36.89
C LEU A 792 8.57 -1.56 37.49
N ALA A 793 7.40 -1.17 36.96
CA ALA A 793 6.64 -0.04 37.48
C ALA A 793 6.08 -0.29 38.89
N CYS A 794 5.88 -1.56 39.25
CA CYS A 794 5.50 -2.01 40.58
C CYS A 794 6.70 -2.16 41.54
N GLU A 795 7.92 -1.86 41.11
CA GLU A 795 9.17 -2.08 41.86
C GLU A 795 9.34 -3.55 42.31
N ASN A 796 8.85 -4.50 41.49
CA ASN A 796 8.85 -5.94 41.78
C ASN A 796 8.13 -6.29 43.10
N LYS A 797 7.15 -5.47 43.51
CA LYS A 797 6.34 -5.67 44.73
C LYS A 797 4.84 -5.63 44.43
N ILE A 798 4.15 -6.68 44.84
CA ILE A 798 2.68 -6.83 44.73
C ILE A 798 2.17 -7.31 46.08
N ASP A 799 1.21 -6.60 46.69
CA ASP A 799 0.71 -6.86 48.05
C ASP A 799 1.82 -7.13 49.08
N ASN A 800 2.89 -6.31 49.05
CA ASN A 800 4.09 -6.44 49.89
C ASN A 800 4.91 -7.74 49.73
N LYS A 801 4.54 -8.61 48.79
CA LYS A 801 5.35 -9.77 48.38
C LYS A 801 6.31 -9.36 47.26
N GLN A 802 7.53 -9.87 47.35
CA GLN A 802 8.53 -9.71 46.31
C GLN A 802 8.21 -10.66 45.14
N VAL A 803 8.01 -10.12 43.95
CA VAL A 803 7.76 -10.88 42.70
C VAL A 803 8.89 -10.55 41.74
N ASN A 804 9.78 -11.51 41.51
CA ASN A 804 11.07 -11.23 40.89
C ASN A 804 11.02 -11.21 39.36
N ASN A 805 10.03 -11.86 38.75
CA ASN A 805 10.00 -12.11 37.31
C ASN A 805 8.56 -12.33 36.79
N SER A 806 8.35 -12.33 35.47
CA SER A 806 7.00 -12.44 34.88
C SER A 806 6.36 -13.82 35.00
N GLY A 807 7.14 -14.88 35.14
CA GLY A 807 6.64 -16.23 35.42
C GLY A 807 6.03 -16.35 36.81
N GLU A 808 6.73 -15.85 37.83
CA GLU A 808 6.21 -15.73 39.21
C GLU A 808 4.94 -14.88 39.23
N LEU A 809 4.90 -13.78 38.46
CA LEU A 809 3.70 -12.97 38.32
C LEU A 809 2.54 -13.75 37.70
N LYS A 810 2.75 -14.44 36.58
CA LYS A 810 1.69 -15.24 35.94
C LYS A 810 1.12 -16.32 36.86
N LYS A 811 1.98 -17.00 37.62
CA LYS A 811 1.56 -17.96 38.66
C LYS A 811 0.75 -17.27 39.75
N TYR A 812 1.22 -16.14 40.26
CA TYR A 812 0.49 -15.35 41.24
C TYR A 812 -0.91 -14.95 40.74
N LEU A 813 -1.02 -14.53 39.47
CA LEU A 813 -2.30 -14.21 38.83
C LEU A 813 -3.20 -15.44 38.68
N GLY A 814 -2.62 -16.59 38.32
CA GLY A 814 -3.33 -17.87 38.24
C GLY A 814 -3.91 -18.28 39.59
N SER A 815 -3.07 -18.33 40.64
CA SER A 815 -3.49 -18.64 42.00
C SER A 815 -4.54 -17.64 42.53
N TYR A 816 -4.36 -16.35 42.25
CA TYR A 816 -5.36 -15.33 42.60
C TYR A 816 -6.74 -15.63 41.99
N LEU A 817 -6.79 -16.07 40.73
CA LEU A 817 -8.05 -16.41 40.07
C LEU A 817 -8.64 -17.75 40.55
N GLU A 818 -7.80 -18.71 40.95
CA GLU A 818 -8.27 -19.96 41.57
C GLU A 818 -8.88 -19.71 42.96
N GLU A 819 -8.30 -18.78 43.72
CA GLU A 819 -8.81 -18.35 45.02
C GLU A 819 -10.04 -17.43 44.91
N ASN A 820 -10.20 -16.73 43.78
CA ASN A 820 -11.29 -15.77 43.53
C ASN A 820 -11.97 -16.03 42.16
N PRO A 821 -12.60 -17.21 41.95
CA PRO A 821 -13.10 -17.64 40.64
C PRO A 821 -14.22 -16.74 40.07
N GLU A 822 -14.94 -16.01 40.92
CA GLU A 822 -15.94 -15.03 40.53
C GLU A 822 -15.36 -13.78 39.85
N GLU A 823 -14.07 -13.46 40.09
CA GLU A 823 -13.42 -12.32 39.42
C GLU A 823 -13.26 -12.57 37.92
N PHE A 824 -13.07 -13.83 37.51
CA PHE A 824 -12.98 -14.21 36.09
C PHE A 824 -14.20 -13.76 35.27
N GLN A 825 -15.40 -13.88 35.84
CA GLN A 825 -16.65 -13.47 35.21
C GLN A 825 -16.78 -11.94 35.09
N LYS A 826 -15.98 -11.17 35.83
CA LYS A 826 -15.99 -9.70 35.83
C LYS A 826 -14.93 -9.08 34.91
N LEU A 827 -13.93 -9.87 34.49
CA LEU A 827 -12.81 -9.39 33.68
C LEU A 827 -13.28 -8.84 32.32
N ASN A 828 -12.82 -7.64 31.98
CA ASN A 828 -13.23 -6.85 30.81
C ASN A 828 -14.76 -6.82 30.65
N SER A 829 -15.50 -6.62 31.74
CA SER A 829 -16.97 -6.63 31.75
C SER A 829 -17.57 -7.96 31.24
N GLY A 830 -16.93 -9.09 31.55
CA GLY A 830 -17.38 -10.45 31.20
C GLY A 830 -16.88 -10.98 29.85
N ASN A 831 -16.20 -10.15 29.05
CA ASN A 831 -15.70 -10.56 27.72
C ASN A 831 -14.64 -11.66 27.79
N ILE A 832 -13.83 -11.70 28.86
CA ILE A 832 -12.81 -12.74 29.03
C ILE A 832 -13.46 -14.10 29.25
N ALA A 833 -14.52 -14.17 30.06
CA ALA A 833 -15.23 -15.41 30.31
C ALA A 833 -15.89 -15.96 29.05
N LEU A 834 -16.46 -15.10 28.22
CA LEU A 834 -17.02 -15.46 26.92
C LEU A 834 -15.96 -16.02 25.97
N ARG A 835 -14.81 -15.34 25.82
CA ARG A 835 -13.77 -15.70 24.85
C ARG A 835 -13.08 -17.03 25.18
N TYR A 836 -12.82 -17.31 26.45
CA TYR A 836 -12.06 -18.49 26.86
C TYR A 836 -12.97 -19.64 27.33
N GLY A 837 -14.28 -19.38 27.49
CA GLY A 837 -15.32 -20.34 27.87
C GLY A 837 -15.27 -20.81 29.33
N SER A 838 -14.07 -20.99 29.89
CA SER A 838 -13.87 -21.42 31.27
C SER A 838 -12.64 -20.79 31.92
N LEU A 839 -12.67 -20.68 33.24
CA LEU A 839 -11.54 -20.20 34.06
C LEU A 839 -10.28 -21.04 33.82
N LYS A 840 -10.44 -22.37 33.73
CA LYS A 840 -9.33 -23.31 33.50
C LYS A 840 -8.64 -23.06 32.17
N ASN A 841 -9.39 -22.83 31.09
CA ASN A 841 -8.80 -22.53 29.78
C ASN A 841 -8.04 -21.19 29.78
N TYR A 842 -8.55 -20.20 30.50
CA TYR A 842 -7.88 -18.90 30.64
C TYR A 842 -6.56 -19.03 31.43
N ILE A 843 -6.57 -19.75 32.56
CA ILE A 843 -5.36 -20.00 33.36
C ILE A 843 -4.34 -20.83 32.56
N ASN A 844 -4.76 -21.88 31.86
CA ASN A 844 -3.87 -22.68 31.01
C ASN A 844 -3.21 -21.79 29.95
N SER A 845 -3.99 -20.95 29.26
CA SER A 845 -3.47 -20.01 28.27
C SER A 845 -2.50 -18.98 28.87
N LEU A 846 -2.74 -18.54 30.12
CA LEU A 846 -1.88 -17.61 30.85
C LEU A 846 -0.52 -18.22 31.20
N LEU A 847 -0.52 -19.49 31.61
CA LEU A 847 0.66 -20.21 32.11
C LEU A 847 1.46 -20.93 31.01
N GLU A 848 0.88 -21.18 29.84
CA GLU A 848 1.55 -21.88 28.74
C GLU A 848 2.73 -21.07 28.15
N PRO A 849 3.92 -21.69 27.97
CA PRO A 849 5.09 -21.01 27.40
C PRO A 849 5.00 -20.72 25.89
N GLN A 850 4.20 -21.50 25.15
CA GLN A 850 4.19 -21.53 23.67
C GLN A 850 3.06 -20.68 23.05
N THR A 851 2.08 -20.23 23.83
CA THR A 851 0.94 -19.44 23.35
C THR A 851 1.16 -17.95 23.63
N ARG A 852 1.09 -17.12 22.58
CA ARG A 852 1.17 -15.65 22.71
C ARG A 852 -0.09 -15.13 23.38
N PHE A 853 -0.03 -14.91 24.70
CA PHE A 853 -1.10 -14.27 25.44
C PHE A 853 -1.15 -12.77 25.12
N HIS A 854 -2.29 -12.28 24.60
CA HIS A 854 -2.39 -10.89 24.16
C HIS A 854 -2.56 -9.95 25.37
N TRP A 855 -1.81 -8.84 25.39
CA TRP A 855 -1.74 -7.94 26.55
C TRP A 855 -3.10 -7.28 26.90
N ASN A 856 -3.98 -7.07 25.91
CA ASN A 856 -5.37 -6.58 26.14
C ASN A 856 -6.19 -7.51 27.06
N ASP A 857 -5.94 -8.83 26.98
CA ASP A 857 -6.75 -9.81 27.70
C ASP A 857 -6.35 -9.96 29.17
N ILE A 858 -5.17 -9.44 29.55
CA ILE A 858 -4.62 -9.50 30.91
C ILE A 858 -4.61 -8.15 31.64
N GLN A 859 -4.78 -7.04 30.92
CA GLN A 859 -4.67 -5.69 31.49
C GLN A 859 -5.63 -5.46 32.67
N ASP A 860 -6.89 -5.88 32.59
CA ASP A 860 -7.87 -5.73 33.68
C ASP A 860 -7.44 -6.51 34.93
N LEU A 861 -7.07 -7.78 34.75
CA LEU A 861 -6.62 -8.63 35.85
C LEU A 861 -5.39 -8.03 36.55
N LEU A 862 -4.40 -7.56 35.78
CA LEU A 862 -3.22 -6.92 36.33
C LEU A 862 -3.57 -5.65 37.12
N GLN A 863 -4.49 -4.82 36.64
CA GLN A 863 -4.87 -3.60 37.35
C GLN A 863 -5.57 -3.91 38.69
N ARG A 864 -6.41 -4.94 38.72
CA ARG A 864 -7.06 -5.42 39.95
C ARG A 864 -6.05 -5.95 40.95
N VAL A 865 -5.17 -6.85 40.50
CA VAL A 865 -4.20 -7.52 41.37
C VAL A 865 -3.10 -6.56 41.84
N THR A 866 -2.58 -5.71 40.96
CA THR A 866 -1.53 -4.75 41.34
C THR A 866 -2.08 -3.50 42.03
N LYS A 867 -3.41 -3.34 42.08
CA LYS A 867 -4.10 -2.15 42.60
C LYS A 867 -3.57 -0.85 41.99
N ARG A 868 -3.33 -0.86 40.68
CA ARG A 868 -2.80 0.26 39.89
C ARG A 868 -3.52 0.33 38.56
N ASN A 869 -3.84 1.52 38.06
CA ASN A 869 -4.34 1.73 36.70
C ASN A 869 -3.18 1.68 35.69
N ILE A 870 -3.43 1.23 34.46
CA ILE A 870 -2.45 1.15 33.38
C ILE A 870 -2.93 1.98 32.20
N ILE A 871 -2.16 3.00 31.82
CA ILE A 871 -2.36 3.83 30.63
C ILE A 871 -1.26 3.50 29.62
N ILE A 872 -1.61 3.36 28.34
CA ILE A 872 -0.66 2.99 27.27
C ILE A 872 -0.70 4.05 26.16
N LEU A 873 0.48 4.59 25.84
CA LEU A 873 0.73 5.46 24.70
C LEU A 873 1.38 4.64 23.58
N ASP A 874 0.75 4.52 22.42
CA ASP A 874 1.26 3.79 21.27
C ASP A 874 1.94 4.72 20.28
N ILE A 875 3.13 4.33 19.81
CA ILE A 875 3.84 4.99 18.72
C ILE A 875 3.64 4.16 17.46
N PRO A 876 2.78 4.59 16.52
CA PRO A 876 2.56 3.89 15.28
C PRO A 876 3.77 4.01 14.34
N TYR A 877 3.72 3.34 13.19
CA TYR A 877 4.78 3.35 12.19
C TYR A 877 4.25 3.75 10.82
N LYS A 878 5.01 4.57 10.10
CA LYS A 878 4.88 4.76 8.65
C LYS A 878 5.65 3.64 7.96
N ALA A 879 4.93 2.73 7.32
CA ALA A 879 5.51 1.66 6.52
C ALA A 879 5.61 2.08 5.04
N SER A 880 6.76 1.83 4.42
CA SER A 880 6.96 1.86 2.97
C SER A 880 7.66 0.58 2.53
N ASP A 881 7.68 0.32 1.22
CA ASP A 881 8.35 -0.85 0.62
C ASP A 881 9.86 -0.94 0.94
N SER A 882 10.46 0.13 1.45
CA SER A 882 11.90 0.23 1.74
C SER A 882 12.27 0.62 3.18
N THR A 883 11.32 1.15 3.96
CA THR A 883 11.57 1.65 5.33
C THR A 883 10.34 1.50 6.23
N LYS A 884 10.58 1.18 7.51
CA LYS A 884 9.58 1.27 8.57
C LYS A 884 10.09 2.27 9.60
N ILE A 885 9.45 3.42 9.69
CA ILE A 885 9.89 4.54 10.54
C ILE A 885 8.79 4.83 11.55
N ALA A 886 9.15 5.07 12.81
CA ALA A 886 8.19 5.42 13.84
C ALA A 886 7.56 6.78 13.53
N ASP A 887 6.24 6.87 13.71
CA ASP A 887 5.43 8.05 13.44
C ASP A 887 5.24 8.86 14.72
N TYR A 888 6.27 9.61 15.11
CA TYR A 888 6.28 10.40 16.35
C TYR A 888 5.30 11.58 16.35
N GLU A 889 4.78 11.98 15.20
CA GLU A 889 3.74 13.00 15.08
C GLU A 889 2.36 12.44 15.42
N ASN A 890 2.16 11.14 15.24
CA ASN A 890 0.88 10.46 15.42
C ASN A 890 0.89 9.52 16.64
N ILE A 891 1.49 9.93 17.74
CA ILE A 891 1.45 9.16 19.00
C ILE A 891 0.02 9.17 19.54
N LYS A 892 -0.46 8.00 19.95
CA LYS A 892 -1.88 7.75 20.29
C LYS A 892 -2.02 7.27 21.73
N LEU A 893 -3.05 7.73 22.41
CA LEU A 893 -3.51 7.14 23.68
C LEU A 893 -4.41 5.95 23.37
N LEU A 894 -4.11 4.77 23.91
CA LEU A 894 -4.95 3.58 23.70
C LEU A 894 -6.14 3.58 24.67
N CYS A 895 -7.35 3.61 24.13
CA CYS A 895 -8.58 3.43 24.91
C CYS A 895 -8.89 1.95 25.11
N ASN A 896 -9.26 1.59 26.34
CA ASN A 896 -9.81 0.28 26.68
C ASN A 896 -11.14 0.46 27.40
N SER A 897 -12.23 0.60 26.64
CA SER A 897 -13.57 0.90 27.16
C SER A 897 -14.16 -0.19 28.06
N ASN A 898 -13.51 -1.35 28.15
CA ASN A 898 -13.95 -2.48 28.98
C ASN A 898 -13.28 -2.49 30.35
N VAL A 899 -12.28 -1.62 30.56
CA VAL A 899 -11.59 -1.47 31.84
C VAL A 899 -11.84 -0.08 32.41
N LYS A 900 -12.46 -0.03 33.58
CA LYS A 900 -12.72 1.21 34.30
C LYS A 900 -11.47 1.67 35.03
N GLN A 901 -11.04 2.91 34.80
CA GLN A 901 -9.95 3.51 35.57
C GLN A 901 -10.48 3.96 36.93
N MET A 902 -9.79 3.58 38.00
CA MET A 902 -10.17 3.92 39.38
C MET A 902 -9.31 5.09 39.87
N GLN A 903 -9.85 6.31 39.93
CA GLN A 903 -9.09 7.54 40.24
C GLN A 903 -8.35 7.49 41.59
N ASN A 904 -8.82 6.69 42.54
CA ASN A 904 -8.17 6.49 43.85
C ASN A 904 -6.91 5.60 43.81
N LEU A 905 -6.66 4.89 42.70
CA LEU A 905 -5.48 4.04 42.53
C LEU A 905 -4.35 4.79 41.79
N PRO A 906 -3.07 4.42 42.03
CA PRO A 906 -1.95 4.97 41.27
C PRO A 906 -2.00 4.51 39.81
N PHE A 907 -1.44 5.31 38.92
CA PHE A 907 -1.36 5.08 37.48
C PHE A 907 0.07 4.74 37.06
N ILE A 908 0.20 3.73 36.23
CA ILE A 908 1.40 3.39 35.46
C ILE A 908 1.19 3.88 34.03
N ILE A 909 2.17 4.57 33.46
CA ILE A 909 2.12 5.02 32.06
C ILE A 909 3.17 4.24 31.27
N LEU A 910 2.72 3.51 30.26
CA LEU A 910 3.55 2.68 29.39
C LEU A 910 3.65 3.29 28.00
N LEU A 911 4.81 3.14 27.38
CA LEU A 911 5.06 3.49 25.98
C LEU A 911 5.16 2.20 25.17
N LYS A 912 4.28 2.03 24.19
CA LYS A 912 4.23 0.86 23.31
C LYS A 912 4.77 1.19 21.93
N ARG A 913 5.57 0.27 21.40
CA ARG A 913 6.13 0.36 20.05
C ARG A 913 6.21 -1.04 19.42
N LEU A 914 5.32 -1.35 18.48
CA LEU A 914 5.06 -2.73 18.01
C LEU A 914 4.76 -3.68 19.19
N ALA A 915 5.59 -4.70 19.41
CA ALA A 915 5.50 -5.66 20.50
C ALA A 915 6.41 -5.31 21.69
N THR A 916 7.03 -4.13 21.68
CA THR A 916 7.93 -3.67 22.75
C THR A 916 7.25 -2.66 23.65
N PHE A 917 7.64 -2.66 24.93
CA PHE A 917 7.11 -1.78 25.96
C PHE A 917 8.24 -1.06 26.69
N GLU A 918 8.00 0.17 27.14
CA GLU A 918 8.89 0.94 28.01
C GLU A 918 8.05 1.64 29.08
N VAL A 919 8.62 1.96 30.24
CA VAL A 919 7.90 2.61 31.33
C VAL A 919 8.22 4.11 31.34
N ILE A 920 7.21 4.96 31.42
CA ILE A 920 7.41 6.39 31.65
C ILE A 920 7.65 6.63 33.15
N ILE A 921 8.72 7.35 33.45
CA ILE A 921 9.17 7.66 34.81
C ILE A 921 9.35 9.16 34.99
N PHE A 922 9.31 9.65 36.23
CA PHE A 922 9.61 11.04 36.58
C PHE A 922 10.81 11.11 37.52
N THR A 923 11.67 12.11 37.31
CA THR A 923 12.88 12.31 38.12
C THR A 923 13.07 13.78 38.51
N ASN A 924 13.50 14.03 39.75
CA ASN A 924 13.65 15.39 40.30
C ASN A 924 15.07 15.97 40.18
N GLY A 925 16.02 15.28 39.53
CA GLY A 925 17.44 15.65 39.61
C GLY A 925 18.30 15.40 38.36
N LEU A 926 17.70 15.25 37.18
CA LEU A 926 18.42 15.28 35.91
C LEU A 926 18.02 16.52 35.12
N GLN A 927 18.84 17.57 35.15
CA GLN A 927 18.70 18.68 34.21
C GLN A 927 19.51 18.39 32.93
N SER A 928 18.86 18.57 31.78
CA SER A 928 19.50 18.50 30.45
C SER A 928 20.55 19.61 30.33
N SER A 929 21.70 19.28 29.77
CA SER A 929 22.95 20.06 29.71
C SER A 929 22.89 21.31 28.81
N SER A 930 21.96 22.25 29.06
CA SER A 930 21.90 23.53 28.33
C SER A 930 21.72 24.80 29.17
N VAL A 931 21.58 24.73 30.49
CA VAL A 931 21.63 25.94 31.34
C VAL A 931 22.41 25.65 32.63
N ARG A 932 23.51 26.40 32.86
CA ARG A 932 24.24 26.39 34.13
C ARG A 932 23.50 27.28 35.13
N GLN A 933 22.85 26.70 36.13
CA GLN A 933 22.60 27.38 37.40
C GLN A 933 22.87 26.45 38.58
N GLN A 934 23.42 27.03 39.64
CA GLN A 934 23.98 26.39 40.83
C GLN A 934 22.93 25.55 41.57
N SER A 935 23.27 24.30 41.87
CA SER A 935 22.47 23.39 42.68
C SER A 935 22.81 23.53 44.16
N ASP A 936 21.80 23.77 45.00
CA ASP A 936 21.86 23.46 46.43
C ASP A 936 22.07 21.96 46.64
N ASN A 937 22.97 21.64 47.57
CA ASN A 937 23.78 20.43 47.54
C ASN A 937 23.21 19.24 48.35
N ASN A 938 21.89 19.09 48.52
CA ASN A 938 21.39 18.10 49.50
C ASN A 938 20.10 17.31 49.21
N SER A 939 19.55 17.28 47.98
CA SER A 939 18.43 16.38 47.66
C SER A 939 18.84 15.24 46.71
N LYS A 940 18.85 13.99 47.20
CA LYS A 940 19.07 12.79 46.36
C LYS A 940 17.95 12.66 45.31
N SER A 941 18.33 12.48 44.04
CA SER A 941 17.41 12.26 42.92
C SER A 941 16.59 10.97 43.13
N LYS A 942 15.26 11.08 43.21
CA LYS A 942 14.32 9.93 43.33
C LYS A 942 13.62 9.67 42.00
N ILE A 943 13.51 8.39 41.61
CA ILE A 943 12.72 7.94 40.45
C ILE A 943 11.29 7.63 40.93
N VAL A 944 10.30 8.11 40.19
CA VAL A 944 8.88 7.85 40.44
C VAL A 944 8.31 7.06 39.26
N TYR A 945 7.77 5.87 39.56
CA TYR A 945 7.18 4.94 38.57
C TYR A 945 5.66 5.01 38.49
N THR A 946 5.01 5.54 39.53
CA THR A 946 3.55 5.61 39.63
C THR A 946 3.10 7.03 39.94
N PHE A 947 1.98 7.40 39.36
CA PHE A 947 1.44 8.75 39.39
C PHE A 947 0.03 8.73 39.99
N ARG A 948 -0.44 9.82 40.59
CA ARG A 948 -1.78 9.85 41.21
C ARG A 948 -2.65 10.93 40.58
N TYR A 949 -3.92 10.61 40.39
CA TYR A 949 -4.96 11.58 40.08
C TYR A 949 -5.18 12.50 41.29
N GLN A 950 -5.36 13.80 41.05
CA GLN A 950 -5.50 14.81 42.10
C GLN A 950 -6.77 15.65 41.84
N PRO A 951 -7.88 15.42 42.56
CA PRO A 951 -9.20 15.99 42.23
C PRO A 951 -9.28 17.52 42.11
N ASN A 952 -8.35 18.26 42.74
CA ASN A 952 -8.38 19.74 42.83
C ASN A 952 -7.22 20.42 42.07
N ARG A 953 -6.61 19.74 41.10
CA ARG A 953 -5.53 20.30 40.28
C ARG A 953 -6.00 20.59 38.86
N GLU A 954 -5.55 21.71 38.32
CA GLU A 954 -5.73 22.03 36.91
C GLU A 954 -5.15 20.91 36.03
N ILE A 955 -5.86 20.60 34.94
CA ILE A 955 -5.51 19.59 33.93
C ILE A 955 -4.06 19.75 33.45
N THR A 956 -3.60 21.00 33.32
CA THR A 956 -2.26 21.35 32.86
C THR A 956 -1.17 21.20 33.92
N SER A 957 -1.49 20.79 35.15
CA SER A 957 -0.54 20.73 36.29
C SER A 957 -0.23 19.30 36.78
N ASN A 958 -0.93 18.29 36.25
CA ASN A 958 -0.73 16.88 36.58
C ASN A 958 -1.01 16.01 35.33
N VAL A 959 -0.04 15.16 34.96
CA VAL A 959 -0.13 14.30 33.77
C VAL A 959 -1.25 13.27 33.85
N VAL A 960 -1.57 12.76 35.04
CA VAL A 960 -2.66 11.79 35.23
C VAL A 960 -4.00 12.48 35.13
N ASN A 961 -4.19 13.65 35.74
CA ASN A 961 -5.41 14.44 35.56
C ASN A 961 -5.68 14.69 34.08
N PHE A 962 -4.65 15.16 33.37
CA PHE A 962 -4.72 15.35 31.92
C PHE A 962 -5.12 14.07 31.18
N LEU A 963 -4.40 12.96 31.39
CA LEU A 963 -4.64 11.73 30.64
C LEU A 963 -6.01 11.10 30.96
N VAL A 964 -6.46 11.15 32.21
CA VAL A 964 -7.77 10.60 32.64
C VAL A 964 -8.91 11.42 32.04
N GLU A 965 -8.88 12.75 32.17
CA GLU A 965 -9.95 13.60 31.63
C GLU A 965 -9.97 13.61 30.10
N TYR A 966 -8.79 13.52 29.49
CA TYR A 966 -8.68 13.33 28.04
C TYR A 966 -9.22 11.95 27.62
N TYR A 967 -8.93 10.88 28.36
CA TYR A 967 -9.45 9.54 28.12
C TYR A 967 -10.98 9.51 28.23
N ASP A 968 -11.54 10.02 29.33
CA ASP A 968 -12.98 10.00 29.60
C ASP A 968 -13.77 10.86 28.60
N SER A 969 -13.18 11.95 28.14
CA SER A 969 -13.80 12.78 27.10
C SER A 969 -13.67 12.13 25.72
N SER A 970 -12.51 11.62 25.33
CA SER A 970 -12.23 11.24 23.93
C SER A 970 -12.54 9.79 23.54
N CYS A 971 -12.66 8.85 24.48
CA CYS A 971 -12.89 7.44 24.17
C CYS A 971 -14.36 7.13 23.83
N VAL A 972 -14.72 7.11 22.54
CA VAL A 972 -16.04 6.65 22.04
C VAL A 972 -15.97 5.18 21.59
N LYS A 973 -17.03 4.39 21.87
CA LYS A 973 -17.16 3.01 21.38
C LYS A 973 -17.68 3.02 19.94
N GLU A 974 -16.92 2.49 18.99
CA GLU A 974 -17.41 2.19 17.64
C GLU A 974 -17.52 0.66 17.47
N ASN A 975 -18.63 0.20 16.91
CA ASN A 975 -18.81 -1.21 16.57
C ASN A 975 -18.54 -1.36 15.07
N VAL A 976 -17.61 -2.24 14.69
CA VAL A 976 -17.42 -2.65 13.31
C VAL A 976 -18.11 -3.99 13.10
N TYR A 977 -19.13 -4.00 12.25
CA TYR A 977 -19.91 -5.19 11.93
C TYR A 977 -19.34 -5.89 10.67
N PRO A 978 -19.61 -7.20 10.46
CA PRO A 978 -19.26 -7.91 9.23
C PRO A 978 -19.84 -7.24 7.99
N GLU A 979 -19.19 -7.42 6.83
CA GLU A 979 -19.74 -6.99 5.53
C GLU A 979 -21.08 -7.68 5.20
N SER A 980 -21.37 -8.82 5.82
CA SER A 980 -22.64 -9.54 5.69
C SER A 980 -23.77 -8.97 6.57
N PHE A 981 -23.48 -8.02 7.47
CA PHE A 981 -24.47 -7.40 8.33
C PHE A 981 -25.22 -6.30 7.54
N PRO A 982 -26.55 -6.34 7.42
CA PRO A 982 -27.29 -5.41 6.58
C PRO A 982 -27.46 -4.06 7.27
N TYR A 983 -26.45 -3.19 7.20
CA TYR A 983 -26.53 -1.78 7.58
C TYR A 983 -25.85 -0.91 6.53
N GLN A 984 -26.37 0.30 6.32
CA GLN A 984 -25.87 1.21 5.30
C GLN A 984 -24.89 2.20 5.94
N GLU A 985 -23.65 2.27 5.44
CA GLU A 985 -22.61 3.15 6.01
C GLU A 985 -23.02 4.63 5.94
N MET A 986 -22.76 5.39 7.02
CA MET A 986 -22.99 6.83 7.09
C MET A 986 -22.23 7.61 6.01
N LEU A 987 -22.76 8.78 5.64
CA LEU A 987 -22.17 9.68 4.64
C LEU A 987 -20.95 10.44 5.19
N ASP A 988 -19.89 10.59 4.40
CA ASP A 988 -18.76 11.46 4.74
C ASP A 988 -19.09 12.95 4.56
N LEU A 989 -18.54 13.82 5.41
CA LEU A 989 -18.78 15.27 5.33
C LEU A 989 -18.40 15.87 3.96
N SER A 990 -17.26 15.50 3.40
CA SER A 990 -16.82 15.98 2.08
C SER A 990 -17.70 15.47 0.94
N GLU A 991 -18.21 14.25 1.07
CA GLU A 991 -19.11 13.61 0.10
C GLU A 991 -20.48 14.32 0.08
N ILE A 992 -21.07 14.58 1.25
CA ILE A 992 -22.38 15.25 1.34
C ILE A 992 -22.29 16.74 0.96
N VAL A 993 -21.21 17.43 1.35
CA VAL A 993 -20.93 18.82 0.95
C VAL A 993 -20.86 18.94 -0.56
N SER A 994 -20.08 18.07 -1.22
CA SER A 994 -19.93 18.10 -2.68
C SER A 994 -21.21 17.72 -3.41
N THR A 995 -21.96 16.73 -2.89
CA THR A 995 -23.21 16.27 -3.51
C THR A 995 -24.32 17.32 -3.47
N LEU A 996 -24.39 18.12 -2.40
CA LEU A 996 -25.49 19.06 -2.19
C LEU A 996 -25.16 20.51 -2.56
N LYS A 997 -23.89 20.84 -2.87
CA LYS A 997 -23.37 22.20 -3.06
C LYS A 997 -24.23 23.09 -3.99
N ASP A 998 -24.67 22.54 -5.13
CA ASP A 998 -25.41 23.27 -6.17
C ASP A 998 -26.90 22.86 -6.22
N THR A 999 -27.42 22.34 -5.11
CA THR A 999 -28.80 21.85 -5.02
C THR A 999 -29.65 22.74 -4.10
N SER A 1000 -30.97 22.56 -4.16
CA SER A 1000 -31.90 23.18 -3.21
C SER A 1000 -31.67 22.74 -1.75
N HIS A 1001 -30.84 21.71 -1.51
CA HIS A 1001 -30.48 21.14 -0.22
C HIS A 1001 -29.02 21.45 0.20
N GLN A 1002 -28.38 22.49 -0.36
CA GLN A 1002 -27.04 22.91 0.05
C GLN A 1002 -26.88 23.01 1.58
N ILE A 1003 -25.71 22.67 2.09
CA ILE A 1003 -25.44 22.67 3.54
C ILE A 1003 -25.31 24.11 4.03
N VAL A 1004 -26.05 24.45 5.07
CA VAL A 1004 -26.07 25.80 5.68
C VAL A 1004 -25.54 25.82 7.10
N ALA A 1005 -25.53 24.67 7.79
CA ALA A 1005 -24.89 24.54 9.09
C ALA A 1005 -24.27 23.16 9.29
N GLN A 1006 -23.21 23.15 10.09
CA GLN A 1006 -22.53 21.97 10.62
C GLN A 1006 -22.87 21.87 12.10
N VAL A 1007 -23.50 20.77 12.50
CA VAL A 1007 -23.85 20.51 13.89
C VAL A 1007 -22.70 19.78 14.54
N ILE A 1008 -22.03 20.45 15.47
CA ILE A 1008 -20.84 19.92 16.12
C ILE A 1008 -21.16 19.33 17.49
N ASN A 1009 -20.47 18.25 17.82
CA ASN A 1009 -20.42 17.70 19.15
C ASN A 1009 -19.43 18.47 20.04
N LYS A 1010 -19.30 18.02 21.29
CA LYS A 1010 -18.41 18.61 22.30
C LYS A 1010 -16.91 18.57 21.94
N PHE A 1011 -16.48 17.88 20.88
CA PHE A 1011 -15.10 17.81 20.39
C PHE A 1011 -14.85 18.64 19.13
N ARG A 1012 -15.79 19.53 18.75
CA ARG A 1012 -15.74 20.25 17.47
C ARG A 1012 -15.72 19.30 16.26
N LYS A 1013 -16.28 18.11 16.40
CA LYS A 1013 -16.54 17.23 15.25
C LYS A 1013 -17.97 17.37 14.80
N VAL A 1014 -18.16 17.36 13.49
CA VAL A 1014 -19.46 17.46 12.84
C VAL A 1014 -20.13 16.07 12.88
N GLU A 1015 -21.26 15.99 13.56
CA GLU A 1015 -22.09 14.77 13.71
C GLU A 1015 -23.34 14.81 12.83
N TYR A 1016 -23.87 16.02 12.58
CA TYR A 1016 -24.95 16.25 11.62
C TYR A 1016 -24.60 17.43 10.71
N VAL A 1017 -25.16 17.42 9.51
CA VAL A 1017 -25.21 18.61 8.65
C VAL A 1017 -26.65 19.04 8.45
N MET A 1018 -26.90 20.34 8.51
CA MET A 1018 -28.21 20.90 8.24
C MET A 1018 -28.25 21.47 6.82
N THR A 1019 -29.18 20.97 6.03
CA THR A 1019 -29.45 21.47 4.68
C THR A 1019 -30.21 22.80 4.72
N LYS A 1020 -30.21 23.56 3.62
CA LYS A 1020 -30.96 24.82 3.46
C LYS A 1020 -32.46 24.66 3.70
N LYS A 1021 -32.99 23.45 3.50
CA LYS A 1021 -34.39 23.09 3.75
C LYS A 1021 -34.66 22.68 5.20
N GLY A 1022 -33.67 22.73 6.08
CA GLY A 1022 -33.78 22.38 7.50
C GLY A 1022 -33.64 20.88 7.80
N VAL A 1023 -33.45 20.03 6.79
CA VAL A 1023 -33.25 18.58 6.99
C VAL A 1023 -31.87 18.36 7.62
N LEU A 1024 -31.86 17.73 8.80
CA LEU A 1024 -30.65 17.27 9.48
C LEU A 1024 -30.25 15.91 8.93
N VAL A 1025 -29.01 15.79 8.48
CA VAL A 1025 -28.48 14.54 7.93
C VAL A 1025 -27.36 14.04 8.84
N PRO A 1026 -27.48 12.82 9.41
CA PRO A 1026 -26.39 12.22 10.18
C PRO A 1026 -25.24 11.87 9.24
N ILE A 1027 -24.02 12.16 9.68
CA ILE A 1027 -22.80 11.90 8.92
C ILE A 1027 -21.77 11.15 9.77
N LYS A 1028 -20.73 10.63 9.13
CA LYS A 1028 -19.55 10.13 9.81
C LYS A 1028 -18.85 11.29 10.51
N ASP A 1029 -18.54 11.11 11.80
CA ASP A 1029 -17.88 12.12 12.64
C ASP A 1029 -16.64 12.69 11.94
N SER A 1030 -16.71 13.97 11.58
CA SER A 1030 -15.65 14.63 10.80
C SER A 1030 -15.16 15.92 11.46
N GLY A 1031 -13.97 16.40 11.07
CA GLY A 1031 -13.53 17.74 11.46
C GLY A 1031 -14.41 18.82 10.84
N VAL A 1032 -14.41 20.02 11.42
CA VAL A 1032 -15.13 21.16 10.84
C VAL A 1032 -14.55 21.50 9.46
N SER A 1033 -15.44 21.67 8.48
CA SER A 1033 -15.14 22.17 7.15
C SER A 1033 -15.46 23.66 7.04
N ASP A 1034 -14.99 24.33 5.98
CA ASP A 1034 -15.28 25.75 5.72
C ASP A 1034 -16.71 26.01 5.20
N VAL A 1035 -17.61 25.03 5.28
CA VAL A 1035 -18.95 25.06 4.67
C VAL A 1035 -20.06 25.24 5.70
N GLY A 1036 -20.80 26.33 5.60
CA GLY A 1036 -21.94 26.60 6.49
C GLY A 1036 -21.52 27.04 7.90
N LYS A 1037 -22.51 27.44 8.71
CA LYS A 1037 -22.28 27.91 10.08
C LYS A 1037 -22.10 26.75 11.06
N ILE A 1038 -21.22 26.91 12.03
CA ILE A 1038 -21.02 25.92 13.09
C ILE A 1038 -22.04 26.19 14.20
N VAL A 1039 -22.80 25.16 14.59
CA VAL A 1039 -23.88 25.25 15.59
C VAL A 1039 -23.83 24.01 16.47
N SER A 1040 -24.20 24.10 17.76
CA SER A 1040 -24.39 22.90 18.59
C SER A 1040 -25.82 22.34 18.44
N LEU A 1041 -26.01 21.05 18.71
CA LEU A 1041 -27.35 20.46 18.68
C LEU A 1041 -28.30 21.14 19.68
N SER A 1042 -27.79 21.47 20.87
CA SER A 1042 -28.53 22.20 21.91
C SER A 1042 -28.98 23.60 21.48
N GLN A 1043 -28.20 24.30 20.66
CA GLN A 1043 -28.57 25.59 20.09
C GLN A 1043 -29.68 25.45 19.04
N LEU A 1044 -29.68 24.38 18.24
CA LEU A 1044 -30.75 24.10 17.27
C LEU A 1044 -32.09 23.78 17.94
N VAL A 1045 -32.05 22.97 19.00
CA VAL A 1045 -33.23 22.63 19.82
C VAL A 1045 -33.80 23.89 20.48
N LYS A 1046 -32.97 24.70 21.15
CA LYS A 1046 -33.39 25.95 21.81
C LYS A 1046 -33.95 26.99 20.84
N ALA A 1047 -33.43 27.04 19.61
CA ALA A 1047 -33.89 27.95 18.58
C ALA A 1047 -35.15 27.46 17.83
N ASN A 1048 -35.70 26.30 18.20
CA ASN A 1048 -36.86 25.66 17.58
C ASN A 1048 -36.75 25.52 16.05
N LYS A 1049 -35.53 25.21 15.57
CA LYS A 1049 -35.21 25.11 14.13
C LYS A 1049 -35.36 23.70 13.55
N LEU A 1050 -35.78 22.75 14.36
CA LEU A 1050 -36.01 21.36 13.95
C LEU A 1050 -37.31 21.26 13.14
N LEU A 1051 -37.33 20.37 12.15
CA LEU A 1051 -38.53 20.11 11.36
C LEU A 1051 -39.49 19.18 12.12
N ASP A 1052 -40.80 19.33 11.90
CA ASP A 1052 -41.78 18.31 12.26
C ASP A 1052 -41.65 17.07 11.35
N ILE A 1053 -42.25 15.95 11.73
CA ILE A 1053 -42.15 14.68 10.99
C ILE A 1053 -42.61 14.80 9.53
N ASN A 1054 -43.67 15.57 9.25
CA ASN A 1054 -44.27 15.68 7.93
C ASN A 1054 -43.41 16.53 7.00
N THR A 1055 -42.91 17.65 7.52
CA THR A 1055 -41.99 18.53 6.82
C THR A 1055 -40.63 17.86 6.62
N TYR A 1056 -40.16 17.10 7.62
CA TYR A 1056 -38.95 16.30 7.50
C TYR A 1056 -39.09 15.26 6.39
N ARG A 1057 -40.19 14.49 6.33
CA ARG A 1057 -40.41 13.48 5.28
C ARG A 1057 -40.42 14.08 3.88
N LYS A 1058 -41.10 15.22 3.69
CA LYS A 1058 -41.11 15.95 2.41
C LYS A 1058 -39.71 16.44 2.02
N GLY A 1059 -38.94 16.95 2.98
CA GLY A 1059 -37.56 17.35 2.77
C GLY A 1059 -36.64 16.17 2.45
N LEU A 1060 -36.88 15.02 3.11
CA LEU A 1060 -36.15 13.78 2.92
C LEU A 1060 -36.37 13.19 1.52
N ASP A 1061 -37.60 13.21 0.99
CA ASP A 1061 -37.89 12.75 -0.36
C ASP A 1061 -37.12 13.55 -1.42
N GLY A 1062 -37.08 14.88 -1.24
CA GLY A 1062 -36.30 15.79 -2.08
C GLY A 1062 -34.78 15.59 -1.94
N LEU A 1063 -34.29 15.36 -0.73
CA LEU A 1063 -32.88 15.08 -0.45
C LEU A 1063 -32.46 13.73 -1.06
N ASN A 1064 -33.29 12.70 -0.90
CA ASN A 1064 -33.03 11.35 -1.38
C ASN A 1064 -33.00 11.25 -2.90
N HIS A 1065 -33.65 12.15 -3.62
CA HIS A 1065 -33.46 12.25 -5.07
C HIS A 1065 -31.97 12.41 -5.44
N TYR A 1066 -31.22 13.20 -4.66
CA TYR A 1066 -29.79 13.40 -4.84
C TYR A 1066 -28.96 12.26 -4.26
N LEU A 1067 -29.32 11.75 -3.08
CA LEU A 1067 -28.56 10.71 -2.38
C LEU A 1067 -28.73 9.30 -2.99
N LYS A 1068 -29.88 9.00 -3.63
CA LYS A 1068 -30.12 7.72 -4.33
C LYS A 1068 -29.13 7.49 -5.48
N SER A 1069 -28.68 8.56 -6.15
CA SER A 1069 -27.65 8.48 -7.18
C SER A 1069 -26.29 7.96 -6.67
N LYS A 1070 -26.10 7.92 -5.35
CA LYS A 1070 -24.89 7.46 -4.65
C LYS A 1070 -25.09 6.14 -3.89
N GLY A 1071 -26.27 5.52 -3.97
CA GLY A 1071 -26.57 4.28 -3.23
C GLY A 1071 -26.60 4.46 -1.71
N LYS A 1072 -26.84 5.68 -1.22
CA LYS A 1072 -26.79 6.06 0.21
C LYS A 1072 -28.02 6.89 0.61
N SER A 1073 -29.22 6.46 0.24
CA SER A 1073 -30.47 7.14 0.65
C SER A 1073 -30.68 7.04 2.15
N LEU A 1074 -31.21 8.11 2.75
CA LEU A 1074 -31.58 8.14 4.16
C LEU A 1074 -33.06 7.75 4.29
N GLU A 1075 -33.35 6.70 5.04
CA GLU A 1075 -34.71 6.18 5.23
C GLU A 1075 -35.13 6.27 6.69
N ILE A 1076 -36.44 6.46 6.92
CA ILE A 1076 -37.03 6.48 8.25
C ILE A 1076 -37.49 5.06 8.56
N LEU A 1077 -36.82 4.41 9.52
CA LEU A 1077 -37.16 3.07 9.97
C LEU A 1077 -38.20 3.07 11.10
N GLY A 1078 -38.26 4.16 11.86
CA GLY A 1078 -39.27 4.34 12.90
C GLY A 1078 -39.17 5.71 13.55
N ALA A 1079 -40.10 6.04 14.45
CA ALA A 1079 -40.10 7.30 15.18
C ALA A 1079 -40.25 7.11 16.69
N ALA A 1080 -39.41 7.81 17.45
CA ALA A 1080 -39.48 7.91 18.89
C ALA A 1080 -40.61 8.86 19.29
N THR A 1081 -41.28 8.55 20.40
CA THR A 1081 -42.49 9.27 20.82
C THR A 1081 -42.48 9.60 22.30
N GLU A 1082 -43.19 10.66 22.66
CA GLU A 1082 -43.39 11.09 24.04
C GLU A 1082 -44.86 11.44 24.29
N ARG A 1083 -45.42 11.00 25.43
CA ARG A 1083 -46.73 11.45 25.90
C ARG A 1083 -46.62 12.79 26.60
N SER A 1084 -47.48 13.71 26.21
CA SER A 1084 -47.77 14.93 26.97
C SER A 1084 -48.65 14.64 28.20
N ASP A 1085 -48.72 15.60 29.11
CA ASP A 1085 -49.57 15.54 30.32
C ASP A 1085 -51.07 15.41 29.99
N ASP A 1086 -51.49 15.85 28.80
CA ASP A 1086 -52.88 15.77 28.30
C ASP A 1086 -53.19 14.46 27.55
N SER A 1087 -52.37 13.42 27.73
CA SER A 1087 -52.51 12.06 27.14
C SER A 1087 -52.29 11.94 25.62
N GLU A 1088 -51.99 13.03 24.92
CA GLU A 1088 -51.62 13.01 23.50
C GLU A 1088 -50.16 12.56 23.31
N LEU A 1089 -49.90 11.69 22.33
CA LEU A 1089 -48.55 11.29 21.91
C LEU A 1089 -47.99 12.26 20.86
N TYR A 1090 -46.72 12.60 21.01
CA TYR A 1090 -45.95 13.45 20.09
C TYR A 1090 -44.73 12.71 19.55
N TYR A 1091 -44.35 12.97 18.30
CA TYR A 1091 -43.06 12.59 17.74
C TYR A 1091 -41.93 13.44 18.32
N THR A 1092 -40.82 12.81 18.72
CA THR A 1092 -39.64 13.49 19.28
C THR A 1092 -38.37 13.27 18.46
N ALA A 1093 -38.25 12.15 17.77
CA ALA A 1093 -37.15 11.87 16.83
C ALA A 1093 -37.52 10.77 15.85
N ILE A 1094 -36.70 10.62 14.81
CA ILE A 1094 -36.75 9.49 13.88
C ILE A 1094 -35.49 8.64 13.98
N PHE A 1095 -35.64 7.34 13.82
CA PHE A 1095 -34.55 6.41 13.65
C PHE A 1095 -34.33 6.12 12.17
N THR A 1096 -33.07 6.15 11.74
CA THR A 1096 -32.72 6.04 10.32
C THR A 1096 -31.99 4.73 9.99
N ASN A 1097 -31.97 4.36 8.72
CA ASN A 1097 -31.19 3.24 8.17
C ASN A 1097 -29.67 3.37 8.32
N PHE A 1098 -29.17 4.54 8.75
CA PHE A 1098 -27.77 4.75 9.15
C PHE A 1098 -27.49 4.45 10.63
N GLY A 1099 -28.50 3.95 11.37
CA GLY A 1099 -28.35 3.57 12.78
C GLY A 1099 -28.26 4.75 13.74
N LYS A 1100 -28.72 5.95 13.34
CA LYS A 1100 -28.71 7.16 14.16
C LYS A 1100 -30.12 7.72 14.34
N PHE A 1101 -30.36 8.35 15.50
CA PHE A 1101 -31.56 9.15 15.72
C PHE A 1101 -31.35 10.57 15.20
N VAL A 1102 -32.40 11.13 14.60
CA VAL A 1102 -32.46 12.54 14.19
C VAL A 1102 -33.58 13.23 14.97
N PRO A 1103 -33.28 14.29 15.74
CA PRO A 1103 -34.29 15.01 16.53
C PRO A 1103 -35.29 15.73 15.64
N LEU A 1104 -36.55 15.74 16.07
CA LEU A 1104 -37.65 16.46 15.45
C LEU A 1104 -38.26 17.50 16.39
N SER A 1105 -39.03 18.42 15.82
CA SER A 1105 -39.95 19.25 16.62
C SER A 1105 -41.19 18.45 17.04
N HIS A 1106 -41.73 18.76 18.22
CA HIS A 1106 -42.89 18.06 18.76
C HIS A 1106 -44.11 18.19 17.85
N THR A 1107 -44.63 17.05 17.39
CA THR A 1107 -45.78 16.98 16.49
C THR A 1107 -46.74 15.90 16.97
N PRO A 1108 -48.04 16.18 17.14
CA PRO A 1108 -49.02 15.17 17.54
C PRO A 1108 -49.04 14.00 16.55
N ILE A 1109 -49.18 12.77 17.05
CA ILE A 1109 -49.25 11.58 16.20
C ILE A 1109 -50.63 11.49 15.55
N ASN A 1110 -50.66 11.37 14.23
CA ASN A 1110 -51.88 11.02 13.50
C ASN A 1110 -52.00 9.50 13.37
N PRO A 1111 -53.11 8.87 13.82
CA PRO A 1111 -53.32 7.41 13.71
C PRO A 1111 -53.27 6.86 12.28
N GLN A 1112 -53.34 7.71 11.26
CA GLN A 1112 -53.24 7.32 9.84
C GLN A 1112 -51.80 7.29 9.30
N ASP A 1113 -50.79 7.72 10.06
CA ASP A 1113 -49.40 7.74 9.62
C ASP A 1113 -48.78 6.33 9.63
N SER A 1114 -48.24 5.89 8.49
CA SER A 1114 -47.64 4.56 8.29
C SER A 1114 -46.24 4.40 8.91
N ILE A 1115 -45.85 5.24 9.87
CA ILE A 1115 -44.51 5.23 10.46
C ILE A 1115 -44.54 4.34 11.70
N GLN A 1116 -43.64 3.36 11.75
CA GLN A 1116 -43.50 2.49 12.91
C GLN A 1116 -43.14 3.32 14.15
N LEU A 1117 -44.04 3.33 15.14
CA LEU A 1117 -43.77 3.96 16.43
C LEU A 1117 -42.83 3.07 17.21
N LEU A 1118 -41.68 3.62 17.57
CA LEU A 1118 -40.75 2.97 18.46
C LEU A 1118 -41.24 3.24 19.89
N ASP A 1119 -41.45 2.18 20.66
CA ASP A 1119 -41.53 2.29 22.12
C ASP A 1119 -40.11 2.66 22.57
N PHE A 1120 -39.79 3.95 22.50
CA PHE A 1120 -38.50 4.53 22.80
C PHE A 1120 -38.69 6.05 22.95
N LYS A 1121 -38.36 6.61 24.11
CA LYS A 1121 -38.28 8.06 24.29
C LYS A 1121 -36.88 8.54 23.90
N TYR A 1122 -36.80 9.40 22.89
CA TYR A 1122 -35.55 10.06 22.51
C TYR A 1122 -35.41 11.38 23.26
N TYR A 1123 -34.31 11.51 24.03
CA TYR A 1123 -33.98 12.72 24.76
C TYR A 1123 -32.74 13.35 24.14
N PRO A 1124 -32.88 14.49 23.42
CA PRO A 1124 -31.75 15.16 22.78
C PRO A 1124 -30.66 15.61 23.77
N LYS A 1125 -30.97 15.63 25.07
CA LYS A 1125 -30.08 16.02 26.19
C LYS A 1125 -29.39 14.83 26.87
N VAL A 1126 -29.60 13.58 26.44
CA VAL A 1126 -29.01 12.40 27.10
C VAL A 1126 -27.49 12.41 27.04
N ASP A 1127 -26.88 12.87 25.95
CA ASP A 1127 -25.41 12.98 25.87
C ASP A 1127 -24.83 14.07 26.81
N ASP A 1128 -25.64 15.08 27.15
CA ASP A 1128 -25.30 16.11 28.13
C ASP A 1128 -25.56 15.64 29.59
N ALA A 1129 -26.60 14.82 29.80
CA ALA A 1129 -26.96 14.27 31.12
C ALA A 1129 -26.07 13.09 31.56
N LEU A 1130 -25.58 12.29 30.60
CA LEU A 1130 -24.54 11.28 30.82
C LEU A 1130 -23.16 11.90 31.15
N ALA A 1131 -23.02 13.21 30.98
CA ALA A 1131 -21.82 13.97 31.30
C ALA A 1131 -21.88 14.72 32.66
N MET A 1132 -22.93 14.51 33.47
CA MET A 1132 -23.02 15.09 34.82
C MET A 1132 -22.69 14.05 35.91
N ASP A 1133 -21.81 14.47 36.83
CA ASP A 1133 -20.86 13.64 37.59
C ASP A 1133 -21.33 12.99 38.92
N ASP A 1134 -22.63 12.91 39.26
CA ASP A 1134 -23.02 12.33 40.57
C ASP A 1134 -24.21 11.33 40.53
N PRO A 1135 -23.96 10.02 40.71
CA PRO A 1135 -24.99 8.99 40.81
C PRO A 1135 -25.92 9.10 42.03
N ASN A 1136 -25.55 9.89 43.05
CA ASN A 1136 -26.31 9.97 44.30
C ASN A 1136 -27.40 11.04 44.29
N GLN A 1137 -27.53 11.80 43.19
CA GLN A 1137 -28.63 12.74 42.97
C GLN A 1137 -29.50 12.34 41.77
N LEU A 1138 -29.83 11.06 41.62
CA LEU A 1138 -30.90 10.67 40.70
C LEU A 1138 -32.26 10.86 41.38
N PRO A 1139 -33.14 11.77 40.91
CA PRO A 1139 -34.57 11.53 41.08
C PRO A 1139 -34.88 10.22 40.36
N THR A 1140 -35.78 9.41 40.89
CA THR A 1140 -36.29 8.20 40.23
C THR A 1140 -37.11 8.56 38.98
N THR A 1141 -36.43 8.99 37.91
CA THR A 1141 -37.07 9.41 36.66
C THR A 1141 -37.70 8.23 35.93
N ALA A 1142 -38.72 8.52 35.14
CA ALA A 1142 -39.46 7.53 34.35
C ALA A 1142 -38.55 6.71 33.40
N GLU A 1143 -37.39 7.25 33.01
CA GLU A 1143 -36.37 6.61 32.16
C GLU A 1143 -35.73 5.38 32.79
N HIS A 1144 -35.42 5.42 34.09
CA HIS A 1144 -34.84 4.27 34.77
C HIS A 1144 -35.84 3.10 34.86
N ARG A 1145 -37.13 3.40 35.08
CA ARG A 1145 -38.22 2.41 35.08
C ARG A 1145 -38.50 1.84 33.69
N TYR A 1146 -38.30 2.63 32.65
CA TYR A 1146 -38.53 2.24 31.25
C TYR A 1146 -37.54 1.16 30.76
N ASN A 1147 -36.25 1.37 30.99
CA ASN A 1147 -35.21 0.40 30.59
C ASN A 1147 -35.37 -0.96 31.30
N LEU A 1148 -35.87 -0.97 32.53
CA LEU A 1148 -36.19 -2.21 33.26
C LEU A 1148 -37.35 -2.98 32.62
N ASN A 1149 -38.36 -2.30 32.07
CA ASN A 1149 -39.52 -2.94 31.43
C ASN A 1149 -39.17 -3.55 30.05
N LEU A 1150 -38.28 -2.93 29.29
CA LEU A 1150 -37.86 -3.41 27.96
C LEU A 1150 -36.97 -4.67 28.07
N ILE A 1151 -36.11 -4.70 29.09
CA ILE A 1151 -35.33 -5.90 29.46
C ILE A 1151 -36.26 -7.05 29.87
N LYS A 1152 -37.35 -6.75 30.57
CA LYS A 1152 -38.36 -7.74 30.98
C LYS A 1152 -39.07 -8.34 29.76
N LEU A 1153 -39.54 -7.53 28.82
CA LEU A 1153 -40.25 -8.00 27.62
C LEU A 1153 -39.38 -8.92 26.74
N LYS A 1154 -38.10 -8.58 26.52
CA LYS A 1154 -37.16 -9.41 25.76
C LYS A 1154 -36.87 -10.75 26.45
N ARG A 1155 -36.82 -10.75 27.78
CA ARG A 1155 -36.68 -11.96 28.58
C ARG A 1155 -37.92 -12.85 28.45
N ASP A 1156 -39.11 -12.26 28.41
CA ASP A 1156 -40.37 -12.99 28.28
C ASP A 1156 -40.51 -13.69 26.90
N ILE A 1157 -40.09 -13.04 25.80
CA ILE A 1157 -40.03 -13.66 24.45
C ILE A 1157 -39.07 -14.85 24.42
N PHE A 1158 -37.86 -14.68 24.97
CA PHE A 1158 -36.85 -15.73 25.01
C PHE A 1158 -37.33 -16.96 25.80
N ASN A 1159 -37.96 -16.72 26.95
CA ASN A 1159 -38.53 -17.81 27.77
C ASN A 1159 -39.62 -18.55 27.01
N LEU A 1160 -40.53 -17.85 26.32
CA LEU A 1160 -41.57 -18.46 25.50
C LEU A 1160 -41.01 -19.28 24.33
N ARG A 1161 -39.99 -18.78 23.60
CA ARG A 1161 -39.33 -19.55 22.53
C ARG A 1161 -38.66 -20.80 23.08
N ARG A 1162 -38.03 -20.73 24.25
CA ARG A 1162 -37.37 -21.88 24.89
C ARG A 1162 -38.37 -22.96 25.29
N GLU A 1163 -39.51 -22.56 25.85
CA GLU A 1163 -40.58 -23.48 26.22
C GLU A 1163 -41.24 -24.11 24.98
N LEU A 1164 -41.48 -23.33 23.92
CA LEU A 1164 -41.99 -23.85 22.64
C LEU A 1164 -41.01 -24.83 21.98
N GLY A 1165 -39.73 -24.47 21.88
CA GLY A 1165 -38.70 -25.33 21.29
C GLY A 1165 -38.54 -26.65 22.05
N ALA A 1166 -38.56 -26.60 23.39
CA ALA A 1166 -38.52 -27.79 24.22
C ALA A 1166 -39.75 -28.68 24.00
N GLY A 1167 -40.95 -28.10 23.95
CA GLY A 1167 -42.19 -28.84 23.70
C GLY A 1167 -42.28 -29.45 22.30
N LEU A 1168 -41.76 -28.75 21.29
CA LEU A 1168 -41.68 -29.24 19.90
C LEU A 1168 -40.69 -30.39 19.72
N GLN A 1169 -39.62 -30.43 20.52
CA GLN A 1169 -38.64 -31.52 20.49
C GLN A 1169 -39.24 -32.86 20.93
N VAL A 1170 -40.24 -32.84 21.82
CA VAL A 1170 -40.88 -34.05 22.37
C VAL A 1170 -42.11 -34.50 21.57
N SER A 1171 -42.60 -33.69 20.62
CA SER A 1171 -43.83 -33.95 19.85
C SER A 1171 -43.59 -33.87 18.33
N PRO A 1172 -43.03 -34.93 17.70
CA PRO A 1172 -42.65 -34.94 16.28
C PRO A 1172 -43.82 -34.67 15.33
N ASP A 1173 -45.02 -35.12 15.69
CA ASP A 1173 -46.23 -34.96 14.87
C ASP A 1173 -46.67 -33.49 14.78
N ILE A 1174 -46.53 -32.73 15.87
CA ILE A 1174 -46.84 -31.29 15.90
C ILE A 1174 -45.81 -30.51 15.08
N LYS A 1175 -44.53 -30.88 15.19
CA LYS A 1175 -43.45 -30.32 14.38
C LYS A 1175 -43.69 -30.52 12.88
N LYS A 1176 -44.17 -31.70 12.48
CA LYS A 1176 -44.54 -32.00 11.10
C LYS A 1176 -45.74 -31.18 10.63
N ASN A 1177 -46.79 -31.07 11.44
CA ASN A 1177 -47.96 -30.24 11.10
C ASN A 1177 -47.62 -28.75 10.96
N ILE A 1178 -46.69 -28.23 11.76
CA ILE A 1178 -46.20 -26.85 11.61
C ILE A 1178 -45.46 -26.68 10.28
N ALA A 1179 -44.58 -27.63 9.91
CA ALA A 1179 -43.88 -27.60 8.62
C ALA A 1179 -44.83 -27.73 7.42
N ASP A 1180 -45.88 -28.53 7.53
CA ASP A 1180 -46.90 -28.66 6.49
C ASP A 1180 -47.72 -27.35 6.35
N ILE A 1181 -48.00 -26.64 7.44
CA ILE A 1181 -48.68 -25.33 7.42
C ILE A 1181 -47.78 -24.24 6.83
N THR A 1182 -46.48 -24.23 7.15
CA THR A 1182 -45.55 -23.22 6.60
C THR A 1182 -45.38 -23.39 5.09
N THR A 1183 -45.33 -24.64 4.60
CA THR A 1183 -45.13 -24.96 3.17
C THR A 1183 -46.40 -24.98 2.31
N ASP A 1184 -47.61 -24.94 2.90
CA ASP A 1184 -48.87 -24.93 2.13
C ASP A 1184 -49.05 -23.64 1.31
N THR A 1185 -48.94 -23.75 -0.02
CA THR A 1185 -49.03 -22.60 -0.94
C THR A 1185 -50.46 -22.11 -1.19
N LYS A 1186 -51.49 -22.84 -0.74
CA LYS A 1186 -52.91 -22.48 -0.91
C LYS A 1186 -53.46 -21.69 0.27
N MET A 1187 -52.75 -21.63 1.39
CA MET A 1187 -53.19 -20.94 2.62
C MET A 1187 -52.55 -19.55 2.75
N GLY A 1188 -53.38 -18.53 3.00
CA GLY A 1188 -52.91 -17.15 3.20
C GLY A 1188 -52.12 -16.97 4.51
N ARG A 1189 -51.12 -16.07 4.51
CA ARG A 1189 -50.18 -15.88 5.62
C ARG A 1189 -50.84 -15.62 6.98
N TYR A 1190 -51.89 -14.79 7.03
CA TYR A 1190 -52.64 -14.53 8.26
C TYR A 1190 -53.30 -15.80 8.83
N ALA A 1191 -53.89 -16.62 7.97
CA ALA A 1191 -54.49 -17.89 8.39
C ALA A 1191 -53.45 -18.91 8.87
N LYS A 1192 -52.23 -18.88 8.29
CA LYS A 1192 -51.09 -19.66 8.79
C LYS A 1192 -50.67 -19.22 10.19
N ILE A 1193 -50.55 -17.91 10.43
CA ILE A 1193 -50.18 -17.34 11.73
C ILE A 1193 -51.17 -17.74 12.82
N GLU A 1194 -52.48 -17.60 12.60
CA GLU A 1194 -53.48 -17.97 13.62
C GLU A 1194 -53.45 -19.48 13.91
N LYS A 1195 -53.28 -20.35 12.90
CA LYS A 1195 -53.12 -21.79 13.13
C LYS A 1195 -51.84 -22.14 13.90
N LEU A 1196 -50.73 -21.44 13.63
CA LEU A 1196 -49.47 -21.63 14.36
C LEU A 1196 -49.61 -21.22 15.83
N ILE A 1197 -50.29 -20.12 16.10
CA ILE A 1197 -50.56 -19.65 17.47
C ILE A 1197 -51.41 -20.65 18.24
N ASP A 1198 -52.46 -21.18 17.64
CA ASP A 1198 -53.32 -22.19 18.28
C ASP A 1198 -52.50 -23.43 18.68
N MET A 1199 -51.58 -23.87 17.82
CA MET A 1199 -50.66 -24.98 18.14
C MET A 1199 -49.64 -24.61 19.22
N PHE A 1200 -49.09 -23.39 19.20
CA PHE A 1200 -48.17 -22.91 20.24
C PHE A 1200 -48.83 -22.83 21.61
N ILE A 1201 -50.10 -22.40 21.68
CA ILE A 1201 -50.88 -22.38 22.91
C ILE A 1201 -51.09 -23.81 23.45
N VAL A 1202 -51.31 -24.79 22.56
CA VAL A 1202 -51.42 -26.21 22.95
C VAL A 1202 -50.11 -26.74 23.52
N ILE A 1203 -48.96 -26.40 22.92
CA ILE A 1203 -47.62 -26.81 23.39
C ILE A 1203 -47.29 -26.20 24.76
N LEU A 1204 -47.65 -24.93 24.98
CA LEU A 1204 -47.33 -24.21 26.22
C LEU A 1204 -48.25 -24.56 27.41
N GLY A 1205 -49.35 -25.29 27.19
CA GLY A 1205 -50.27 -25.75 28.24
C GLY A 1205 -50.97 -24.63 29.04
N ASN A 1206 -51.55 -24.97 30.20
CA ASN A 1206 -52.29 -24.03 31.06
C ASN A 1206 -51.44 -22.87 31.63
N SER A 1207 -50.10 -22.95 31.52
CA SER A 1207 -49.15 -21.87 31.89
C SER A 1207 -49.25 -20.64 30.99
N ALA A 1208 -49.78 -20.75 29.77
CA ALA A 1208 -49.85 -19.65 28.80
C ALA A 1208 -50.97 -18.61 29.09
N LYS A 1209 -51.88 -18.88 30.04
CA LYS A 1209 -53.14 -18.12 30.21
C LYS A 1209 -53.10 -16.87 31.11
N GLN A 1210 -51.95 -16.29 31.46
CA GLN A 1210 -51.92 -15.19 32.44
C GLN A 1210 -51.16 -13.89 32.08
N THR A 1211 -51.03 -13.50 30.81
CA THR A 1211 -50.78 -12.06 30.51
C THR A 1211 -51.52 -11.58 29.27
N SER A 1212 -51.94 -10.30 29.26
CA SER A 1212 -52.60 -9.65 28.10
C SER A 1212 -51.75 -9.66 26.83
N ASN A 1213 -50.44 -9.92 26.96
CA ASN A 1213 -49.48 -9.80 25.88
C ASN A 1213 -49.09 -11.15 25.26
N THR A 1214 -49.49 -12.30 25.85
CA THR A 1214 -49.07 -13.62 25.34
C THR A 1214 -49.49 -13.85 23.88
N LYS A 1215 -50.72 -13.47 23.50
CA LYS A 1215 -51.18 -13.62 22.10
C LYS A 1215 -50.33 -12.79 21.12
N PHE A 1216 -49.95 -11.56 21.52
CA PHE A 1216 -49.09 -10.68 20.73
C PHE A 1216 -47.67 -11.25 20.58
N LEU A 1217 -47.09 -11.77 21.65
CA LEU A 1217 -45.76 -12.39 21.60
C LEU A 1217 -45.76 -13.67 20.74
N LEU A 1218 -46.81 -14.48 20.82
CA LEU A 1218 -46.97 -15.67 19.97
C LEU A 1218 -47.20 -15.33 18.49
N GLN A 1219 -47.89 -14.23 18.18
CA GLN A 1219 -48.00 -13.71 16.80
C GLN A 1219 -46.64 -13.34 16.22
N HIS A 1220 -45.76 -12.74 17.04
CA HIS A 1220 -44.40 -12.41 16.62
C HIS A 1220 -43.57 -13.67 16.33
N ILE A 1221 -43.63 -14.67 17.22
CA ILE A 1221 -42.92 -15.95 17.05
C ILE A 1221 -43.49 -16.74 15.85
N ALA A 1222 -44.80 -16.72 15.61
CA ALA A 1222 -45.42 -17.40 14.47
C ALA A 1222 -45.05 -16.78 13.12
N ASN A 1223 -44.90 -15.46 13.05
CA ASN A 1223 -44.40 -14.78 11.85
C ASN A 1223 -42.96 -15.19 11.53
N GLU A 1224 -42.10 -15.24 12.55
CA GLU A 1224 -40.70 -15.65 12.41
C GLU A 1224 -40.59 -17.08 11.87
N VAL A 1225 -41.40 -18.01 12.38
CA VAL A 1225 -41.46 -19.40 11.90
C VAL A 1225 -41.91 -19.51 10.43
N LEU A 1226 -42.71 -18.57 9.92
CA LEU A 1226 -43.11 -18.54 8.51
C LEU A 1226 -42.05 -17.96 7.59
N ASP A 1227 -41.17 -17.11 8.11
CA ASP A 1227 -40.08 -16.49 7.35
C ASP A 1227 -38.82 -17.37 7.34
N ASP A 1228 -38.63 -18.20 8.35
CA ASP A 1228 -37.53 -19.17 8.48
C ASP A 1228 -37.73 -20.41 7.59
N ASN A 1229 -37.64 -20.24 6.27
CA ASN A 1229 -37.92 -21.30 5.28
C ASN A 1229 -36.73 -22.22 4.95
N ILE A 1230 -35.53 -21.98 5.51
CA ILE A 1230 -34.31 -22.74 5.16
C ILE A 1230 -33.75 -23.53 6.35
N GLU A 1231 -33.81 -23.00 7.58
CA GLU A 1231 -33.10 -23.60 8.73
C GLU A 1231 -34.02 -24.16 9.82
N ASN A 1232 -35.30 -23.73 9.89
CA ASN A 1232 -36.32 -24.25 10.81
C ASN A 1232 -35.84 -24.25 12.28
N LEU A 1233 -35.24 -23.15 12.71
CA LEU A 1233 -34.44 -23.05 13.94
C LEU A 1233 -35.25 -23.35 15.20
N LEU A 1234 -36.45 -22.75 15.33
CA LEU A 1234 -37.33 -23.01 16.47
C LEU A 1234 -37.84 -24.46 16.48
N LEU A 1235 -38.13 -25.03 15.30
CA LEU A 1235 -38.59 -26.41 15.16
C LEU A 1235 -37.47 -27.41 15.53
N ASN A 1236 -36.21 -27.03 15.35
CA ASN A 1236 -35.03 -27.81 15.71
C ASN A 1236 -34.52 -27.54 17.14
N ASN A 1237 -35.29 -26.82 17.96
CA ASN A 1237 -34.95 -26.40 19.32
C ASN A 1237 -33.63 -25.62 19.42
N LEU A 1238 -33.27 -24.90 18.36
CA LEU A 1238 -32.15 -23.97 18.34
C LEU A 1238 -32.65 -22.58 18.75
N VAL A 1239 -32.95 -22.44 20.04
CA VAL A 1239 -33.49 -21.20 20.61
C VAL A 1239 -32.34 -20.29 21.04
N THR A 1240 -32.04 -19.29 20.21
CA THR A 1240 -31.07 -18.23 20.53
C THR A 1240 -31.75 -17.09 21.29
N SER A 1241 -31.04 -16.47 22.23
CA SER A 1241 -31.54 -15.28 22.92
C SER A 1241 -31.38 -14.05 22.02
N GLU A 1242 -32.35 -13.13 22.02
CA GLU A 1242 -32.22 -11.83 21.32
C GLU A 1242 -31.14 -10.91 21.90
N VAL A 1243 -30.40 -11.36 22.92
CA VAL A 1243 -29.09 -10.78 23.20
C VAL A 1243 -28.14 -11.19 22.08
N PHE A 1244 -28.11 -10.32 21.06
CA PHE A 1244 -27.03 -10.04 20.14
C PHE A 1244 -25.83 -11.00 20.24
N ASN A 1245 -25.59 -11.80 19.20
CA ASN A 1245 -24.44 -12.69 19.11
C ASN A 1245 -23.13 -11.87 19.11
N PRO A 1246 -22.32 -11.90 20.18
CA PRO A 1246 -21.08 -11.14 20.25
C PRO A 1246 -20.02 -11.63 19.27
N GLU A 1247 -20.17 -12.85 18.73
CA GLU A 1247 -19.22 -13.49 17.81
C GLU A 1247 -19.35 -13.01 16.35
N GLU A 1248 -20.43 -12.32 16.00
CA GLU A 1248 -20.52 -11.65 14.69
C GLU A 1248 -19.68 -10.38 14.63
N ILE A 1249 -19.16 -9.85 15.73
CA ILE A 1249 -18.25 -8.71 15.67
C ILE A 1249 -16.85 -9.19 15.25
N THR A 1250 -16.50 -9.01 13.98
CA THR A 1250 -15.18 -9.39 13.44
C THR A 1250 -14.03 -8.58 14.04
N LYS A 1251 -14.31 -7.36 14.53
CA LYS A 1251 -13.40 -6.51 15.33
C LYS A 1251 -14.20 -5.60 16.26
N ARG A 1252 -14.03 -5.78 17.58
CA ARG A 1252 -14.19 -4.66 18.52
C ARG A 1252 -12.88 -3.91 18.52
N ASP A 1253 -12.64 -3.10 17.49
CA ASP A 1253 -11.57 -2.13 17.63
C ASP A 1253 -11.99 -1.21 18.78
N SER A 1254 -11.28 -1.28 19.91
CA SER A 1254 -11.18 -0.15 20.83
C SER A 1254 -10.29 0.94 20.22
N GLU A 1255 -10.34 1.12 18.90
CA GLU A 1255 -9.95 2.35 18.26
C GLU A 1255 -11.12 3.32 18.49
N SER A 1256 -11.20 3.77 19.74
CA SER A 1256 -11.40 5.19 20.01
C SER A 1256 -10.81 6.00 18.87
N VAL A 1257 -11.51 7.01 18.39
CA VAL A 1257 -10.94 7.96 17.43
C VAL A 1257 -9.49 8.24 17.84
N LEU A 1258 -8.55 7.82 17.00
CA LEU A 1258 -7.13 7.89 17.30
C LEU A 1258 -6.71 9.35 17.25
N PHE A 1259 -6.79 10.02 18.40
CA PHE A 1259 -6.48 11.42 18.48
C PHE A 1259 -4.98 11.60 18.71
N SER A 1260 -4.37 12.31 17.78
CA SER A 1260 -2.94 12.60 17.75
C SER A 1260 -2.55 13.59 18.84
N ILE A 1261 -1.24 13.77 19.06
CA ILE A 1261 -0.71 14.83 19.92
C ILE A 1261 -1.23 16.22 19.49
N ASP A 1262 -1.51 16.43 18.20
CA ASP A 1262 -2.07 17.69 17.71
C ASP A 1262 -3.52 17.91 18.16
N ASP A 1263 -4.32 16.85 18.23
CA ASP A 1263 -5.70 16.91 18.72
C ASP A 1263 -5.74 17.20 20.22
N ILE A 1264 -4.84 16.55 20.99
CA ILE A 1264 -4.58 16.83 22.40
C ILE A 1264 -4.25 18.32 22.61
N GLN A 1265 -3.33 18.86 21.81
CA GLN A 1265 -2.91 20.26 21.93
C GLN A 1265 -4.06 21.24 21.61
N ARG A 1266 -4.94 20.91 20.65
CA ARG A 1266 -6.12 21.71 20.34
C ARG A 1266 -7.17 21.67 21.45
N TRP A 1267 -7.37 20.50 22.08
CA TRP A 1267 -8.28 20.34 23.22
C TRP A 1267 -7.82 21.19 24.42
N ILE A 1268 -6.53 21.17 24.77
CA ILE A 1268 -5.95 21.99 25.85
C ILE A 1268 -6.18 23.49 25.60
N LYS A 1269 -5.98 23.97 24.35
CA LYS A 1269 -6.20 25.39 24.01
C LYS A 1269 -7.64 25.85 24.26
N ARG A 1270 -8.63 24.97 24.08
CA ARG A 1270 -10.04 25.27 24.36
C ARG A 1270 -10.32 25.34 25.85
N PHE A 1271 -9.80 24.39 26.63
CA PHE A 1271 -9.99 24.37 28.09
C PHE A 1271 -9.45 25.65 28.75
N ASN A 1272 -8.31 26.16 28.26
CA ASN A 1272 -7.72 27.42 28.74
C ASN A 1272 -8.49 28.68 28.29
N THR A 1273 -9.36 28.60 27.27
CA THR A 1273 -10.14 29.76 26.79
C THR A 1273 -11.56 29.81 27.38
N GLU A 1274 -12.09 28.68 27.87
CA GLU A 1274 -13.38 28.62 28.57
C GLU A 1274 -13.28 28.97 30.07
N THR A 1275 -12.09 28.98 30.68
CA THR A 1275 -11.86 29.43 32.07
C THR A 1275 -11.60 30.93 32.20
N GLU A 1276 -11.42 31.67 31.10
CA GLU A 1276 -11.25 33.13 31.07
C GLU A 1276 -12.54 33.90 30.74
N SER A 1277 -13.67 33.20 30.56
CA SER A 1277 -15.03 33.76 30.40
C SER A 1277 -15.92 33.40 31.57
#